data_AF-A0A9W8J9P6-F1
#
_entry.id   AF-A0A9W8J9P6-F1
#
_cell.length_a   1.000
_cell.length_b   1.000
_cell.length_c   1.000
_cell.angle_alpha   90.00
_cell.angle_beta   90.00
_cell.angle_gamma   90.00
#
_symmetry.space_group_name_H-M   'P 1'
#
loop_
_entity.id
_entity.type
_entity.pdbx_description
1 polymer ?
#
loop_
_entity_poly.entity_id
_entity_poly.type
_entity_poly.pdbx_seq_one_letter_code
_entity_poly.pdbx_strand_id
1 'polypeptide(L)'
;MPNHSINNAGRVENANFGDNFGIVNQSTRSIDASAHWHRPRIDQQTNVAGNQYNVHSGEDLIRRLNPILDASHARNRKRSPPDSECFPGTREEPIQEIIVWADAGETAVIGHGVLAETLANGPFLIVVDGLDECEDKQGVEEFIDHMLNFFEEHPNIPLRVFIASRVEQHIRGRLETDGVQLGNLNSHSARKDIERFLQASFQIAAKRDRVIRAYIQRRGSWPTQLDMNKLIDHINGSFVLASTMFKYIVQPAAEEDSTTPMDRLPLTLEMNGLDGLYAQALARSQHLAHFSEIISTIALLGEPLPIIGIATLLGIEAFEVIRVLLNLQAIIHVPGTDEEGEVTLCHTSLRDFLTTKSRSGSFFVPPLFHLYLSYFSFSSALENGHELARVYGRDYFDSHWQSFARSGTYDFIQEIERFKSLQPLFVDRLPYHTFFCSIFFHALLMMEPLLWNEDSYLLTECIKQLALAVECPNHRIRLWLEGDLPHDAGDYQECPFRLSERTHEALHHDLQRVSTAIHANFPELLGPRSTGREENFVFHSHRLSGIDIFNTLDWIVARARLKWEELKITPNPPLELSMSFDWTGLYPTFRFDAVLAVLDSNPVSTSSDSDSEQFENLSGAHGFQLGQQTVNLIAGNLNQYLLNEKDLVLRLNPITDASHTRNRTTSPPDSACFPGTRGGAIKAITCWADTRIVPIGSTTTAHVYWFHGFAGSGKSAISLEIAKIYAGSGRLLASYFFFRNAGDRSRMNRFAVTLASQLAAAVPSAASFIEAAIDTEPGLLTQGVSLTTQMERLVYHPFQAAVKRGLILTTLLKGPFLIVIDGLDECEDKQGIEEFITHMLDFFKRYPSIPLRVFIASRVEQHIHAHLKVDGVLLGNLDDYSPDEDIDAFLQASFQVAVKQDPIIQAYIHEHGNWPTMPDMGKLTRHIRGSFVLASTIFKFIVQPATEADPTTPMDRLPLTLEMNGLDDLYAQILARSQHLPHSREIISTIALLLRPLPIVGISTLLGIKAFEVIRVLLNLQAIIHVPGIEEEGDITLCHTSLGDFLTIKSRSGFFFVPPSFHLHLSYYCFSTIFNTPDGRAHDYGKQYFKAHRRAFSQLSEARDFLSEIDQFKAGQPQLVDRLPYHAFLCSMLFNMLFLVKPQPLDDSLYLLTECTKQLALAAECSDCRIQLWLEKDIPYFIMTELTRTFQLTENAYKALQHDLQRASTAIPASVCLSSLILYRIIQLKTPIQLPRILGQQAFSNRKEKEFVIAPLLLSGISISTVRQIKSLRYESS
;
A
#
# COMPACT_ATOMS: atom_id res chain seq x y z
N MET A 1 -11.19 -37.78 -42.15
CA MET A 1 -11.32 -36.94 -43.38
C MET A 1 -10.19 -35.92 -43.38
N PRO A 2 -9.56 -35.65 -44.53
CA PRO A 2 -8.16 -36.04 -44.63
C PRO A 2 -7.20 -34.91 -45.08
N ASN A 3 -5.90 -35.23 -44.92
CA ASN A 3 -4.81 -35.09 -45.90
C ASN A 3 -3.74 -33.98 -45.82
N HIS A 4 -2.50 -34.49 -45.71
CA HIS A 4 -1.29 -34.23 -46.51
C HIS A 4 -0.33 -33.06 -46.19
N SER A 5 0.63 -33.33 -45.31
CA SER A 5 2.03 -33.71 -45.62
C SER A 5 2.81 -33.08 -46.80
N ILE A 6 3.94 -32.44 -46.44
CA ILE A 6 5.33 -32.87 -46.71
C ILE A 6 6.06 -32.47 -48.02
N ASN A 7 7.17 -31.74 -47.79
CA ASN A 7 8.56 -31.84 -48.27
C ASN A 7 8.94 -31.69 -49.75
N ASN A 8 10.07 -31.00 -49.94
CA ASN A 8 11.38 -31.60 -50.29
C ASN A 8 12.39 -30.45 -50.53
N ALA A 9 13.70 -30.55 -50.39
CA ALA A 9 14.74 -31.51 -49.97
C ALA A 9 16.06 -30.71 -50.14
N GLY A 10 17.22 -30.97 -49.55
CA GLY A 10 17.78 -32.07 -48.79
C GLY A 10 19.31 -32.12 -49.04
N ARG A 11 20.02 -32.73 -48.09
CA ARG A 11 21.28 -33.52 -48.25
C ARG A 11 22.65 -32.78 -48.39
N VAL A 12 23.77 -33.23 -47.82
CA VAL A 12 24.12 -34.29 -46.82
C VAL A 12 25.66 -34.27 -46.56
N GLU A 13 26.07 -34.74 -45.36
CA GLU A 13 27.33 -35.41 -44.92
C GLU A 13 28.69 -34.71 -44.63
N ASN A 14 29.08 -34.86 -43.33
CA ASN A 14 30.31 -35.40 -42.72
C ASN A 14 31.73 -34.87 -43.05
N ALA A 15 32.46 -34.38 -42.02
CA ALA A 15 33.60 -35.08 -41.35
C ALA A 15 34.60 -34.12 -40.64
N ASN A 16 34.70 -34.28 -39.30
CA ASN A 16 35.86 -34.41 -38.41
C ASN A 16 37.25 -33.69 -38.60
N PHE A 17 37.76 -33.28 -37.42
CA PHE A 17 39.14 -33.23 -36.87
C PHE A 17 40.03 -31.97 -36.98
N GLY A 18 40.32 -31.41 -35.78
CA GLY A 18 41.62 -30.89 -35.31
C GLY A 18 42.04 -29.49 -35.80
N ASP A 19 42.77 -28.65 -35.06
CA ASP A 19 43.31 -28.73 -33.71
C ASP A 19 43.92 -27.34 -33.40
N ASN A 20 43.77 -26.91 -32.14
CA ASN A 20 44.81 -26.27 -31.33
C ASN A 20 45.31 -24.79 -31.50
N PHE A 21 45.47 -24.23 -30.28
CA PHE A 21 46.38 -23.18 -29.78
C PHE A 21 46.04 -21.70 -29.92
N GLY A 22 45.96 -21.02 -28.75
CA GLY A 22 46.18 -19.57 -28.70
C GLY A 22 45.78 -18.76 -27.46
N ILE A 23 45.99 -19.27 -26.24
CA ILE A 23 46.57 -18.54 -25.07
C ILE A 23 45.97 -17.15 -24.64
N VAL A 24 45.37 -17.17 -23.44
CA VAL A 24 45.62 -16.28 -22.26
C VAL A 24 45.43 -14.76 -22.46
N ASN A 25 44.47 -14.12 -21.78
CA ASN A 25 44.59 -13.78 -20.37
C ASN A 25 43.30 -13.20 -19.75
N GLN A 26 43.26 -13.39 -18.44
CA GLN A 26 42.33 -12.98 -17.41
C GLN A 26 42.06 -11.46 -17.40
N SER A 27 40.85 -11.04 -17.01
CA SER A 27 40.61 -10.50 -15.65
C SER A 27 39.30 -9.71 -15.50
N THR A 28 38.77 -9.79 -14.27
CA THR A 28 37.87 -8.85 -13.56
C THR A 28 36.34 -9.08 -13.57
N ARG A 29 35.95 -10.08 -12.76
CA ARG A 29 35.15 -10.00 -11.51
C ARG A 29 33.88 -9.11 -11.49
N SER A 30 32.74 -9.81 -11.57
CA SER A 30 31.49 -9.49 -10.88
C SER A 30 31.49 -10.11 -9.48
N ILE A 31 30.93 -9.42 -8.50
CA ILE A 31 30.44 -10.03 -7.25
C ILE A 31 28.99 -9.59 -7.14
N ASP A 32 28.06 -10.53 -7.30
CA ASP A 32 26.77 -10.40 -6.64
C ASP A 32 26.13 -11.76 -6.36
N ALA A 33 25.38 -11.75 -5.28
CA ALA A 33 24.89 -12.88 -4.51
C ALA A 33 23.58 -13.46 -5.04
N SER A 34 23.45 -14.78 -5.02
CA SER A 34 22.21 -15.52 -4.71
C SER A 34 22.48 -17.02 -4.76
N ALA A 35 22.36 -17.72 -3.62
CA ALA A 35 22.17 -19.17 -3.61
C ALA A 35 21.17 -19.53 -2.51
N HIS A 36 19.97 -19.92 -2.95
CA HIS A 36 18.89 -20.43 -2.13
C HIS A 36 19.20 -21.83 -1.58
N TRP A 37 18.72 -22.05 -0.36
CA TRP A 37 18.70 -23.32 0.35
C TRP A 37 17.70 -24.29 -0.28
N HIS A 38 18.18 -25.45 -0.73
CA HIS A 38 17.33 -26.62 -1.00
C HIS A 38 17.85 -27.84 -0.22
N ARG A 39 17.00 -28.39 0.65
CA ARG A 39 17.15 -29.73 1.26
C ARG A 39 17.12 -30.80 0.15
N PRO A 40 18.03 -31.79 0.11
CA PRO A 40 17.87 -32.94 -0.76
C PRO A 40 16.97 -33.99 -0.07
N ARG A 41 15.87 -34.32 -0.75
CA ARG A 41 15.12 -35.57 -0.56
C ARG A 41 15.93 -36.71 -1.17
N ILE A 42 16.03 -37.81 -0.41
CA ILE A 42 16.53 -39.11 -0.86
C ILE A 42 15.54 -39.67 -1.90
N ASP A 43 16.03 -40.08 -3.07
CA ASP A 43 15.35 -41.10 -3.87
C ASP A 43 16.36 -42.01 -4.58
N GLN A 44 15.94 -43.26 -4.71
CA GLN A 44 16.74 -44.45 -4.87
C GLN A 44 17.22 -44.73 -6.30
N GLN A 45 18.25 -45.59 -6.35
CA GLN A 45 18.69 -46.48 -7.44
C GLN A 45 19.62 -45.92 -8.53
N THR A 46 20.90 -46.28 -8.46
CA THR A 46 21.46 -47.39 -9.25
C THR A 46 22.88 -47.77 -8.79
N ASN A 47 23.09 -49.10 -8.68
CA ASN A 47 24.32 -49.80 -8.26
C ASN A 47 25.52 -49.54 -9.18
N VAL A 48 26.74 -49.40 -8.61
CA VAL A 48 27.93 -50.24 -8.90
C VAL A 48 28.85 -50.26 -7.66
N ALA A 49 29.37 -51.44 -7.33
CA ALA A 49 30.00 -51.87 -6.09
C ALA A 49 31.38 -51.27 -5.75
N GLY A 50 31.69 -51.17 -4.44
CA GLY A 50 33.06 -51.02 -3.92
C GLY A 50 33.22 -50.48 -2.49
N ASN A 51 32.90 -51.30 -1.48
CA ASN A 51 33.29 -51.26 -0.05
C ASN A 51 33.24 -49.96 0.79
N GLN A 52 32.40 -50.06 1.82
CA GLN A 52 32.10 -49.12 2.90
C GLN A 52 33.22 -48.96 3.95
N TYR A 53 33.50 -47.72 4.34
CA TYR A 53 33.66 -47.32 5.74
C TYR A 53 32.68 -46.16 6.00
N ASN A 54 31.76 -46.35 6.96
CA ASN A 54 30.60 -45.49 7.22
C ASN A 54 30.98 -44.11 7.77
N VAL A 55 30.46 -43.04 7.16
CA VAL A 55 30.46 -41.64 7.67
C VAL A 55 29.08 -41.32 8.30
N HIS A 56 28.38 -42.32 8.85
CA HIS A 56 27.04 -42.15 9.45
C HIS A 56 27.02 -42.00 10.98
N SER A 57 28.16 -41.77 11.66
CA SER A 57 28.17 -41.70 13.14
C SER A 57 27.97 -40.30 13.74
N GLY A 58 28.32 -39.22 13.02
CA GLY A 58 28.31 -37.86 13.58
C GLY A 58 26.93 -37.23 13.72
N GLU A 59 26.12 -37.24 12.64
CA GLU A 59 24.77 -36.68 12.67
C GLU A 59 23.82 -37.48 13.57
N ASP A 60 24.01 -38.80 13.64
CA ASP A 60 23.20 -39.68 14.48
C ASP A 60 23.53 -39.47 15.97
N LEU A 61 24.80 -39.19 16.29
CA LEU A 61 25.21 -38.79 17.65
C LEU A 61 24.66 -37.41 18.02
N ILE A 62 24.72 -36.42 17.12
CA ILE A 62 24.14 -35.08 17.35
C ILE A 62 22.64 -35.18 17.59
N ARG A 63 21.90 -35.98 16.80
CA ARG A 63 20.46 -36.21 17.01
C ARG A 63 20.15 -36.89 18.35
N ARG A 64 21.01 -37.83 18.79
CA ARG A 64 20.85 -38.52 20.08
C ARG A 64 21.23 -37.67 21.27
N LEU A 65 22.18 -36.75 21.12
CA LEU A 65 22.57 -35.80 22.15
C LEU A 65 21.59 -34.61 22.26
N ASN A 66 20.77 -34.38 21.23
CA ASN A 66 19.76 -33.31 21.16
C ASN A 66 20.26 -31.94 21.66
N PRO A 67 21.35 -31.40 21.09
CA PRO A 67 21.94 -30.16 21.58
C PRO A 67 21.07 -28.95 21.26
N ILE A 68 21.11 -27.94 22.14
CA ILE A 68 20.57 -26.61 21.88
C ILE A 68 21.48 -25.92 20.86
N LEU A 69 21.13 -25.98 19.57
CA LEU A 69 21.99 -25.51 18.46
C LEU A 69 22.28 -23.99 18.53
N ASP A 70 21.35 -23.21 19.07
CA ASP A 70 21.47 -21.76 19.22
C ASP A 70 22.40 -21.32 20.38
N ALA A 71 22.76 -22.26 21.26
CA ALA A 71 23.77 -22.04 22.30
C ALA A 71 25.21 -22.32 21.81
N SER A 72 25.40 -22.65 20.53
CA SER A 72 26.70 -23.00 19.96
C SER A 72 27.39 -21.84 19.22
N HIS A 73 28.70 -21.98 18.94
CA HIS A 73 29.45 -21.02 18.12
C HIS A 73 28.92 -20.88 16.68
N ALA A 74 28.11 -21.83 16.21
CA ALA A 74 27.47 -21.83 14.89
C ALA A 74 26.07 -21.22 14.88
N ARG A 75 25.63 -20.60 16.00
CA ARG A 75 24.31 -19.99 16.14
C ARG A 75 24.00 -18.99 15.04
N ASN A 76 22.74 -18.93 14.62
CA ASN A 76 22.30 -17.91 13.68
C ASN A 76 22.14 -16.57 14.40
N ARG A 77 23.16 -15.71 14.29
CA ARG A 77 23.24 -14.40 14.97
C ARG A 77 22.08 -13.44 14.63
N LYS A 78 21.34 -13.68 13.54
CA LYS A 78 20.13 -12.90 13.20
C LYS A 78 18.88 -13.34 13.95
N ARG A 79 18.88 -14.58 14.48
CA ARG A 79 17.74 -15.20 15.16
C ARG A 79 17.95 -15.32 16.67
N SER A 80 19.19 -15.35 17.14
CA SER A 80 19.53 -15.53 18.56
C SER A 80 20.37 -14.34 19.08
N PRO A 81 19.76 -13.32 19.70
CA PRO A 81 20.46 -12.20 20.32
C PRO A 81 21.27 -12.64 21.56
N PRO A 82 22.24 -11.83 22.02
CA PRO A 82 22.67 -10.56 21.42
C PRO A 82 23.56 -10.76 20.18
N ASP A 83 23.54 -9.78 19.27
CA ASP A 83 24.57 -9.62 18.24
C ASP A 83 25.89 -9.28 18.95
N SER A 84 26.73 -10.31 19.13
CA SER A 84 27.88 -10.30 20.02
C SER A 84 29.21 -10.02 19.31
N GLU A 85 29.18 -9.47 18.09
CA GLU A 85 30.41 -9.07 17.42
C GLU A 85 31.08 -7.90 18.15
N CYS A 86 32.28 -8.14 18.68
CA CYS A 86 33.15 -7.07 19.14
C CYS A 86 33.47 -6.13 17.97
N PHE A 87 33.21 -4.83 18.15
CA PHE A 87 33.58 -3.84 17.15
C PHE A 87 35.11 -3.84 16.97
N PRO A 88 35.65 -3.78 15.75
CA PRO A 88 37.10 -3.80 15.53
C PRO A 88 37.82 -2.74 16.38
N GLY A 89 38.85 -3.14 17.12
CA GLY A 89 39.60 -2.24 18.01
C GLY A 89 39.01 -2.06 19.41
N THR A 90 37.98 -2.81 19.80
CA THR A 90 37.45 -2.86 21.17
C THR A 90 37.86 -4.16 21.86
N ARG A 91 38.12 -4.12 23.18
CA ARG A 91 38.49 -5.29 24.01
C ARG A 91 39.75 -6.05 23.52
N GLU A 92 40.64 -5.41 22.77
CA GLU A 92 41.87 -6.05 22.27
C GLU A 92 42.78 -6.57 23.39
N GLU A 93 42.98 -5.77 24.45
CA GLU A 93 43.81 -6.16 25.60
C GLU A 93 43.34 -7.47 26.27
N PRO A 94 42.08 -7.59 26.75
CA PRO A 94 41.62 -8.82 27.37
C PRO A 94 41.51 -9.99 26.38
N ILE A 95 41.18 -9.74 25.11
CA ILE A 95 41.20 -10.79 24.07
C ILE A 95 42.62 -11.34 23.90
N GLN A 96 43.63 -10.47 23.85
CA GLN A 96 45.03 -10.88 23.72
C GLN A 96 45.51 -11.63 24.97
N GLU A 97 45.11 -11.22 26.17
CA GLU A 97 45.39 -11.97 27.41
C GLU A 97 44.79 -13.38 27.38
N ILE A 98 43.54 -13.52 26.92
CA ILE A 98 42.87 -14.82 26.78
C ILE A 98 43.56 -15.69 25.72
N ILE A 99 43.95 -15.12 24.58
CA ILE A 99 44.67 -15.85 23.52
C ILE A 99 46.04 -16.33 24.04
N VAL A 100 46.81 -15.44 24.68
CA VAL A 100 48.11 -15.78 25.27
C VAL A 100 47.95 -16.86 26.32
N TRP A 101 46.94 -16.76 27.18
CA TRP A 101 46.62 -17.83 28.12
C TRP A 101 46.30 -19.12 27.37
N ALA A 102 45.34 -19.13 26.46
CA ALA A 102 44.88 -20.33 25.75
C ALA A 102 46.03 -21.07 25.04
N ASP A 103 46.97 -20.32 24.47
CA ASP A 103 48.13 -20.87 23.75
C ASP A 103 49.31 -21.26 24.66
N ALA A 104 49.30 -20.86 25.94
CA ALA A 104 50.43 -21.05 26.85
C ALA A 104 50.54 -22.50 27.37
N GLY A 105 51.24 -23.41 26.67
CA GLY A 105 51.57 -24.74 27.19
C GLY A 105 52.71 -25.42 26.44
N GLU A 106 53.55 -26.20 27.15
CA GLU A 106 54.55 -27.04 26.49
C GLU A 106 53.86 -28.19 25.75
N THR A 107 54.11 -28.30 24.44
CA THR A 107 53.66 -29.44 23.62
C THR A 107 54.27 -30.72 24.17
N ALA A 108 53.53 -31.46 24.98
CA ALA A 108 53.91 -32.81 25.39
C ALA A 108 54.11 -33.64 24.11
N VAL A 109 55.30 -34.22 23.96
CA VAL A 109 55.68 -35.03 22.80
C VAL A 109 54.86 -36.32 22.82
N ILE A 110 53.73 -36.31 22.13
CA ILE A 110 52.89 -37.50 21.91
C ILE A 110 53.26 -38.08 20.54
N GLY A 111 53.57 -39.37 20.52
CA GLY A 111 54.06 -40.11 19.35
C GLY A 111 53.12 -40.06 18.14
N HIS A 112 53.73 -40.23 16.96
CA HIS A 112 53.13 -40.08 15.63
C HIS A 112 51.68 -40.59 15.47
N GLY A 113 50.78 -39.69 15.06
CA GLY A 113 49.38 -39.94 14.68
C GLY A 113 48.61 -38.63 14.38
N VAL A 114 47.36 -38.70 13.90
CA VAL A 114 46.50 -37.53 13.54
C VAL A 114 46.32 -36.54 14.71
N LEU A 115 46.35 -37.04 15.95
CA LEU A 115 46.35 -36.22 17.16
C LEU A 115 47.61 -35.37 17.31
N ALA A 116 48.78 -35.82 16.84
CA ALA A 116 50.02 -35.04 16.90
C ALA A 116 50.03 -33.85 15.94
N GLU A 117 49.40 -33.95 14.76
CA GLU A 117 49.20 -32.82 13.83
C GLU A 117 48.17 -31.81 14.36
N THR A 118 47.14 -32.28 15.06
CA THR A 118 46.09 -31.39 15.61
C THR A 118 46.60 -30.65 16.85
N LEU A 119 47.36 -31.33 17.71
CA LEU A 119 48.00 -30.76 18.90
C LEU A 119 49.18 -29.84 18.58
N ALA A 120 49.69 -29.85 17.34
CA ALA A 120 50.65 -28.86 16.86
C ALA A 120 50.07 -27.43 16.79
N ASN A 121 48.74 -27.29 16.82
CA ASN A 121 48.03 -26.01 16.80
C ASN A 121 47.62 -25.51 18.21
N GLY A 122 48.04 -26.18 19.29
CA GLY A 122 47.70 -25.81 20.67
C GLY A 122 46.68 -26.76 21.33
N PRO A 123 46.33 -26.52 22.62
CA PRO A 123 45.32 -27.31 23.34
C PRO A 123 43.90 -27.04 22.81
N PHE A 124 43.01 -28.02 22.96
CA PHE A 124 41.58 -27.83 22.65
C PHE A 124 40.95 -26.86 23.65
N LEU A 125 40.10 -25.95 23.17
CA LEU A 125 39.41 -24.96 24.00
C LEU A 125 37.90 -25.18 23.96
N ILE A 126 37.29 -25.33 25.14
CA ILE A 126 35.85 -25.26 25.35
C ILE A 126 35.54 -23.85 25.87
N VAL A 127 34.57 -23.18 25.26
CA VAL A 127 34.11 -21.85 25.68
C VAL A 127 32.69 -21.99 26.21
N VAL A 128 32.47 -21.49 27.43
CA VAL A 128 31.17 -21.44 28.11
C VAL A 128 30.88 -19.98 28.44
N ASP A 129 29.75 -19.46 27.99
CA ASP A 129 29.33 -18.07 28.20
C ASP A 129 27.97 -18.05 28.91
N GLY A 130 27.80 -17.14 29.87
CA GLY A 130 26.54 -16.90 30.57
C GLY A 130 26.11 -18.00 31.53
N LEU A 131 27.05 -18.63 32.25
CA LEU A 131 26.74 -19.70 33.22
C LEU A 131 25.79 -19.22 34.34
N ASP A 132 25.81 -17.93 34.65
CA ASP A 132 24.92 -17.25 35.61
C ASP A 132 23.48 -17.07 35.12
N GLU A 133 23.22 -17.20 33.82
CA GLU A 133 21.88 -17.10 33.24
C GLU A 133 21.14 -18.45 33.29
N CYS A 134 21.74 -19.49 33.87
CA CYS A 134 21.10 -20.80 34.10
C CYS A 134 20.27 -20.78 35.39
N GLU A 135 18.96 -21.07 35.28
CA GLU A 135 18.05 -21.07 36.43
C GLU A 135 18.34 -22.22 37.42
N ASP A 136 18.87 -23.36 36.93
CA ASP A 136 19.29 -24.49 37.76
C ASP A 136 20.68 -24.26 38.37
N LYS A 137 20.71 -23.56 39.50
CA LYS A 137 21.94 -23.25 40.25
C LYS A 137 22.64 -24.49 40.78
N GLN A 138 21.89 -25.53 41.14
CA GLN A 138 22.47 -26.77 41.65
C GLN A 138 23.19 -27.52 40.53
N GLY A 139 22.58 -27.62 39.35
CA GLY A 139 23.22 -28.20 38.17
C GLY A 139 24.50 -27.46 37.76
N VAL A 140 24.53 -26.13 37.89
CA VAL A 140 25.74 -25.32 37.66
C VAL A 140 26.86 -25.67 38.64
N GLU A 141 26.56 -25.76 39.95
CA GLU A 141 27.56 -26.15 40.95
C GLU A 141 28.10 -27.56 40.68
N GLU A 142 27.22 -28.52 40.38
CA GLU A 142 27.60 -29.90 40.06
C GLU A 142 28.48 -29.94 38.81
N PHE A 143 28.14 -29.20 37.75
CA PHE A 143 28.96 -29.11 36.54
C PHE A 143 30.38 -28.61 36.84
N ILE A 144 30.52 -27.53 37.62
CA ILE A 144 31.82 -26.97 37.98
C ILE A 144 32.65 -27.98 38.78
N ASP A 145 32.03 -28.61 39.80
CA ASP A 145 32.71 -29.58 40.65
C ASP A 145 33.22 -30.79 39.83
N HIS A 146 32.40 -31.35 38.93
CA HIS A 146 32.81 -32.47 38.07
C HIS A 146 33.91 -32.08 37.09
N MET A 147 33.84 -30.87 36.51
CA MET A 147 34.85 -30.36 35.61
C MET A 147 36.21 -30.21 36.31
N LEU A 148 36.25 -29.63 37.52
CA LEU A 148 37.49 -29.45 38.29
C LEU A 148 38.11 -30.81 38.67
N ASN A 149 37.29 -31.73 39.18
CA ASN A 149 37.74 -33.10 39.51
C ASN A 149 38.38 -33.81 38.30
N PHE A 150 37.80 -33.65 37.10
CA PHE A 150 38.35 -34.22 35.88
C PHE A 150 39.76 -33.69 35.54
N PHE A 151 40.00 -32.38 35.72
CA PHE A 151 41.32 -31.79 35.47
C PHE A 151 42.35 -32.15 36.55
N GLU A 152 41.91 -32.38 37.80
CA GLU A 152 42.77 -32.93 38.85
C GLU A 152 43.19 -34.38 38.56
N GLU A 153 42.27 -35.21 38.05
CA GLU A 153 42.56 -36.59 37.65
C GLU A 153 43.43 -36.68 36.37
N HIS A 154 43.35 -35.67 35.49
CA HIS A 154 43.99 -35.66 34.18
C HIS A 154 44.78 -34.36 33.90
N PRO A 155 45.83 -34.03 34.67
CA PRO A 155 46.51 -32.73 34.60
C PRO A 155 47.29 -32.46 33.29
N ASN A 156 47.55 -33.51 32.50
CA ASN A 156 48.29 -33.42 31.23
C ASN A 156 47.36 -33.47 30.01
N ILE A 157 46.04 -33.44 30.19
CA ILE A 157 45.12 -33.45 29.06
C ILE A 157 45.25 -32.13 28.28
N PRO A 158 45.37 -32.16 26.94
CA PRO A 158 45.50 -30.94 26.14
C PRO A 158 44.12 -30.28 25.91
N LEU A 159 43.39 -30.01 26.99
CA LEU A 159 42.06 -29.41 26.99
C LEU A 159 42.02 -28.24 27.98
N ARG A 160 41.35 -27.16 27.59
CA ARG A 160 41.12 -25.96 28.41
C ARG A 160 39.65 -25.58 28.36
N VAL A 161 39.18 -24.96 29.43
CA VAL A 161 37.83 -24.42 29.51
C VAL A 161 37.92 -22.94 29.87
N PHE A 162 37.34 -22.10 29.03
CA PHE A 162 37.15 -20.67 29.28
C PHE A 162 35.69 -20.42 29.65
N ILE A 163 35.46 -19.85 30.83
CA ILE A 163 34.13 -19.52 31.34
C ILE A 163 33.99 -18.01 31.45
N ALA A 164 32.98 -17.45 30.80
CA ALA A 164 32.55 -16.07 30.97
C ALA A 164 31.23 -16.05 31.74
N SER A 165 31.19 -15.37 32.89
CA SER A 165 30.00 -15.32 33.76
C SER A 165 30.04 -14.10 34.70
N ARG A 166 28.88 -13.68 35.22
CA ARG A 166 28.80 -12.70 36.31
C ARG A 166 29.31 -13.26 37.63
N VAL A 167 29.68 -12.34 38.53
CA VAL A 167 30.20 -12.70 39.85
C VAL A 167 29.04 -13.08 40.79
N GLU A 168 28.57 -14.33 40.68
CA GLU A 168 27.64 -14.91 41.64
C GLU A 168 28.36 -15.75 42.69
N GLN A 169 27.89 -15.71 43.94
CA GLN A 169 28.56 -16.37 45.06
C GLN A 169 28.68 -17.89 44.88
N HIS A 170 27.66 -18.52 44.28
CA HIS A 170 27.61 -19.96 44.06
C HIS A 170 28.61 -20.44 43.00
N ILE A 171 28.85 -19.65 41.94
CA ILE A 171 29.87 -19.91 40.91
C ILE A 171 31.28 -19.58 41.44
N ARG A 172 31.43 -18.39 42.04
CA ARG A 172 32.72 -17.89 42.54
C ARG A 172 33.30 -18.79 43.62
N GLY A 173 32.47 -19.22 44.58
CA GLY A 173 32.90 -20.08 45.69
C GLY A 173 33.47 -21.42 45.26
N ARG A 174 33.14 -21.89 44.05
CA ARG A 174 33.64 -23.16 43.48
C ARG A 174 34.86 -22.99 42.57
N LEU A 175 34.95 -21.86 41.85
CA LEU A 175 36.04 -21.59 40.91
C LEU A 175 37.29 -20.95 41.56
N GLU A 176 37.24 -20.51 42.81
CA GLU A 176 38.40 -19.99 43.55
C GLU A 176 39.31 -21.13 44.07
N THR A 177 39.98 -21.86 43.17
CA THR A 177 40.91 -22.96 43.50
C THR A 177 42.26 -22.82 42.78
N ASP A 178 43.29 -23.53 43.25
CA ASP A 178 44.68 -23.41 42.78
C ASP A 178 44.92 -23.82 41.30
N GLY A 179 43.91 -24.38 40.61
CA GLY A 179 43.94 -24.76 39.20
C GLY A 179 43.23 -23.81 38.24
N VAL A 180 42.56 -22.76 38.74
CA VAL A 180 41.71 -21.87 37.94
C VAL A 180 42.34 -20.49 37.84
N GLN A 181 42.50 -19.98 36.62
CA GLN A 181 42.92 -18.60 36.39
C GLN A 181 41.69 -17.68 36.30
N LEU A 182 41.52 -16.83 37.31
CA LEU A 182 40.43 -15.85 37.33
C LEU A 182 40.82 -14.57 36.60
N GLY A 183 40.09 -14.26 35.52
CA GLY A 183 40.14 -12.96 34.84
C GLY A 183 39.06 -12.02 35.36
N ASN A 184 39.38 -10.74 35.53
CA ASN A 184 38.40 -9.73 35.89
C ASN A 184 38.23 -8.72 34.75
N LEU A 185 37.11 -8.78 34.02
CA LEU A 185 36.87 -7.84 32.92
C LEU A 185 36.74 -6.38 33.40
N ASN A 186 36.40 -6.15 34.69
CA ASN A 186 36.32 -4.81 35.27
C ASN A 186 37.70 -4.18 35.54
N SER A 187 38.79 -4.97 35.51
CA SER A 187 40.16 -4.39 35.56
C SER A 187 40.53 -3.70 34.24
N HIS A 188 39.78 -3.93 33.18
CA HIS A 188 39.98 -3.35 31.85
C HIS A 188 39.04 -2.16 31.63
N SER A 189 39.59 -1.04 31.16
CA SER A 189 38.81 0.19 30.99
C SER A 189 37.82 0.11 29.83
N ALA A 190 36.53 -0.03 30.15
CA ALA A 190 35.46 0.02 29.15
C ALA A 190 35.32 1.40 28.48
N ARG A 191 35.83 2.47 29.11
CA ARG A 191 35.63 3.86 28.66
C ARG A 191 36.17 4.10 27.25
N LYS A 192 37.42 3.70 26.98
CA LYS A 192 38.08 3.91 25.68
C LYS A 192 37.39 3.11 24.57
N ASP A 193 36.90 1.92 24.90
CA ASP A 193 36.23 1.06 23.92
C ASP A 193 34.83 1.57 23.58
N ILE A 194 34.09 2.07 24.57
CA ILE A 194 32.80 2.75 24.35
C ILE A 194 32.99 4.03 23.54
N GLU A 195 34.04 4.80 23.81
CA GLU A 195 34.39 5.98 23.01
C GLU A 195 34.60 5.61 21.54
N ARG A 196 35.42 4.58 21.25
CA ARG A 196 35.63 4.09 19.87
C ARG A 196 34.33 3.62 19.22
N PHE A 197 33.53 2.84 19.95
CA PHE A 197 32.23 2.35 19.47
C PHE A 197 31.30 3.50 19.08
N LEU A 198 31.11 4.50 19.97
CA LEU A 198 30.24 5.64 19.71
C LEU A 198 30.76 6.51 18.57
N GLN A 199 32.07 6.79 18.53
CA GLN A 199 32.68 7.57 17.45
C GLN A 199 32.43 6.92 16.09
N ALA A 200 32.68 5.61 15.96
CA ALA A 200 32.45 4.88 14.73
C ALA A 200 30.96 4.85 14.37
N SER A 201 30.09 4.61 15.35
CA SER A 201 28.63 4.52 15.16
C SER A 201 28.02 5.85 14.70
N PHE A 202 28.39 6.97 15.33
CA PHE A 202 27.95 8.31 14.91
C PHE A 202 28.54 8.72 13.55
N GLN A 203 29.76 8.32 13.22
CA GLN A 203 30.32 8.55 11.88
C GLN A 203 29.57 7.78 10.79
N ILE A 204 29.18 6.53 11.07
CA ILE A 204 28.35 5.72 10.15
C ILE A 204 26.96 6.36 10.01
N ALA A 205 26.35 6.80 11.11
CA ALA A 205 25.07 7.50 11.11
C ALA A 205 25.12 8.78 10.27
N ALA A 206 26.14 9.63 10.47
CA ALA A 206 26.33 10.87 9.71
C ALA A 206 26.50 10.64 8.19
N LYS A 207 27.05 9.50 7.79
CA LYS A 207 27.13 9.11 6.38
C LYS A 207 25.79 8.65 5.81
N ARG A 208 24.86 8.14 6.62
CA ARG A 208 23.57 7.59 6.14
C ARG A 208 22.42 8.58 6.28
N ASP A 209 22.38 9.37 7.35
CA ASP A 209 21.30 10.29 7.68
C ASP A 209 21.51 11.69 7.07
N ARG A 210 20.49 12.20 6.37
CA ARG A 210 20.54 13.50 5.67
C ARG A 210 20.47 14.69 6.61
N VAL A 211 19.77 14.59 7.74
CA VAL A 211 19.60 15.64 8.75
C VAL A 211 20.90 15.83 9.51
N ILE A 212 21.51 14.73 9.99
CA ILE A 212 22.81 14.76 10.67
C ILE A 212 23.87 15.35 9.74
N ARG A 213 23.91 14.93 8.46
CA ARG A 213 24.86 15.45 7.47
C ARG A 213 24.68 16.94 7.21
N ALA A 214 23.44 17.42 7.04
CA ALA A 214 23.14 18.83 6.83
C ALA A 214 23.51 19.69 8.06
N TYR A 215 23.30 19.17 9.27
CA TYR A 215 23.70 19.82 10.51
C TYR A 215 25.22 19.96 10.60
N ILE A 216 25.97 18.87 10.34
CA ILE A 216 27.44 18.87 10.33
C ILE A 216 27.98 19.86 9.30
N GLN A 217 27.45 19.89 8.08
CA GLN A 217 27.87 20.83 7.04
C GLN A 217 27.68 22.31 7.45
N ARG A 218 26.65 22.61 8.25
CA ARG A 218 26.33 23.97 8.68
C ARG A 218 27.00 24.38 10.00
N ARG A 219 27.23 23.43 10.92
CA ARG A 219 27.67 23.69 12.31
C ARG A 219 29.04 23.08 12.66
N GLY A 220 29.65 22.31 11.77
CA GLY A 220 31.02 21.78 11.92
C GLY A 220 31.06 20.30 12.32
N SER A 221 30.78 19.98 13.58
CA SER A 221 30.90 18.61 14.14
C SER A 221 29.71 18.27 15.02
N TRP A 222 29.18 17.04 14.89
CA TRP A 222 28.17 16.51 15.79
C TRP A 222 28.28 14.97 15.91
N PRO A 223 28.12 14.39 17.13
CA PRO A 223 28.07 15.08 18.42
C PRO A 223 29.37 15.87 18.69
N THR A 224 29.31 16.94 19.49
CA THR A 224 30.54 17.67 19.85
C THR A 224 31.41 16.81 20.78
N GLN A 225 32.71 17.08 20.89
CA GLN A 225 33.56 16.34 21.83
C GLN A 225 33.06 16.48 23.28
N LEU A 226 32.46 17.62 23.64
CA LEU A 226 31.86 17.82 24.95
C LEU A 226 30.62 16.93 25.16
N ASP A 227 29.74 16.83 24.16
CA ASP A 227 28.56 15.96 24.24
C ASP A 227 28.96 14.48 24.23
N MET A 228 29.98 14.10 23.46
CA MET A 228 30.57 12.76 23.48
C MET A 228 31.11 12.41 24.86
N ASN A 229 31.87 13.32 25.49
CA ASN A 229 32.41 13.08 26.84
C ASN A 229 31.28 12.91 27.86
N LYS A 230 30.25 13.78 27.83
CA LYS A 230 29.07 13.65 28.68
C LYS A 230 28.34 12.33 28.45
N LEU A 231 28.18 11.92 27.20
CA LEU A 231 27.52 10.66 26.85
C LEU A 231 28.32 9.46 27.36
N ILE A 232 29.65 9.47 27.21
CA ILE A 232 30.53 8.41 27.72
C ILE A 232 30.50 8.35 29.26
N ASP A 233 30.53 9.51 29.93
CA ASP A 233 30.40 9.60 31.39
C ASP A 233 29.06 9.03 31.85
N HIS A 234 27.99 9.38 31.13
CA HIS A 234 26.63 8.96 31.43
C HIS A 234 26.39 7.46 31.19
N ILE A 235 27.01 6.90 30.15
CA ILE A 235 26.98 5.46 29.84
C ILE A 235 27.70 4.62 30.92
N ASN A 236 28.65 5.23 31.63
CA ASN A 236 29.35 4.66 32.78
C ASN A 236 29.86 3.21 32.58
N GLY A 237 30.42 2.92 31.40
CA GLY A 237 31.02 1.61 31.12
C GLY A 237 30.06 0.52 30.58
N SER A 238 28.77 0.80 30.40
CA SER A 238 27.79 -0.18 29.91
C SER A 238 27.64 -0.13 28.38
N PHE A 239 28.09 -1.17 27.68
CA PHE A 239 27.92 -1.27 26.21
C PHE A 239 26.46 -1.41 25.77
N VAL A 240 25.63 -2.07 26.58
CA VAL A 240 24.19 -2.17 26.34
C VAL A 240 23.56 -0.77 26.40
N LEU A 241 23.92 0.02 27.42
CA LEU A 241 23.46 1.40 27.53
C LEU A 241 23.99 2.26 26.38
N ALA A 242 25.25 2.08 25.97
CA ALA A 242 25.85 2.78 24.84
C ALA A 242 25.10 2.51 23.52
N SER A 243 24.83 1.23 23.22
CA SER A 243 24.12 0.80 22.02
C SER A 243 22.68 1.28 22.01
N THR A 244 21.99 1.14 23.14
CA THR A 244 20.57 1.53 23.27
C THR A 244 20.40 3.04 23.20
N MET A 245 21.26 3.82 23.87
CA MET A 245 21.26 5.29 23.78
C MET A 245 21.61 5.76 22.37
N PHE A 246 22.60 5.15 21.72
CA PHE A 246 22.92 5.47 20.33
C PHE A 246 21.72 5.22 19.40
N LYS A 247 21.08 4.06 19.51
CA LYS A 247 19.87 3.74 18.73
C LYS A 247 18.75 4.73 19.04
N TYR A 248 18.48 5.03 20.31
CA TYR A 248 17.46 6.01 20.71
C TYR A 248 17.70 7.43 20.16
N ILE A 249 18.97 7.85 20.10
CA ILE A 249 19.36 9.16 19.57
C ILE A 249 19.18 9.20 18.05
N VAL A 250 19.66 8.19 17.35
CA VAL A 250 19.80 8.20 15.88
C VAL A 250 18.57 7.64 15.16
N GLN A 251 17.87 6.66 15.73
CA GLN A 251 16.68 6.06 15.14
C GLN A 251 15.43 6.87 15.53
N PRO A 252 14.61 7.30 14.56
CA PRO A 252 13.30 7.86 14.85
C PRO A 252 12.36 6.75 15.36
N ALA A 253 11.50 7.06 16.33
CA ALA A 253 10.46 6.12 16.78
C ALA A 253 9.35 5.98 15.73
N ALA A 254 8.91 7.11 15.16
CA ALA A 254 7.96 7.20 14.03
C ALA A 254 8.38 8.32 13.06
N GLU A 255 7.80 8.39 11.85
CA GLU A 255 7.98 9.55 10.94
C GLU A 255 7.49 10.89 11.52
N GLU A 256 6.74 10.84 12.63
CA GLU A 256 6.11 11.99 13.31
C GLU A 256 6.90 12.49 14.53
N ASP A 257 7.96 11.78 14.94
CA ASP A 257 8.83 12.29 15.98
C ASP A 257 9.64 13.47 15.44
N SER A 258 9.08 14.68 15.61
CA SER A 258 9.66 15.96 15.19
C SER A 258 11.01 16.25 15.86
N THR A 259 11.40 15.46 16.87
CA THR A 259 12.72 15.58 17.49
C THR A 259 13.79 15.03 16.57
N THR A 260 14.77 15.87 16.25
CA THR A 260 15.95 15.43 15.52
C THR A 260 16.91 14.69 16.47
N PRO A 261 17.91 13.96 15.96
CA PRO A 261 18.98 13.41 16.81
C PRO A 261 19.65 14.48 17.69
N MET A 262 19.65 15.74 17.24
CA MET A 262 20.18 16.89 17.99
C MET A 262 19.33 17.22 19.22
N ASP A 263 18.02 17.03 19.14
CA ASP A 263 17.07 17.30 20.23
C ASP A 263 17.03 16.12 21.22
N ARG A 264 17.24 14.90 20.73
CA ARG A 264 17.25 13.67 21.56
C ARG A 264 18.52 13.51 22.38
N LEU A 265 19.67 13.96 21.86
CA LEU A 265 20.95 13.80 22.56
C LEU A 265 20.96 14.48 23.96
N PRO A 266 20.53 15.74 24.13
CA PRO A 266 20.40 16.36 25.46
C PRO A 266 19.43 15.62 26.37
N LEU A 267 18.26 15.22 25.86
CA LEU A 267 17.27 14.44 26.62
C LEU A 267 17.85 13.12 27.10
N THR A 268 18.68 12.47 26.27
CA THR A 268 19.34 11.19 26.59
C THR A 268 20.33 11.34 27.74
N LEU A 269 20.97 12.51 27.88
CA LEU A 269 21.91 12.80 28.96
C LEU A 269 21.22 13.11 30.30
N GLU A 270 19.92 13.38 30.30
CA GLU A 270 19.11 13.62 31.49
C GLU A 270 18.50 12.33 32.07
N MET A 271 18.65 11.19 31.38
CA MET A 271 17.98 9.93 31.74
C MET A 271 18.75 9.17 32.81
N ASN A 272 18.13 8.81 33.94
CA ASN A 272 18.84 8.08 34.99
C ASN A 272 18.91 6.57 34.68
N GLY A 273 19.98 6.14 34.01
CA GLY A 273 20.29 4.72 33.78
C GLY A 273 19.36 4.01 32.77
N LEU A 274 19.37 2.67 32.78
CA LEU A 274 18.61 1.85 31.83
C LEU A 274 17.09 1.96 32.02
N ASP A 275 16.62 2.08 33.26
CA ASP A 275 15.18 2.13 33.57
C ASP A 275 14.53 3.40 33.02
N GLY A 276 15.21 4.55 33.13
CA GLY A 276 14.77 5.80 32.49
C GLY A 276 14.70 5.68 30.98
N LEU A 277 15.68 4.97 30.37
CA LEU A 277 15.73 4.73 28.94
C LEU A 277 14.58 3.84 28.45
N TYR A 278 14.29 2.76 29.17
CA TYR A 278 13.16 1.88 28.88
C TYR A 278 11.82 2.62 29.01
N ALA A 279 11.62 3.35 30.12
CA ALA A 279 10.40 4.12 30.34
C ALA A 279 10.12 5.12 29.21
N GLN A 280 11.14 5.84 28.74
CA GLN A 280 10.99 6.82 27.67
C GLN A 280 10.76 6.17 26.29
N ALA A 281 11.46 5.06 26.01
CA ALA A 281 11.27 4.32 24.77
C ALA A 281 9.84 3.74 24.68
N LEU A 282 9.33 3.21 25.79
CA LEU A 282 7.95 2.69 25.90
C LEU A 282 6.91 3.81 25.86
N ALA A 283 7.16 4.93 26.55
CA ALA A 283 6.25 6.08 26.59
C ALA A 283 5.95 6.66 25.20
N ARG A 284 6.88 6.54 24.25
CA ARG A 284 6.67 6.97 22.86
C ARG A 284 5.58 6.19 22.14
N SER A 285 5.39 4.92 22.50
CA SER A 285 4.46 4.00 21.81
C SER A 285 3.18 3.76 22.61
N GLN A 286 3.09 4.28 23.84
CA GLN A 286 2.01 3.98 24.79
C GLN A 286 0.59 4.38 24.30
N HIS A 287 0.52 5.27 23.31
CA HIS A 287 -0.74 5.78 22.77
C HIS A 287 -1.30 4.90 21.63
N LEU A 288 -0.49 3.97 21.10
CA LEU A 288 -0.88 3.09 20.00
C LEU A 288 -1.86 2.01 20.49
N ALA A 289 -2.84 1.67 19.66
CA ALA A 289 -3.77 0.58 19.97
C ALA A 289 -3.00 -0.74 20.13
N HIS A 290 -3.46 -1.58 21.06
CA HIS A 290 -2.86 -2.87 21.43
C HIS A 290 -1.44 -2.82 22.03
N PHE A 291 -0.89 -1.62 22.32
CA PHE A 291 0.46 -1.47 22.88
C PHE A 291 0.67 -2.28 24.17
N SER A 292 -0.25 -2.17 25.12
CA SER A 292 -0.12 -2.82 26.43
C SER A 292 -0.16 -4.33 26.28
N GLU A 293 -1.03 -4.84 25.42
CA GLU A 293 -1.23 -6.26 25.14
C GLU A 293 0.00 -6.87 24.46
N ILE A 294 0.53 -6.19 23.43
CA ILE A 294 1.71 -6.64 22.69
C ILE A 294 2.95 -6.65 23.60
N ILE A 295 3.20 -5.57 24.35
CA ILE A 295 4.39 -5.48 25.19
C ILE A 295 4.33 -6.41 26.39
N SER A 296 3.16 -6.55 27.01
CA SER A 296 2.98 -7.52 28.11
C SER A 296 3.16 -8.94 27.61
N THR A 297 2.68 -9.25 26.40
CA THR A 297 2.90 -10.56 25.78
C THR A 297 4.38 -10.83 25.58
N ILE A 298 5.10 -9.94 24.88
CA ILE A 298 6.54 -10.11 24.61
C ILE A 298 7.36 -10.21 25.91
N ALA A 299 6.99 -9.44 26.94
CA ALA A 299 7.64 -9.49 28.23
C ALA A 299 7.52 -10.88 28.89
N LEU A 300 6.35 -11.50 28.80
CA LEU A 300 6.03 -12.73 29.52
C LEU A 300 6.20 -14.02 28.70
N LEU A 301 6.43 -13.93 27.38
CA LEU A 301 6.66 -15.10 26.53
C LEU A 301 7.82 -15.97 27.07
N GLY A 302 7.56 -17.27 27.25
CA GLY A 302 8.56 -18.26 27.66
C GLY A 302 9.59 -18.54 26.55
N GLU A 303 9.15 -18.46 25.30
CA GLU A 303 9.98 -18.48 24.10
C GLU A 303 9.54 -17.39 23.12
N PRO A 304 10.48 -16.74 22.38
CA PRO A 304 10.13 -15.73 21.38
C PRO A 304 9.22 -16.29 20.28
N LEU A 305 8.35 -15.44 19.75
CA LEU A 305 7.43 -15.80 18.65
C LEU A 305 7.61 -14.87 17.44
N PRO A 306 7.35 -15.36 16.21
CA PRO A 306 7.27 -14.50 15.03
C PRO A 306 6.04 -13.58 15.12
N ILE A 307 5.96 -12.59 14.23
CA ILE A 307 4.92 -11.54 14.26
C ILE A 307 3.53 -12.15 14.12
N ILE A 308 3.33 -13.08 13.17
CA ILE A 308 2.07 -13.83 13.01
C ILE A 308 1.78 -14.67 14.25
N GLY A 309 2.80 -15.21 14.92
CA GLY A 309 2.64 -15.98 16.16
C GLY A 309 2.06 -15.12 17.29
N ILE A 310 2.62 -13.92 17.51
CA ILE A 310 2.13 -12.95 18.50
C ILE A 310 0.72 -12.47 18.14
N ALA A 311 0.48 -12.16 16.86
CA ALA A 311 -0.83 -11.72 16.35
C ALA A 311 -1.92 -12.78 16.59
N THR A 312 -1.61 -14.04 16.27
CA THR A 312 -2.50 -15.19 16.49
C THR A 312 -2.80 -15.38 17.97
N LEU A 313 -1.78 -15.30 18.84
CA LEU A 313 -1.96 -15.47 20.28
C LEU A 313 -2.85 -14.37 20.87
N LEU A 314 -2.72 -13.13 20.38
CA LEU A 314 -3.50 -11.99 20.84
C LEU A 314 -4.88 -11.85 20.16
N GLY A 315 -5.14 -12.59 19.09
CA GLY A 315 -6.36 -12.46 18.30
C GLY A 315 -6.47 -11.09 17.59
N ILE A 316 -5.33 -10.52 17.17
CA ILE A 316 -5.25 -9.24 16.45
C ILE A 316 -4.54 -9.42 15.11
N GLU A 317 -4.64 -8.43 14.24
CA GLU A 317 -4.02 -8.44 12.92
C GLU A 317 -2.49 -8.27 12.99
N ALA A 318 -1.73 -8.95 12.12
CA ALA A 318 -0.26 -8.92 12.16
C ALA A 318 0.31 -7.50 11.94
N PHE A 319 -0.36 -6.66 11.16
CA PHE A 319 0.09 -5.27 10.94
C PHE A 319 -0.08 -4.39 12.19
N GLU A 320 -1.04 -4.70 13.07
CA GLU A 320 -1.22 -4.00 14.36
C GLU A 320 -0.01 -4.27 15.28
N VAL A 321 0.53 -5.50 15.24
CA VAL A 321 1.77 -5.88 15.92
C VAL A 321 2.97 -5.11 15.34
N ILE A 322 3.13 -5.11 14.00
CA ILE A 322 4.23 -4.40 13.33
C ILE A 322 4.23 -2.91 13.70
N ARG A 323 3.06 -2.26 13.70
CA ARG A 323 2.93 -0.82 14.00
C ARG A 323 3.50 -0.48 15.38
N VAL A 324 3.26 -1.30 16.39
CA VAL A 324 3.83 -1.10 17.74
C VAL A 324 5.33 -1.39 17.74
N LEU A 325 5.76 -2.49 17.13
CA LEU A 325 7.15 -2.95 17.19
C LEU A 325 8.14 -2.06 16.43
N LEU A 326 7.73 -1.46 15.31
CA LEU A 326 8.55 -0.50 14.57
C LEU A 326 8.99 0.68 15.45
N ASN A 327 8.12 1.11 16.38
CA ASN A 327 8.43 2.20 17.31
C ASN A 327 9.39 1.81 18.45
N LEU A 328 9.66 0.51 18.61
CA LEU A 328 10.42 -0.03 19.74
C LEU A 328 11.73 -0.71 19.31
N GLN A 329 12.17 -0.50 18.07
CA GLN A 329 13.40 -1.09 17.51
C GLN A 329 14.69 -0.78 18.28
N ALA A 330 14.67 0.27 19.11
CA ALA A 330 15.77 0.61 20.00
C ALA A 330 15.99 -0.47 21.08
N ILE A 331 14.91 -1.13 21.53
CA ILE A 331 14.89 -2.05 22.67
C ILE A 331 14.34 -3.45 22.35
N ILE A 332 13.69 -3.62 21.19
CA ILE A 332 13.17 -4.89 20.66
C ILE A 332 13.75 -5.11 19.26
N HIS A 333 14.20 -6.31 18.96
CA HIS A 333 14.59 -6.71 17.62
C HIS A 333 13.36 -7.22 16.85
N VAL A 334 13.12 -6.62 15.68
CA VAL A 334 11.98 -6.93 14.82
C VAL A 334 12.51 -7.55 13.52
N PRO A 335 12.15 -8.80 13.19
CA PRO A 335 12.57 -9.44 11.96
C PRO A 335 11.94 -8.75 10.74
N GLY A 336 12.61 -8.79 9.58
CA GLY A 336 12.08 -8.20 8.34
C GLY A 336 10.90 -8.98 7.77
N THR A 337 10.90 -10.30 7.95
CA THR A 337 9.78 -11.21 7.68
C THR A 337 9.75 -12.33 8.72
N ASP A 338 8.61 -13.01 8.87
CA ASP A 338 8.50 -14.15 9.79
C ASP A 338 9.34 -15.37 9.36
N GLU A 339 9.75 -15.45 8.09
CA GLU A 339 10.73 -16.46 7.63
C GLU A 339 12.16 -16.13 8.09
N GLU A 340 12.45 -14.87 8.41
CA GLU A 340 13.79 -14.41 8.79
C GLU A 340 14.09 -14.64 10.28
N GLY A 341 13.10 -14.59 11.18
CA GLY A 341 13.28 -14.83 12.61
C GLY A 341 12.09 -14.45 13.49
N GLU A 342 12.31 -14.45 14.80
CA GLU A 342 11.32 -14.15 15.85
C GLU A 342 11.49 -12.73 16.42
N VAL A 343 10.48 -12.25 17.13
CA VAL A 343 10.55 -10.98 17.86
C VAL A 343 11.23 -11.20 19.21
N THR A 344 12.40 -10.60 19.39
CA THR A 344 13.24 -10.83 20.59
C THR A 344 13.60 -9.53 21.29
N LEU A 345 13.74 -9.55 22.62
CA LEU A 345 14.22 -8.39 23.38
C LEU A 345 15.71 -8.14 23.06
N CYS A 346 16.12 -6.87 22.95
CA CYS A 346 17.54 -6.53 22.77
C CYS A 346 18.39 -6.86 24.01
N HIS A 347 17.76 -6.94 25.19
CA HIS A 347 18.42 -7.29 26.45
C HIS A 347 17.43 -7.84 27.47
N THR A 348 17.84 -8.83 28.28
CA THR A 348 17.01 -9.50 29.30
C THR A 348 16.53 -8.54 30.39
N SER A 349 17.33 -7.54 30.78
CA SER A 349 16.93 -6.55 31.80
C SER A 349 15.70 -5.69 31.45
N LEU A 350 15.26 -5.66 30.18
CA LEU A 350 13.98 -5.06 29.81
C LEU A 350 12.81 -5.90 30.32
N ARG A 351 12.92 -7.23 30.27
CA ARG A 351 11.96 -8.15 30.88
C ARG A 351 11.87 -7.88 32.38
N ASP A 352 13.01 -7.82 33.09
CA ASP A 352 13.06 -7.51 34.53
C ASP A 352 12.44 -6.15 34.87
N PHE A 353 12.66 -5.14 34.03
CA PHE A 353 12.05 -3.83 34.19
C PHE A 353 10.52 -3.92 34.10
N LEU A 354 10.00 -4.54 33.04
CA LEU A 354 8.57 -4.71 32.80
C LEU A 354 7.88 -5.56 33.87
N THR A 355 8.58 -6.52 34.48
CA THR A 355 8.05 -7.39 35.54
C THR A 355 8.30 -6.88 36.97
N THR A 356 8.92 -5.71 37.16
CA THR A 356 9.17 -5.12 38.49
C THR A 356 8.44 -3.79 38.68
N LYS A 357 7.37 -3.78 39.50
CA LYS A 357 6.48 -2.61 39.68
C LYS A 357 7.19 -1.33 40.15
N SER A 358 8.16 -1.46 41.07
CA SER A 358 8.92 -0.32 41.58
C SER A 358 9.83 0.33 40.53
N ARG A 359 10.17 -0.40 39.45
CA ARG A 359 11.05 0.05 38.37
C ARG A 359 10.26 0.60 37.19
N SER A 360 9.21 -0.10 36.73
CA SER A 360 8.47 0.26 35.52
C SER A 360 7.25 1.15 35.71
N GLY A 361 6.76 1.32 36.95
CA GLY A 361 5.65 2.22 37.24
C GLY A 361 4.40 1.87 36.43
N SER A 362 4.01 2.75 35.49
CA SER A 362 2.84 2.56 34.62
C SER A 362 3.03 1.49 33.53
N PHE A 363 4.27 1.10 33.24
CA PHE A 363 4.59 0.04 32.27
C PHE A 363 4.73 -1.34 32.92
N PHE A 364 4.50 -1.43 34.23
CA PHE A 364 4.53 -2.70 34.94
C PHE A 364 3.49 -3.65 34.36
N VAL A 365 3.93 -4.86 34.03
CA VAL A 365 3.09 -5.95 33.55
C VAL A 365 2.54 -6.71 34.76
N PRO A 366 1.24 -6.59 35.08
CA PRO A 366 0.67 -7.28 36.23
C PRO A 366 0.64 -8.80 36.03
N PRO A 367 0.70 -9.59 37.11
CA PRO A 367 0.57 -11.05 37.03
C PRO A 367 -0.72 -11.53 36.35
N LEU A 368 -1.78 -10.72 36.33
CA LEU A 368 -3.00 -10.98 35.57
C LEU A 368 -2.72 -11.27 34.07
N PHE A 369 -1.66 -10.71 33.47
CA PHE A 369 -1.29 -11.03 32.07
C PHE A 369 -0.85 -12.47 31.87
N HIS A 370 -0.32 -13.15 32.90
CA HIS A 370 -0.09 -14.59 32.83
C HIS A 370 -1.41 -15.37 32.72
N LEU A 371 -2.51 -14.89 33.36
CA LEU A 371 -3.84 -15.48 33.18
C LEU A 371 -4.36 -15.29 31.74
N TYR A 372 -4.13 -14.11 31.14
CA TYR A 372 -4.46 -13.87 29.72
C TYR A 372 -3.68 -14.79 28.78
N LEU A 373 -2.35 -14.89 28.96
CA LEU A 373 -1.52 -15.75 28.12
C LEU A 373 -1.85 -17.23 28.30
N SER A 374 -2.16 -17.65 29.52
CA SER A 374 -2.65 -19.01 29.80
C SER A 374 -3.96 -19.27 29.04
N TYR A 375 -4.92 -18.34 29.06
CA TYR A 375 -6.16 -18.44 28.31
C TYR A 375 -5.91 -18.54 26.79
N PHE A 376 -5.13 -17.63 26.21
CA PHE A 376 -4.87 -17.62 24.77
C PHE A 376 -4.07 -18.83 24.29
N SER A 377 -3.14 -19.31 25.13
CA SER A 377 -2.40 -20.56 24.92
C SER A 377 -3.33 -21.77 24.88
N PHE A 378 -4.25 -21.85 25.86
CA PHE A 378 -5.27 -22.90 25.93
C PHE A 378 -6.25 -22.83 24.75
N SER A 379 -6.71 -21.63 24.39
CA SER A 379 -7.61 -21.42 23.25
C SER A 379 -6.94 -21.84 21.93
N SER A 380 -5.69 -21.42 21.70
CA SER A 380 -4.93 -21.79 20.50
C SER A 380 -4.71 -23.30 20.40
N ALA A 381 -4.57 -24.01 21.52
CA ALA A 381 -4.45 -25.47 21.55
C ALA A 381 -5.76 -26.19 21.17
N LEU A 382 -6.92 -25.58 21.42
CA LEU A 382 -8.25 -26.10 21.05
C LEU A 382 -8.69 -25.74 19.62
N GLU A 383 -7.95 -24.85 18.95
CA GLU A 383 -8.26 -24.36 17.60
C GLU A 383 -7.32 -24.93 16.53
N ASN A 384 -7.81 -25.04 15.29
CA ASN A 384 -6.98 -25.36 14.13
C ASN A 384 -6.25 -24.08 13.65
N GLY A 385 -5.47 -23.46 14.54
CA GLY A 385 -4.71 -22.23 14.29
C GLY A 385 -3.31 -22.48 13.71
N HIS A 386 -2.52 -21.40 13.59
CA HIS A 386 -1.13 -21.45 13.10
C HIS A 386 -0.27 -22.41 13.94
N GLU A 387 0.55 -23.23 13.29
CA GLU A 387 1.26 -24.36 13.92
C GLU A 387 2.13 -23.91 15.11
N LEU A 388 2.83 -22.78 14.99
CA LEU A 388 3.72 -22.26 16.04
C LEU A 388 2.98 -21.76 17.29
N ALA A 389 1.87 -21.04 17.13
CA ALA A 389 1.07 -20.59 18.28
C ALA A 389 0.43 -21.79 19.01
N ARG A 390 0.06 -22.84 18.26
CA ARG A 390 -0.46 -24.09 18.81
C ARG A 390 0.61 -24.91 19.55
N VAL A 391 1.85 -24.92 19.07
CA VAL A 391 3.00 -25.55 19.76
C VAL A 391 3.32 -24.77 21.04
N TYR A 392 3.50 -23.45 20.94
CA TYR A 392 3.72 -22.59 22.10
C TYR A 392 2.62 -22.77 23.17
N GLY A 393 1.35 -22.74 22.74
CA GLY A 393 0.23 -22.88 23.65
C GLY A 393 0.18 -24.23 24.37
N ARG A 394 0.70 -25.30 23.74
CA ARG A 394 0.85 -26.62 24.37
C ARG A 394 1.95 -26.62 25.43
N ASP A 395 3.08 -25.99 25.12
CA ASP A 395 4.30 -26.14 25.94
C ASP A 395 4.34 -25.14 27.11
N TYR A 396 3.68 -23.97 27.00
CA TYR A 396 3.79 -22.87 27.98
C TYR A 396 2.48 -22.53 28.74
N PHE A 397 1.36 -23.18 28.44
CA PHE A 397 0.09 -22.97 29.15
C PHE A 397 0.22 -23.13 30.68
N ASP A 398 0.80 -24.24 31.12
CA ASP A 398 0.99 -24.58 32.54
C ASP A 398 1.94 -23.60 33.22
N SER A 399 3.04 -23.23 32.56
CA SER A 399 4.04 -22.28 33.09
C SER A 399 3.42 -20.90 33.36
N HIS A 400 2.60 -20.41 32.43
CA HIS A 400 1.87 -19.15 32.64
C HIS A 400 0.84 -19.28 33.76
N TRP A 401 0.07 -20.37 33.80
CA TRP A 401 -0.90 -20.60 34.87
C TRP A 401 -0.22 -20.62 36.26
N GLN A 402 0.86 -21.38 36.41
CA GLN A 402 1.60 -21.47 37.68
C GLN A 402 2.20 -20.12 38.09
N SER A 403 2.70 -19.35 37.13
CA SER A 403 3.26 -18.01 37.37
C SER A 403 2.18 -17.03 37.89
N PHE A 404 0.94 -17.13 37.40
CA PHE A 404 -0.22 -16.41 37.95
C PHE A 404 -0.62 -16.93 39.34
N ALA A 405 -0.70 -18.25 39.52
CA ALA A 405 -1.14 -18.86 40.78
C ALA A 405 -0.16 -18.59 41.94
N ARG A 406 1.15 -18.56 41.66
CA ARG A 406 2.21 -18.34 42.64
C ARG A 406 2.54 -16.86 42.90
N SER A 407 1.97 -15.91 42.17
CA SER A 407 2.36 -14.49 42.27
C SER A 407 2.01 -13.81 43.59
N GLY A 408 1.35 -14.50 44.53
CA GLY A 408 1.04 -13.98 45.88
C GLY A 408 0.17 -12.72 45.86
N THR A 409 -0.56 -12.47 44.77
CA THR A 409 -1.32 -11.25 44.54
C THR A 409 -2.63 -11.23 45.35
N TYR A 410 -3.01 -10.02 45.79
CA TYR A 410 -4.30 -9.68 46.40
C TYR A 410 -5.48 -10.45 45.79
N ASP A 411 -6.21 -11.20 46.62
CA ASP A 411 -7.49 -11.87 46.33
C ASP A 411 -7.56 -12.57 44.95
N PHE A 412 -7.06 -13.81 44.90
CA PHE A 412 -7.09 -14.70 43.72
C PHE A 412 -8.47 -14.73 43.03
N ILE A 413 -9.56 -14.76 43.81
CA ILE A 413 -10.93 -14.74 43.29
C ILE A 413 -11.23 -13.39 42.64
N GLN A 414 -10.83 -12.27 43.24
CA GLN A 414 -11.08 -10.94 42.69
C GLN A 414 -10.44 -10.73 41.30
N GLU A 415 -9.21 -11.20 41.09
CA GLU A 415 -8.54 -11.09 39.78
C GLU A 415 -9.17 -12.01 38.72
N ILE A 416 -9.61 -13.21 39.12
CA ILE A 416 -10.39 -14.09 38.26
C ILE A 416 -11.74 -13.46 37.89
N GLU A 417 -12.47 -12.90 38.85
CA GLU A 417 -13.75 -12.21 38.59
C GLU A 417 -13.55 -10.95 37.74
N ARG A 418 -12.42 -10.25 37.90
CA ARG A 418 -12.03 -9.15 37.02
C ARG A 418 -11.79 -9.63 35.59
N PHE A 419 -11.07 -10.74 35.40
CA PHE A 419 -10.92 -11.36 34.09
C PHE A 419 -12.27 -11.77 33.49
N LYS A 420 -13.16 -12.39 34.29
CA LYS A 420 -14.52 -12.77 33.86
C LYS A 420 -15.36 -11.55 33.47
N SER A 421 -15.18 -10.40 34.13
CA SER A 421 -15.90 -9.16 33.78
C SER A 421 -15.52 -8.60 32.40
N LEU A 422 -14.37 -9.00 31.86
CA LEU A 422 -13.85 -8.58 30.55
C LEU A 422 -14.31 -9.51 29.40
N GLN A 423 -15.32 -10.35 29.67
CA GLN A 423 -15.97 -11.30 28.74
C GLN A 423 -16.31 -10.78 27.32
N PRO A 424 -16.64 -9.50 27.07
CA PRO A 424 -16.91 -9.02 25.71
C PRO A 424 -15.76 -9.14 24.71
N LEU A 425 -14.51 -9.35 25.18
CA LEU A 425 -13.31 -9.46 24.34
C LEU A 425 -13.05 -10.88 23.82
N PHE A 426 -13.71 -11.91 24.36
CA PHE A 426 -13.47 -13.31 24.02
C PHE A 426 -14.65 -13.87 23.22
N VAL A 427 -14.49 -13.92 21.89
CA VAL A 427 -15.58 -14.17 20.93
C VAL A 427 -16.11 -15.63 20.96
N ASP A 428 -15.34 -16.59 21.47
CA ASP A 428 -15.74 -18.00 21.56
C ASP A 428 -16.03 -18.45 23.00
N ARG A 429 -17.28 -18.87 23.24
CA ARG A 429 -17.75 -19.34 24.55
C ARG A 429 -17.17 -20.70 24.96
N LEU A 430 -16.82 -21.54 23.98
CA LEU A 430 -16.34 -22.89 24.27
C LEU A 430 -14.95 -22.87 24.94
N PRO A 431 -13.89 -22.30 24.32
CA PRO A 431 -12.55 -22.21 24.92
C PRO A 431 -12.57 -21.59 26.32
N TYR A 432 -13.39 -20.56 26.50
CA TYR A 432 -13.60 -19.88 27.78
C TYR A 432 -14.06 -20.82 28.90
N HIS A 433 -15.16 -21.55 28.70
CA HIS A 433 -15.70 -22.44 29.74
C HIS A 433 -14.79 -23.65 29.98
N THR A 434 -14.20 -24.21 28.93
CA THR A 434 -13.25 -25.34 29.05
C THR A 434 -11.95 -24.92 29.76
N PHE A 435 -11.45 -23.70 29.52
CA PHE A 435 -10.29 -23.15 30.21
C PHE A 435 -10.56 -23.04 31.71
N PHE A 436 -11.62 -22.31 32.08
CA PHE A 436 -11.99 -22.11 33.48
C PHE A 436 -12.25 -23.41 34.24
N CYS A 437 -12.96 -24.36 33.61
CA CYS A 437 -13.15 -25.69 34.20
C CYS A 437 -11.81 -26.37 34.51
N SER A 438 -10.87 -26.33 33.57
CA SER A 438 -9.56 -27.00 33.69
C SER A 438 -8.69 -26.34 34.76
N ILE A 439 -8.60 -25.01 34.78
CA ILE A 439 -7.77 -24.29 35.75
C ILE A 439 -8.34 -24.33 37.18
N PHE A 440 -9.67 -24.30 37.36
CA PHE A 440 -10.28 -24.45 38.70
C PHE A 440 -10.06 -25.85 39.26
N PHE A 441 -10.15 -26.88 38.40
CA PHE A 441 -9.84 -28.23 38.83
C PHE A 441 -8.34 -28.38 39.16
N HIS A 442 -7.46 -27.81 38.35
CA HIS A 442 -6.03 -27.84 38.60
C HIS A 442 -5.63 -27.07 39.87
N ALA A 443 -6.27 -25.93 40.15
CA ALA A 443 -6.06 -25.17 41.39
C ALA A 443 -6.36 -26.00 42.66
N LEU A 444 -7.36 -26.89 42.60
CA LEU A 444 -7.68 -27.81 43.69
C LEU A 444 -6.57 -28.84 43.97
N LEU A 445 -5.67 -29.09 43.00
CA LEU A 445 -4.61 -30.09 43.12
C LEU A 445 -3.26 -29.52 43.59
N MET A 446 -3.03 -28.20 43.48
CA MET A 446 -1.66 -27.63 43.49
C MET A 446 -1.38 -26.53 44.53
N MET A 447 -2.37 -25.98 45.23
CA MET A 447 -2.19 -24.73 46.01
C MET A 447 -1.69 -24.94 47.46
N GLU A 448 -0.78 -24.07 47.90
CA GLU A 448 -0.25 -23.99 49.27
C GLU A 448 -1.32 -23.65 50.34
N PRO A 449 -1.08 -23.95 51.63
CA PRO A 449 -2.04 -23.84 52.74
C PRO A 449 -2.59 -22.44 53.10
N LEU A 450 -2.34 -21.40 52.31
CA LEU A 450 -2.64 -20.00 52.65
C LEU A 450 -4.08 -19.56 52.31
N LEU A 451 -4.89 -20.39 51.61
CA LEU A 451 -6.21 -20.02 51.08
C LEU A 451 -7.38 -20.93 51.55
N TRP A 452 -7.34 -21.41 52.80
CA TRP A 452 -8.27 -22.40 53.37
C TRP A 452 -9.77 -22.04 53.46
N ASN A 453 -10.22 -20.89 52.93
CA ASN A 453 -11.63 -20.47 52.98
C ASN A 453 -12.37 -20.56 51.63
N GLU A 454 -11.71 -20.98 50.55
CA GLU A 454 -12.22 -20.81 49.17
C GLU A 454 -12.46 -22.11 48.38
N ASP A 455 -12.13 -23.29 48.92
CA ASP A 455 -12.25 -24.59 48.22
C ASP A 455 -13.68 -24.92 47.76
N SER A 456 -14.68 -24.50 48.55
CA SER A 456 -16.09 -24.65 48.17
C SER A 456 -16.47 -23.79 46.96
N TYR A 457 -15.82 -22.64 46.76
CA TYR A 457 -16.05 -21.80 45.59
C TYR A 457 -15.42 -22.44 44.35
N LEU A 458 -14.17 -22.91 44.46
CA LEU A 458 -13.44 -23.57 43.36
C LEU A 458 -14.18 -24.82 42.83
N LEU A 459 -14.66 -25.68 43.73
CA LEU A 459 -15.43 -26.87 43.36
C LEU A 459 -16.76 -26.53 42.67
N THR A 460 -17.50 -25.58 43.23
CA THR A 460 -18.81 -25.17 42.68
C THR A 460 -18.66 -24.47 41.34
N GLU A 461 -17.63 -23.62 41.19
CA GLU A 461 -17.38 -22.93 39.94
C GLU A 461 -16.79 -23.87 38.88
N CYS A 462 -15.89 -24.80 39.25
CA CYS A 462 -15.39 -25.84 38.35
C CYS A 462 -16.53 -26.63 37.69
N ILE A 463 -17.46 -27.16 38.48
CA ILE A 463 -18.56 -27.97 37.93
C ILE A 463 -19.55 -27.14 37.11
N LYS A 464 -19.76 -25.88 37.48
CA LYS A 464 -20.62 -24.96 36.74
C LYS A 464 -20.00 -24.63 35.38
N GLN A 465 -18.69 -24.40 35.32
CA GLN A 465 -17.98 -24.17 34.05
C GLN A 465 -17.95 -25.45 33.19
N LEU A 466 -17.82 -26.63 33.81
CA LEU A 466 -17.98 -27.92 33.13
C LEU A 466 -19.38 -28.05 32.49
N ALA A 467 -20.45 -27.72 33.22
CA ALA A 467 -21.82 -27.74 32.70
C ALA A 467 -21.99 -26.79 31.51
N LEU A 468 -21.50 -25.54 31.64
CA LEU A 468 -21.58 -24.55 30.57
C LEU A 468 -20.77 -24.94 29.33
N ALA A 469 -19.60 -25.56 29.51
CA ALA A 469 -18.76 -26.04 28.41
C ALA A 469 -19.46 -27.15 27.60
N VAL A 470 -20.03 -28.16 28.28
CA VAL A 470 -20.68 -29.29 27.61
C VAL A 470 -22.04 -28.92 27.00
N GLU A 471 -22.70 -27.89 27.54
CA GLU A 471 -23.93 -27.32 26.98
C GLU A 471 -23.68 -26.46 25.73
N CYS A 472 -22.41 -26.14 25.39
CA CYS A 472 -22.09 -25.40 24.17
C CYS A 472 -22.32 -26.27 22.92
N PRO A 473 -23.07 -25.79 21.90
CA PRO A 473 -23.37 -26.55 20.69
C PRO A 473 -22.19 -26.51 19.69
N ASN A 474 -21.03 -27.01 20.10
CA ASN A 474 -19.80 -26.96 19.30
C ASN A 474 -19.09 -28.32 19.33
N HIS A 475 -18.92 -28.94 18.15
CA HIS A 475 -18.31 -30.27 18.00
C HIS A 475 -16.86 -30.35 18.53
N ARG A 476 -16.17 -29.21 18.67
CA ARG A 476 -14.83 -29.13 19.26
C ARG A 476 -14.78 -29.51 20.74
N ILE A 477 -15.90 -29.46 21.48
CA ILE A 477 -15.94 -29.87 22.89
C ILE A 477 -15.45 -31.32 23.09
N ARG A 478 -15.69 -32.19 22.09
CA ARG A 478 -15.20 -33.56 22.09
C ARG A 478 -13.68 -33.65 22.20
N LEU A 479 -12.95 -32.73 21.54
CA LEU A 479 -11.48 -32.68 21.59
C LEU A 479 -10.96 -32.37 22.99
N TRP A 480 -11.71 -31.63 23.82
CA TRP A 480 -11.33 -31.36 25.21
C TRP A 480 -11.82 -32.47 26.16
N LEU A 481 -13.00 -33.03 25.91
CA LEU A 481 -13.53 -34.16 26.68
C LEU A 481 -12.67 -35.43 26.54
N GLU A 482 -12.12 -35.68 25.35
CA GLU A 482 -11.22 -36.81 25.05
C GLU A 482 -9.73 -36.41 25.13
N GLY A 483 -9.43 -35.12 25.35
CA GLY A 483 -8.17 -34.48 24.95
C GLY A 483 -6.97 -34.56 25.88
N ASP A 484 -5.82 -34.30 25.26
CA ASP A 484 -4.47 -34.25 25.84
C ASP A 484 -4.04 -32.81 26.15
N LEU A 485 -4.34 -32.31 27.36
CA LEU A 485 -3.59 -31.17 27.91
C LEU A 485 -2.38 -31.72 28.66
N PRO A 486 -1.14 -31.32 28.30
CA PRO A 486 0.03 -31.68 29.09
C PRO A 486 -0.11 -31.10 30.50
N HIS A 487 0.26 -31.90 31.48
CA HIS A 487 0.29 -31.54 32.90
C HIS A 487 1.73 -31.79 33.38
N ASP A 488 2.38 -30.79 33.95
CA ASP A 488 3.64 -31.00 34.67
C ASP A 488 3.38 -31.35 36.14
N ALA A 489 3.81 -32.55 36.56
CA ALA A 489 3.59 -33.10 37.90
C ALA A 489 4.56 -32.43 38.90
N GLY A 490 4.28 -31.18 39.26
CA GLY A 490 5.04 -30.45 40.27
C GLY A 490 4.80 -30.97 41.70
N ASP A 491 5.63 -30.50 42.65
CA ASP A 491 5.57 -30.88 44.07
C ASP A 491 4.17 -30.74 44.66
N TYR A 492 3.47 -31.87 44.78
CA TYR A 492 2.15 -31.92 45.39
C TYR A 492 2.27 -31.96 46.91
N GLN A 493 1.43 -31.21 47.61
CA GLN A 493 1.34 -31.23 49.07
C GLN A 493 0.00 -31.79 49.51
N GLU A 494 -0.01 -32.64 50.54
CA GLU A 494 -1.23 -33.19 51.14
C GLU A 494 -2.04 -32.07 51.81
N CYS A 495 -3.09 -31.58 51.16
CA CYS A 495 -3.99 -30.57 51.73
C CYS A 495 -5.42 -31.11 51.79
N PRO A 496 -5.94 -31.40 52.99
CA PRO A 496 -7.33 -31.80 53.15
C PRO A 496 -8.28 -30.59 53.16
N PHE A 497 -9.42 -30.67 52.47
CA PHE A 497 -10.42 -29.60 52.46
C PHE A 497 -11.82 -30.08 52.86
N ARG A 498 -12.66 -29.15 53.34
CA ARG A 498 -13.97 -29.47 53.93
C ARG A 498 -15.13 -29.33 52.94
N LEU A 499 -15.84 -30.43 52.70
CA LEU A 499 -17.07 -30.48 51.93
C LEU A 499 -18.29 -30.32 52.84
N SER A 500 -19.06 -29.24 52.63
CA SER A 500 -20.33 -29.00 53.33
C SER A 500 -21.52 -29.61 52.57
N GLU A 501 -22.65 -29.81 53.26
CA GLU A 501 -23.91 -30.27 52.66
C GLU A 501 -24.39 -29.33 51.54
N ARG A 502 -24.26 -28.00 51.72
CA ARG A 502 -24.63 -27.00 50.70
C ARG A 502 -23.75 -27.11 49.44
N THR A 503 -22.45 -27.33 49.62
CA THR A 503 -21.50 -27.51 48.50
C THR A 503 -21.82 -28.79 47.74
N HIS A 504 -22.18 -29.87 48.46
CA HIS A 504 -22.60 -31.13 47.85
C HIS A 504 -23.88 -31.01 47.02
N GLU A 505 -24.91 -30.29 47.51
CA GLU A 505 -26.15 -30.07 46.75
C GLU A 505 -25.90 -29.32 45.44
N ALA A 506 -25.06 -28.28 45.48
CA ALA A 506 -24.68 -27.51 44.29
C ALA A 506 -23.91 -28.39 43.28
N LEU A 507 -22.92 -29.15 43.75
CA LEU A 507 -22.19 -30.12 42.93
C LEU A 507 -23.13 -31.15 42.30
N HIS A 508 -24.03 -31.75 43.08
CA HIS A 508 -24.96 -32.75 42.56
C HIS A 508 -25.87 -32.18 41.46
N HIS A 509 -26.39 -30.96 41.64
CA HIS A 509 -27.25 -30.32 40.64
C HIS A 509 -26.54 -30.14 39.28
N ASP A 510 -25.36 -29.51 39.28
CA ASP A 510 -24.64 -29.22 38.03
C ASP A 510 -24.04 -30.49 37.41
N LEU A 511 -23.68 -31.50 38.22
CA LEU A 511 -23.25 -32.80 37.71
C LEU A 511 -24.36 -33.51 36.92
N GLN A 512 -25.62 -33.37 37.35
CA GLN A 512 -26.76 -33.92 36.59
C GLN A 512 -26.93 -33.20 35.25
N ARG A 513 -26.69 -31.88 35.19
CA ARG A 513 -26.69 -31.13 33.94
C ARG A 513 -25.59 -31.62 33.00
N VAL A 514 -24.36 -31.73 33.49
CA VAL A 514 -23.22 -32.26 32.72
C VAL A 514 -23.53 -33.64 32.18
N SER A 515 -23.95 -34.57 33.05
CA SER A 515 -24.26 -35.94 32.64
C SER A 515 -25.38 -36.01 31.60
N THR A 516 -26.41 -35.18 31.73
CA THR A 516 -27.50 -35.10 30.74
C THR A 516 -26.98 -34.59 29.40
N ALA A 517 -26.14 -33.56 29.41
CA ALA A 517 -25.58 -32.96 28.20
C ALA A 517 -24.57 -33.89 27.50
N ILE A 518 -23.66 -34.54 28.25
CA ILE A 518 -22.74 -35.55 27.68
C ILE A 518 -23.55 -36.75 27.15
N HIS A 519 -24.58 -37.23 27.87
CA HIS A 519 -25.38 -38.35 27.39
C HIS A 519 -26.17 -38.02 26.12
N ALA A 520 -26.64 -36.78 25.98
CA ALA A 520 -27.35 -36.32 24.79
C ALA A 520 -26.43 -36.15 23.57
N ASN A 521 -25.20 -35.66 23.78
CA ASN A 521 -24.30 -35.25 22.71
C ASN A 521 -23.19 -36.29 22.40
N PHE A 522 -22.70 -37.01 23.41
CA PHE A 522 -21.58 -37.96 23.37
C PHE A 522 -21.81 -39.17 24.31
N PRO A 523 -22.89 -39.95 24.12
CA PRO A 523 -23.25 -41.06 25.02
C PRO A 523 -22.16 -42.12 25.18
N GLU A 524 -21.27 -42.25 24.19
CA GLU A 524 -20.14 -43.18 24.18
C GLU A 524 -19.04 -42.86 25.21
N LEU A 525 -18.97 -41.62 25.70
CA LEU A 525 -17.94 -41.17 26.64
C LEU A 525 -18.27 -41.46 28.11
N LEU A 526 -19.53 -41.81 28.42
CA LEU A 526 -19.97 -42.05 29.79
C LEU A 526 -19.82 -43.53 30.18
N GLY A 527 -19.01 -43.79 31.21
CA GLY A 527 -18.99 -45.06 31.93
C GLY A 527 -20.16 -45.21 32.92
N PRO A 528 -20.27 -46.35 33.64
CA PRO A 528 -21.22 -46.48 34.73
C PRO A 528 -20.94 -45.44 35.83
N ARG A 529 -22.00 -44.76 36.30
CA ARG A 529 -21.94 -43.79 37.42
C ARG A 529 -21.23 -44.38 38.64
N SER A 530 -20.44 -43.56 39.32
CA SER A 530 -19.79 -43.98 40.56
C SER A 530 -20.82 -44.36 41.61
N THR A 531 -20.61 -45.50 42.26
CA THR A 531 -21.46 -45.94 43.37
C THR A 531 -20.99 -45.40 44.72
N GLY A 532 -19.83 -44.72 44.77
CA GLY A 532 -19.21 -44.21 46.00
C GLY A 532 -18.79 -45.31 46.99
N ARG A 533 -18.83 -46.59 46.59
CA ARG A 533 -18.46 -47.74 47.43
C ARG A 533 -16.96 -47.94 47.56
N GLU A 534 -16.20 -47.43 46.60
CA GLU A 534 -14.74 -47.41 46.64
C GLU A 534 -14.30 -46.38 47.68
N GLU A 535 -13.47 -46.82 48.65
CA GLU A 535 -13.01 -45.92 49.72
C GLU A 535 -12.11 -44.80 49.22
N ASN A 536 -11.37 -45.07 48.14
CA ASN A 536 -10.42 -44.17 47.51
C ASN A 536 -10.69 -44.07 46.00
N PHE A 537 -10.38 -42.92 45.40
CA PHE A 537 -10.35 -42.74 43.94
C PHE A 537 -8.93 -42.43 43.49
N VAL A 538 -8.41 -43.22 42.55
CA VAL A 538 -7.06 -43.05 42.02
C VAL A 538 -7.15 -42.44 40.63
N PHE A 539 -6.46 -41.33 40.42
CA PHE A 539 -6.37 -40.69 39.12
C PHE A 539 -5.27 -41.36 38.30
N HIS A 540 -5.62 -42.18 37.30
CA HIS A 540 -4.65 -43.01 36.55
C HIS A 540 -4.10 -42.36 35.27
N SER A 541 -4.41 -41.09 35.00
CA SER A 541 -4.01 -40.39 33.78
C SER A 541 -2.87 -39.41 34.06
N HIS A 542 -1.91 -39.31 33.14
CA HIS A 542 -0.91 -38.22 33.13
C HIS A 542 -1.44 -36.95 32.44
N ARG A 543 -2.72 -36.95 32.04
CA ARG A 543 -3.34 -35.92 31.20
C ARG A 543 -4.72 -35.59 31.75
N LEU A 544 -5.00 -34.29 31.92
CA LEU A 544 -6.25 -33.83 32.50
C LEU A 544 -7.30 -33.61 31.41
N SER A 545 -8.18 -34.59 31.19
CA SER A 545 -9.30 -34.44 30.25
C SER A 545 -10.60 -33.98 30.95
N GLY A 546 -11.53 -33.42 30.18
CA GLY A 546 -12.84 -33.03 30.71
C GLY A 546 -13.64 -34.22 31.28
N ILE A 547 -13.42 -35.45 30.77
CA ILE A 547 -14.06 -36.65 31.30
C ILE A 547 -13.45 -37.10 32.63
N ASP A 548 -12.14 -36.90 32.83
CA ASP A 548 -11.47 -37.23 34.09
C ASP A 548 -11.93 -36.30 35.23
N ILE A 549 -12.11 -35.01 34.91
CA ILE A 549 -12.71 -34.02 35.82
C ILE A 549 -14.12 -34.46 36.22
N PHE A 550 -14.96 -34.83 35.24
CA PHE A 550 -16.32 -35.31 35.49
C PHE A 550 -16.34 -36.55 36.39
N ASN A 551 -15.53 -37.57 36.09
CA ASN A 551 -15.49 -38.82 36.84
C ASN A 551 -15.03 -38.61 38.29
N THR A 552 -14.06 -37.73 38.50
CA THR A 552 -13.57 -37.39 39.84
C THR A 552 -14.66 -36.70 40.65
N LEU A 553 -15.36 -35.72 40.07
CA LEU A 553 -16.46 -35.01 40.73
C LEU A 553 -17.67 -35.94 41.00
N ASP A 554 -18.00 -36.86 40.09
CA ASP A 554 -19.06 -37.87 40.29
C ASP A 554 -18.72 -38.82 41.44
N TRP A 555 -17.46 -39.23 41.57
CA TRP A 555 -17.02 -40.00 42.73
C TRP A 555 -17.08 -39.19 44.03
N ILE A 556 -16.62 -37.94 44.07
CA ILE A 556 -16.66 -37.09 45.27
C ILE A 556 -18.09 -36.95 45.78
N VAL A 557 -19.05 -36.65 44.89
CA VAL A 557 -20.47 -36.53 45.24
C VAL A 557 -21.02 -37.86 45.75
N ALA A 558 -20.79 -38.96 45.03
CA ALA A 558 -21.29 -40.28 45.43
C ALA A 558 -20.72 -40.75 46.78
N ARG A 559 -19.42 -40.56 47.02
CA ARG A 559 -18.73 -40.99 48.24
C ARG A 559 -19.12 -40.13 49.44
N ALA A 560 -19.23 -38.81 49.28
CA ALA A 560 -19.66 -37.90 50.35
C ALA A 560 -21.02 -38.27 50.93
N ARG A 561 -22.00 -38.54 50.04
CA ARG A 561 -23.33 -38.99 50.44
C ARG A 561 -23.27 -40.29 51.24
N LEU A 562 -22.51 -41.27 50.75
CA LEU A 562 -22.38 -42.57 51.41
C LEU A 562 -21.68 -42.40 52.78
N LYS A 563 -20.71 -41.50 52.90
CA LYS A 563 -20.04 -41.18 54.16
C LYS A 563 -20.97 -40.54 55.19
N TRP A 564 -21.86 -39.64 54.80
CA TRP A 564 -22.89 -39.12 55.70
C TRP A 564 -23.88 -40.19 56.16
N GLU A 565 -24.28 -41.09 55.26
CA GLU A 565 -25.12 -42.26 55.58
C GLU A 565 -24.41 -43.22 56.57
N GLU A 566 -23.09 -43.41 56.44
CA GLU A 566 -22.24 -44.17 57.38
C GLU A 566 -22.16 -43.49 58.76
N LEU A 567 -21.98 -42.17 58.81
CA LEU A 567 -21.77 -41.40 60.05
C LEU A 567 -23.04 -41.26 60.89
N LYS A 568 -24.23 -41.21 60.28
CA LYS A 568 -25.55 -41.10 60.97
C LYS A 568 -25.66 -39.90 61.93
N ILE A 569 -24.99 -38.78 61.62
CA ILE A 569 -25.03 -37.54 62.41
C ILE A 569 -25.92 -36.51 61.69
N THR A 570 -26.83 -35.84 62.41
CA THR A 570 -27.72 -34.81 61.85
C THR A 570 -27.67 -33.51 62.67
N PRO A 571 -27.44 -32.34 62.05
CA PRO A 571 -27.18 -32.12 60.62
C PRO A 571 -25.84 -32.72 60.18
N ASN A 572 -25.72 -32.99 58.87
CA ASN A 572 -24.56 -33.61 58.28
C ASN A 572 -23.29 -32.77 58.58
N PRO A 573 -22.28 -33.33 59.27
CA PRO A 573 -21.06 -32.58 59.57
C PRO A 573 -20.24 -32.39 58.29
N PRO A 574 -19.41 -31.33 58.18
CA PRO A 574 -18.51 -31.20 57.05
C PRO A 574 -17.58 -32.42 56.96
N LEU A 575 -17.39 -32.95 55.76
CA LEU A 575 -16.48 -34.07 55.49
C LEU A 575 -15.13 -33.53 55.02
N GLU A 576 -14.04 -34.16 55.43
CA GLU A 576 -12.70 -33.76 55.06
C GLU A 576 -12.19 -34.67 53.93
N LEU A 577 -12.02 -34.11 52.72
CA LEU A 577 -11.45 -34.82 51.58
C LEU A 577 -9.93 -34.59 51.57
N SER A 578 -9.16 -35.66 51.72
CA SER A 578 -7.71 -35.67 51.62
C SER A 578 -7.25 -36.23 50.27
N MET A 579 -6.09 -35.75 49.83
CA MET A 579 -5.40 -36.22 48.63
C MET A 579 -3.99 -36.67 49.02
N SER A 580 -3.61 -37.87 48.63
CA SER A 580 -2.30 -38.48 48.89
C SER A 580 -1.67 -39.01 47.62
N PHE A 581 -0.35 -39.02 47.53
CA PHE A 581 0.41 -39.55 46.39
C PHE A 581 1.10 -40.87 46.77
N ASP A 582 1.22 -41.79 45.82
CA ASP A 582 2.02 -43.00 46.06
C ASP A 582 3.53 -42.71 46.08
N TRP A 583 4.35 -43.68 46.48
CA TRP A 583 5.81 -43.55 46.56
C TRP A 583 6.51 -43.20 45.23
N THR A 584 5.77 -43.24 44.12
CA THR A 584 6.27 -42.87 42.79
C THR A 584 5.91 -41.44 42.40
N GLY A 585 5.07 -40.75 43.17
CA GLY A 585 4.68 -39.35 42.97
C GLY A 585 3.78 -39.10 41.76
N LEU A 586 3.33 -40.14 41.06
CA LEU A 586 2.78 -40.04 39.70
C LEU A 586 1.25 -39.93 39.62
N TYR A 587 0.51 -40.34 40.65
CA TYR A 587 -0.96 -40.41 40.61
C TYR A 587 -1.62 -39.96 41.93
N PRO A 588 -2.47 -38.91 41.94
CA PRO A 588 -3.21 -38.51 43.13
C PRO A 588 -4.30 -39.53 43.50
N THR A 589 -4.40 -39.81 44.79
CA THR A 589 -5.45 -40.65 45.38
C THR A 589 -6.30 -39.82 46.34
N PHE A 590 -7.62 -39.76 46.12
CA PHE A 590 -8.57 -39.03 46.94
C PHE A 590 -9.24 -39.94 47.97
N ARG A 591 -9.45 -39.45 49.20
CA ARG A 591 -10.13 -40.17 50.30
C ARG A 591 -10.87 -39.19 51.22
N PHE A 592 -11.92 -39.66 51.91
CA PHE A 592 -12.52 -38.91 53.03
C PHE A 592 -12.01 -39.41 54.39
N ASP A 593 -11.48 -38.50 55.21
CA ASP A 593 -10.97 -38.79 56.56
C ASP A 593 -11.99 -38.49 57.67
N ALA A 594 -11.75 -39.05 58.88
CA ALA A 594 -12.62 -38.90 60.04
C ALA A 594 -12.21 -37.72 60.93
N VAL A 595 -13.09 -36.74 61.10
CA VAL A 595 -12.82 -35.49 61.86
C VAL A 595 -12.75 -35.75 63.37
N LEU A 596 -11.58 -35.53 63.98
CA LEU A 596 -11.39 -35.44 65.44
C LEU A 596 -11.34 -33.96 65.86
N ALA A 597 -12.36 -33.50 66.60
CA ALA A 597 -12.37 -32.17 67.20
C ALA A 597 -11.45 -32.12 68.43
N VAL A 598 -10.50 -31.17 68.46
CA VAL A 598 -9.79 -30.75 69.67
C VAL A 598 -10.02 -29.25 69.89
N LEU A 599 -10.57 -28.93 71.05
CA LEU A 599 -10.73 -27.59 71.62
C LEU A 599 -9.56 -27.28 72.55
N ASP A 600 -9.09 -26.03 72.53
CA ASP A 600 -8.47 -25.20 73.61
C ASP A 600 -7.42 -24.25 72.99
N SER A 601 -7.18 -23.00 73.39
CA SER A 601 -7.77 -22.04 74.35
C SER A 601 -7.05 -20.66 74.17
N ASN A 602 -7.80 -19.54 74.15
CA ASN A 602 -7.57 -18.13 74.62
C ASN A 602 -6.13 -17.54 74.90
N PRO A 603 -5.94 -16.19 75.03
CA PRO A 603 -6.26 -15.02 74.17
C PRO A 603 -5.17 -13.86 74.22
N VAL A 604 -5.45 -12.69 73.58
CA VAL A 604 -4.86 -11.31 73.79
C VAL A 604 -3.45 -11.06 73.19
N SER A 605 -3.04 -9.92 72.57
CA SER A 605 -3.45 -8.49 72.59
C SER A 605 -3.05 -7.74 71.31
N THR A 606 -3.84 -6.70 71.04
CA THR A 606 -3.64 -5.46 70.27
C THR A 606 -2.26 -4.81 70.30
N SER A 607 -1.83 -4.18 69.19
CA SER A 607 -1.66 -2.72 69.14
C SER A 607 -1.46 -2.23 67.70
N SER A 608 -2.14 -1.13 67.41
CA SER A 608 -2.08 -0.27 66.23
C SER A 608 -1.04 0.82 66.46
N ASP A 609 -0.25 1.16 65.44
CA ASP A 609 0.47 2.44 65.40
C ASP A 609 0.00 3.27 64.21
N SER A 610 -0.54 4.44 64.55
CA SER A 610 -0.65 5.63 63.73
C SER A 610 0.52 6.53 64.08
N ASP A 611 1.15 7.20 63.11
CA ASP A 611 1.91 8.42 63.42
C ASP A 611 1.76 9.47 62.32
N SER A 612 1.39 10.66 62.77
CA SER A 612 1.39 11.92 62.04
C SER A 612 2.57 12.78 62.50
N GLU A 613 3.09 13.52 61.53
CA GLU A 613 4.12 14.57 61.57
C GLU A 613 4.14 15.53 62.78
N GLN A 614 5.34 16.07 63.07
CA GLN A 614 5.78 17.48 62.98
C GLN A 614 6.97 17.68 63.98
N PHE A 615 8.04 18.46 63.77
CA PHE A 615 8.29 19.86 63.37
C PHE A 615 9.83 19.95 63.12
N GLU A 616 10.49 20.90 62.41
CA GLU A 616 10.66 22.32 62.77
C GLU A 616 11.58 23.07 61.74
N ASN A 617 11.14 24.26 61.32
CA ASN A 617 11.81 25.58 61.22
C ASN A 617 13.17 25.93 60.53
N LEU A 618 13.04 26.98 59.68
CA LEU A 618 13.73 28.30 59.65
C LEU A 618 15.02 28.59 58.81
N SER A 619 14.86 29.61 57.93
CA SER A 619 15.76 30.76 57.57
C SER A 619 17.21 30.49 57.13
N GLY A 620 17.78 31.02 56.03
CA GLY A 620 17.66 32.33 55.39
C GLY A 620 18.98 33.13 55.52
N ALA A 621 19.77 33.32 54.44
CA ALA A 621 20.72 34.45 54.20
C ALA A 621 21.46 34.34 52.84
N HIS A 622 21.98 35.47 52.34
CA HIS A 622 22.18 35.88 50.93
C HIS A 622 23.65 36.02 50.43
N GLY A 623 23.82 36.31 49.11
CA GLY A 623 24.87 37.16 48.49
C GLY A 623 25.85 36.42 47.55
N PHE A 624 25.99 36.68 46.24
CA PHE A 624 26.41 37.92 45.57
C PHE A 624 25.97 37.99 44.08
N GLN A 625 26.12 39.17 43.46
CA GLN A 625 25.52 39.65 42.21
C GLN A 625 26.57 40.12 41.18
N LEU A 626 26.12 40.32 39.93
CA LEU A 626 26.68 41.11 38.80
C LEU A 626 27.71 40.40 37.89
N GLY A 627 27.62 40.44 36.56
CA GLY A 627 26.81 41.32 35.73
C GLY A 627 26.82 40.99 34.24
N GLN A 628 25.97 41.74 33.53
CA GLN A 628 25.80 41.83 32.08
C GLN A 628 27.15 42.08 31.36
N GLN A 629 27.28 41.60 30.12
CA GLN A 629 27.31 42.50 28.95
C GLN A 629 27.44 41.76 27.62
N THR A 630 26.62 42.24 26.69
CA THR A 630 26.62 42.03 25.24
C THR A 630 27.92 42.56 24.61
N VAL A 631 28.50 41.83 23.65
CA VAL A 631 29.39 42.42 22.62
C VAL A 631 29.03 41.85 21.25
N ASN A 632 28.49 42.71 20.41
CA ASN A 632 28.48 42.55 18.95
C ASN A 632 29.89 42.76 18.42
N LEU A 633 30.33 41.97 17.42
CA LEU A 633 31.35 42.41 16.47
C LEU A 633 31.11 41.79 15.08
N ILE A 634 31.18 42.69 14.10
CA ILE A 634 30.89 42.59 12.67
C ILE A 634 32.17 42.24 11.90
N ALA A 635 31.99 41.66 10.70
CA ALA A 635 32.95 41.51 9.59
C ALA A 635 34.08 40.49 9.79
N GLY A 636 34.51 39.73 8.78
CA GLY A 636 34.22 39.74 7.36
C GLY A 636 35.40 39.10 6.59
N ASN A 637 35.05 38.45 5.47
CA ASN A 637 35.88 38.04 4.33
C ASN A 637 36.99 36.99 4.50
N LEU A 638 37.03 36.05 3.54
CA LEU A 638 38.11 35.89 2.55
C LEU A 638 37.86 34.65 1.67
N ASN A 639 37.65 34.82 0.36
CA ASN A 639 38.73 34.64 -0.65
C ASN A 639 38.20 34.49 -2.09
N GLN A 640 38.72 35.36 -2.95
CA GLN A 640 38.73 35.28 -4.41
C GLN A 640 39.64 34.15 -4.90
N TYR A 641 39.28 33.53 -6.02
CA TYR A 641 40.22 32.85 -6.91
C TYR A 641 40.24 33.54 -8.27
N LEU A 642 41.45 33.87 -8.73
CA LEU A 642 41.80 34.39 -10.06
C LEU A 642 41.62 33.30 -11.13
N LEU A 643 40.97 33.62 -12.27
CA LEU A 643 40.89 32.75 -13.44
C LEU A 643 41.59 33.40 -14.66
N ASN A 644 42.39 32.58 -15.35
CA ASN A 644 43.07 32.89 -16.61
C ASN A 644 42.08 33.04 -17.79
N GLU A 645 42.26 34.08 -18.60
CA GLU A 645 41.45 34.46 -19.80
C GLU A 645 41.60 33.55 -21.05
N LYS A 646 41.86 32.23 -20.93
CA LYS A 646 42.08 31.35 -22.10
C LYS A 646 41.13 30.18 -22.30
N ASP A 647 40.06 30.07 -21.51
CA ASP A 647 39.08 28.99 -21.69
C ASP A 647 37.91 29.44 -22.60
N LEU A 648 37.78 28.82 -23.78
CA LEU A 648 36.67 29.04 -24.71
C LEU A 648 35.30 28.81 -24.04
N VAL A 649 35.20 27.88 -23.09
CA VAL A 649 33.97 27.60 -22.36
C VAL A 649 33.60 28.78 -21.45
N LEU A 650 34.59 29.38 -20.77
CA LEU A 650 34.36 30.60 -19.96
C LEU A 650 33.94 31.77 -20.84
N ARG A 651 34.51 31.91 -22.04
CA ARG A 651 34.14 32.97 -23.00
C ARG A 651 32.72 32.80 -23.53
N LEU A 652 32.31 31.58 -23.88
CA LEU A 652 30.97 31.28 -24.38
C LEU A 652 29.89 31.37 -23.30
N ASN A 653 30.26 31.17 -22.03
CA ASN A 653 29.35 31.17 -20.88
C ASN A 653 28.08 30.34 -21.17
N PRO A 654 28.18 29.01 -21.35
CA PRO A 654 27.03 28.16 -21.67
C PRO A 654 26.12 27.94 -20.47
N ILE A 655 24.86 27.56 -20.71
CA ILE A 655 23.95 27.08 -19.66
C ILE A 655 24.24 25.60 -19.42
N THR A 656 24.97 25.29 -18.36
CA THR A 656 25.47 23.93 -18.08
C THR A 656 24.35 22.95 -17.69
N ASP A 657 23.24 23.44 -17.13
CA ASP A 657 22.11 22.64 -16.69
C ASP A 657 20.97 22.50 -17.73
N ALA A 658 21.21 22.97 -18.97
CA ALA A 658 20.29 22.77 -20.09
C ALA A 658 20.56 21.47 -20.87
N SER A 659 21.66 20.77 -20.62
CA SER A 659 22.05 19.58 -21.40
C SER A 659 21.47 18.26 -20.88
N HIS A 660 21.72 17.16 -21.59
CA HIS A 660 21.36 15.81 -21.15
C HIS A 660 22.15 15.32 -19.91
N THR A 661 23.28 15.97 -19.57
CA THR A 661 24.11 15.62 -18.39
C THR A 661 23.74 16.42 -17.13
N ARG A 662 22.71 17.27 -17.21
CA ARG A 662 22.24 18.08 -16.08
C ARG A 662 21.88 17.23 -14.86
N ASN A 663 22.01 17.80 -13.67
CA ASN A 663 21.49 17.18 -12.47
C ASN A 663 19.95 17.30 -12.43
N ARG A 664 19.26 16.22 -12.79
CA ARG A 664 17.79 16.18 -12.90
C ARG A 664 17.04 16.45 -11.60
N THR A 665 17.68 16.29 -10.43
CA THR A 665 17.05 16.56 -9.13
C THR A 665 17.02 18.04 -8.80
N THR A 666 18.00 18.82 -9.28
CA THR A 666 18.08 20.27 -9.05
C THR A 666 17.69 21.07 -10.28
N SER A 667 17.69 20.45 -11.46
CA SER A 667 17.41 21.07 -12.76
C SER A 667 16.34 20.27 -13.51
N PRO A 668 15.04 20.52 -13.22
CA PRO A 668 13.91 19.81 -13.82
C PRO A 668 13.84 19.98 -15.34
N PRO A 669 13.09 19.15 -16.10
CA PRO A 669 12.25 18.05 -15.61
C PRO A 669 13.07 16.79 -15.30
N ASP A 670 12.62 15.98 -14.34
CA ASP A 670 13.14 14.63 -14.14
C ASP A 670 12.68 13.74 -15.29
N SER A 671 13.58 13.55 -16.25
CA SER A 671 13.28 12.93 -17.55
C SER A 671 13.82 11.51 -17.64
N ALA A 672 13.87 10.75 -16.55
CA ALA A 672 14.26 9.35 -16.62
C ALA A 672 13.22 8.55 -17.42
N CYS A 673 13.64 7.90 -18.52
CA CYS A 673 12.79 6.91 -19.18
C CYS A 673 12.79 5.61 -18.38
N PHE A 674 11.61 5.05 -18.10
CA PHE A 674 11.53 3.77 -17.40
C PHE A 674 12.03 2.66 -18.35
N PRO A 675 12.94 1.77 -17.90
CA PRO A 675 13.47 0.72 -18.76
C PRO A 675 12.37 -0.15 -19.37
N GLY A 676 12.50 -0.46 -20.66
CA GLY A 676 11.53 -1.29 -21.40
C GLY A 676 10.29 -0.55 -21.91
N THR A 677 10.10 0.74 -21.55
CA THR A 677 8.96 1.54 -22.04
C THR A 677 9.34 2.34 -23.29
N ARG A 678 8.34 2.74 -24.09
CA ARG A 678 8.50 3.60 -25.28
C ARG A 678 9.47 3.06 -26.34
N GLY A 679 9.71 1.74 -26.34
CA GLY A 679 10.66 1.08 -27.24
C GLY A 679 10.34 1.30 -28.73
N GLY A 680 9.06 1.31 -29.10
CA GLY A 680 8.61 1.58 -30.47
C GLY A 680 8.99 2.99 -30.96
N ALA A 681 8.76 4.01 -30.13
CA ALA A 681 9.07 5.40 -30.44
C ALA A 681 10.59 5.61 -30.54
N ILE A 682 11.35 5.11 -29.57
CA ILE A 682 12.82 5.19 -29.55
C ILE A 682 13.39 4.52 -30.83
N LYS A 683 12.84 3.37 -31.22
CA LYS A 683 13.27 2.65 -32.44
C LYS A 683 12.98 3.45 -33.72
N ALA A 684 11.82 4.10 -33.82
CA ALA A 684 11.49 4.93 -34.97
C ALA A 684 12.45 6.13 -35.10
N ILE A 685 12.70 6.83 -33.99
CA ILE A 685 13.60 7.99 -33.95
C ILE A 685 15.03 7.60 -34.29
N THR A 686 15.54 6.50 -33.70
CA THR A 686 16.89 5.99 -33.98
C THR A 686 17.03 5.56 -35.44
N CYS A 687 16.04 4.86 -36.02
CA CYS A 687 16.05 4.47 -37.43
C CYS A 687 16.11 5.69 -38.37
N TRP A 688 15.34 6.74 -38.09
CA TRP A 688 15.40 7.98 -38.86
C TRP A 688 16.77 8.66 -38.74
N ALA A 689 17.27 8.85 -37.51
CA ALA A 689 18.52 9.56 -37.26
C ALA A 689 19.75 8.82 -37.84
N ASP A 690 19.69 7.48 -37.93
CA ASP A 690 20.72 6.63 -38.53
C ASP A 690 20.63 6.51 -40.05
N THR A 691 19.59 7.08 -40.68
CA THR A 691 19.45 6.99 -42.13
C THR A 691 20.58 7.72 -42.84
N ARG A 692 21.33 6.99 -43.68
CA ARG A 692 22.49 7.50 -44.43
C ARG A 692 22.08 8.61 -45.39
N ILE A 693 22.91 9.64 -45.47
CA ILE A 693 22.75 10.74 -46.41
C ILE A 693 23.35 10.30 -47.75
N VAL A 694 22.49 9.94 -48.71
CA VAL A 694 22.91 9.47 -50.04
C VAL A 694 22.94 10.66 -51.02
N PRO A 695 23.99 10.83 -51.85
CA PRO A 695 24.12 12.03 -52.68
C PRO A 695 23.29 12.04 -53.98
N ILE A 696 22.59 10.95 -54.36
CA ILE A 696 22.06 10.81 -55.73
C ILE A 696 20.69 10.11 -55.77
N GLY A 697 19.67 10.83 -56.27
CA GLY A 697 18.62 10.27 -57.13
C GLY A 697 17.38 9.58 -56.52
N SER A 698 17.28 9.37 -55.21
CA SER A 698 16.11 8.70 -54.61
C SER A 698 15.85 9.22 -53.20
N THR A 699 14.73 9.95 -53.03
CA THR A 699 14.10 10.38 -51.75
C THR A 699 15.04 11.01 -50.71
N THR A 700 15.09 12.34 -50.66
CA THR A 700 15.77 13.09 -49.59
C THR A 700 15.10 12.85 -48.24
N THR A 701 15.77 12.16 -47.31
CA THR A 701 15.31 12.04 -45.92
C THR A 701 15.37 13.38 -45.20
N ALA A 702 14.26 13.81 -44.60
CA ALA A 702 14.12 15.00 -43.77
C ALA A 702 15.21 15.12 -42.70
N HIS A 703 15.83 16.29 -42.57
CA HIS A 703 16.88 16.58 -41.57
C HIS A 703 16.34 16.90 -40.19
N VAL A 704 15.06 17.27 -40.12
CA VAL A 704 14.38 17.60 -38.88
C VAL A 704 13.34 16.54 -38.61
N TYR A 705 13.31 15.99 -37.39
CA TYR A 705 12.22 15.18 -36.89
C TYR A 705 11.57 15.93 -35.74
N TRP A 706 10.34 16.39 -35.97
CA TRP A 706 9.50 16.96 -34.93
C TRP A 706 8.58 15.90 -34.35
N PHE A 707 8.73 15.63 -33.06
CA PHE A 707 8.02 14.61 -32.32
C PHE A 707 7.14 15.25 -31.24
N HIS A 708 5.82 15.19 -31.43
CA HIS A 708 4.87 15.90 -30.57
C HIS A 708 3.98 14.96 -29.77
N GLY A 709 3.36 15.49 -28.71
CA GLY A 709 2.44 14.75 -27.83
C GLY A 709 1.99 15.59 -26.65
N PHE A 710 0.93 15.17 -25.95
CA PHE A 710 0.35 15.93 -24.83
C PHE A 710 1.25 15.98 -23.57
N ALA A 711 0.88 16.77 -22.57
CA ALA A 711 1.65 16.89 -21.33
C ALA A 711 1.69 15.56 -20.55
N GLY A 712 2.86 15.14 -20.07
CA GLY A 712 3.00 13.88 -19.32
C GLY A 712 3.07 12.61 -20.16
N SER A 713 3.03 12.71 -21.49
CA SER A 713 3.20 11.57 -22.42
C SER A 713 4.62 10.96 -22.45
N GLY A 714 5.62 11.61 -21.85
CA GLY A 714 6.99 11.09 -21.77
C GLY A 714 7.99 11.63 -22.81
N LYS A 715 7.64 12.71 -23.54
CA LYS A 715 8.54 13.37 -24.52
C LYS A 715 9.95 13.64 -23.99
N SER A 716 10.08 14.33 -22.86
CA SER A 716 11.38 14.64 -22.26
C SER A 716 12.20 13.41 -21.90
N ALA A 717 11.51 12.33 -21.49
CA ALA A 717 12.16 11.05 -21.19
C ALA A 717 12.73 10.39 -22.46
N ILE A 718 11.97 10.41 -23.55
CA ILE A 718 12.45 9.95 -24.87
C ILE A 718 13.61 10.82 -25.35
N SER A 719 13.50 12.15 -25.28
CA SER A 719 14.56 13.08 -25.65
C SER A 719 15.86 12.81 -24.87
N LEU A 720 15.76 12.55 -23.56
CA LEU A 720 16.92 12.19 -22.73
C LEU A 720 17.54 10.86 -23.17
N GLU A 721 16.71 9.86 -23.44
CA GLU A 721 17.19 8.53 -23.84
C GLU A 721 17.87 8.57 -25.20
N ILE A 722 17.27 9.27 -26.18
CA ILE A 722 17.89 9.52 -27.48
C ILE A 722 19.22 10.27 -27.31
N ALA A 723 19.27 11.31 -26.48
CA ALA A 723 20.53 12.02 -26.24
C ALA A 723 21.61 11.08 -25.67
N LYS A 724 21.28 10.22 -24.71
CA LYS A 724 22.21 9.23 -24.14
C LYS A 724 22.71 8.21 -25.17
N ILE A 725 21.81 7.66 -26.00
CA ILE A 725 22.16 6.71 -27.06
C ILE A 725 23.19 7.33 -28.02
N TYR A 726 22.93 8.56 -28.46
CA TYR A 726 23.82 9.24 -29.41
C TYR A 726 25.09 9.78 -28.76
N ALA A 727 25.06 10.14 -27.47
CA ALA A 727 26.26 10.48 -26.70
C ALA A 727 27.19 9.26 -26.57
N GLY A 728 26.64 8.09 -26.22
CA GLY A 728 27.39 6.83 -26.13
C GLY A 728 28.01 6.39 -27.45
N SER A 729 27.37 6.69 -28.59
CA SER A 729 27.95 6.43 -29.92
C SER A 729 28.98 7.49 -30.39
N GLY A 730 29.11 8.61 -29.65
CA GLY A 730 29.94 9.75 -29.99
C GLY A 730 29.39 10.59 -31.16
N ARG A 731 28.07 10.61 -31.36
CA ARG A 731 27.38 11.32 -32.44
C ARG A 731 26.42 12.42 -31.97
N LEU A 732 26.19 12.54 -30.67
CA LEU A 732 25.44 13.68 -30.13
C LEU A 732 26.31 14.93 -30.27
N LEU A 733 25.85 15.89 -31.07
CA LEU A 733 26.51 17.17 -31.26
C LEU A 733 26.20 18.12 -30.12
N ALA A 734 24.92 18.21 -29.76
CA ALA A 734 24.43 19.02 -28.66
C ALA A 734 23.05 18.56 -28.20
N SER A 735 22.70 18.93 -26.98
CA SER A 735 21.38 18.71 -26.38
C SER A 735 20.93 19.96 -25.62
N TYR A 736 19.65 20.29 -25.71
CA TYR A 736 19.07 21.41 -24.98
C TYR A 736 17.65 21.06 -24.50
N PHE A 737 17.41 21.16 -23.20
CA PHE A 737 16.13 20.88 -22.55
C PHE A 737 15.56 22.18 -22.01
N PHE A 738 14.59 22.78 -22.69
CA PHE A 738 13.89 23.94 -22.15
C PHE A 738 13.11 23.56 -20.88
N PHE A 739 12.94 24.55 -20.00
CA PHE A 739 12.04 24.42 -18.85
C PHE A 739 11.43 25.76 -18.53
N ARG A 740 10.10 25.83 -18.45
CA ARG A 740 9.39 27.10 -18.23
C ARG A 740 9.79 27.73 -16.88
N ASN A 741 9.94 29.05 -16.85
CA ASN A 741 10.38 29.82 -15.66
C ASN A 741 11.81 29.50 -15.14
N ALA A 742 12.64 28.76 -15.89
CA ALA A 742 14.03 28.46 -15.50
C ALA A 742 15.04 29.58 -15.83
N GLY A 743 14.60 30.85 -15.83
CA GLY A 743 15.45 32.00 -16.18
C GLY A 743 15.97 31.90 -17.62
N ASP A 744 17.28 32.06 -17.82
CA ASP A 744 17.93 32.00 -19.14
C ASP A 744 17.66 30.68 -19.88
N ARG A 745 17.42 29.58 -19.18
CA ARG A 745 17.12 28.26 -19.78
C ARG A 745 15.73 28.18 -20.42
N SER A 746 14.86 29.12 -20.09
CA SER A 746 13.53 29.27 -20.71
C SER A 746 13.54 30.22 -21.91
N ARG A 747 14.70 30.73 -22.34
CA ARG A 747 14.83 31.80 -23.34
C ARG A 747 15.86 31.45 -24.42
N MET A 748 15.81 32.16 -25.54
CA MET A 748 16.73 31.92 -26.67
C MET A 748 18.08 32.64 -26.55
N ASN A 749 18.20 33.64 -25.65
CA ASN A 749 19.37 34.53 -25.53
C ASN A 749 20.73 33.83 -25.36
N ARG A 750 20.77 32.63 -24.77
CA ARG A 750 21.99 31.82 -24.58
C ARG A 750 21.91 30.45 -25.24
N PHE A 751 20.91 30.23 -26.10
CA PHE A 751 20.70 28.97 -26.79
C PHE A 751 21.87 28.64 -27.73
N ALA A 752 22.20 29.55 -28.66
CA ALA A 752 23.26 29.35 -29.64
C ALA A 752 24.65 29.15 -29.00
N VAL A 753 25.01 29.94 -27.99
CA VAL A 753 26.31 29.81 -27.28
C VAL A 753 26.42 28.49 -26.52
N THR A 754 25.30 27.98 -25.99
CA THR A 754 25.24 26.69 -25.29
C THR A 754 25.42 25.53 -26.26
N LEU A 755 24.80 25.58 -27.44
CA LEU A 755 25.03 24.60 -28.51
C LEU A 755 26.47 24.68 -29.04
N ALA A 756 27.04 25.88 -29.21
CA ALA A 756 28.41 26.07 -29.68
C ALA A 756 29.46 25.49 -28.71
N SER A 757 29.25 25.65 -27.41
CA SER A 757 30.11 25.03 -26.39
C SER A 757 30.05 23.50 -26.46
N GLN A 758 28.86 22.92 -26.62
CA GLN A 758 28.70 21.47 -26.79
C GLN A 758 29.30 20.97 -28.12
N LEU A 759 29.16 21.74 -29.20
CA LEU A 759 29.79 21.46 -30.50
C LEU A 759 31.32 21.42 -30.38
N ALA A 760 31.93 22.39 -29.69
CA ALA A 760 33.38 22.42 -29.49
C ALA A 760 33.89 21.18 -28.72
N ALA A 761 33.10 20.69 -27.76
CA ALA A 761 33.41 19.47 -27.02
C ALA A 761 33.23 18.20 -27.86
N ALA A 762 32.14 18.09 -28.62
CA ALA A 762 31.82 16.92 -29.44
C ALA A 762 32.69 16.82 -30.70
N VAL A 763 33.07 17.96 -31.28
CA VAL A 763 33.90 18.07 -32.49
C VAL A 763 35.03 19.07 -32.22
N PRO A 764 36.15 18.65 -31.60
CA PRO A 764 37.24 19.55 -31.21
C PRO A 764 37.81 20.41 -32.34
N SER A 765 37.79 19.91 -33.59
CA SER A 765 38.21 20.68 -34.76
C SER A 765 37.34 21.92 -35.05
N ALA A 766 36.11 21.97 -34.53
CA ALA A 766 35.21 23.12 -34.62
C ALA A 766 35.63 24.28 -33.69
N ALA A 767 36.33 23.99 -32.58
CA ALA A 767 36.68 24.98 -31.56
C ALA A 767 37.46 26.17 -32.13
N SER A 768 38.48 25.91 -32.97
CA SER A 768 39.28 26.96 -33.62
C SER A 768 38.46 27.88 -34.54
N PHE A 769 37.38 27.38 -35.13
CA PHE A 769 36.49 28.20 -35.96
C PHE A 769 35.54 29.05 -35.13
N ILE A 770 35.10 28.53 -33.97
CA ILE A 770 34.30 29.28 -33.00
C ILE A 770 35.13 30.40 -32.38
N GLU A 771 36.36 30.11 -31.96
CA GLU A 771 37.32 31.11 -31.47
C GLU A 771 37.56 32.21 -32.51
N ALA A 772 37.85 31.82 -33.75
CA ALA A 772 38.04 32.78 -34.84
C ALA A 772 36.80 33.66 -35.07
N ALA A 773 35.59 33.10 -34.96
CA ALA A 773 34.36 33.89 -35.08
C ALA A 773 34.21 34.92 -33.95
N ILE A 774 34.47 34.53 -32.70
CA ILE A 774 34.40 35.44 -31.54
C ILE A 774 35.51 36.50 -31.58
N ASP A 775 36.72 36.12 -31.98
CA ASP A 775 37.86 37.04 -32.10
C ASP A 775 37.66 38.06 -33.23
N THR A 776 37.01 37.67 -34.32
CA THR A 776 36.70 38.56 -35.45
C THR A 776 35.55 39.52 -35.11
N GLU A 777 34.57 39.07 -34.33
CA GLU A 777 33.36 39.84 -33.99
C GLU A 777 33.15 39.84 -32.46
N PRO A 778 33.82 40.73 -31.69
CA PRO A 778 33.72 40.76 -30.22
C PRO A 778 32.30 40.98 -29.68
N GLY A 779 31.42 41.59 -30.47
CA GLY A 779 30.01 41.81 -30.15
C GLY A 779 29.12 40.57 -30.33
N LEU A 780 29.62 39.48 -30.91
CA LEU A 780 28.83 38.28 -31.27
C LEU A 780 28.11 37.63 -30.08
N LEU A 781 28.68 37.77 -28.88
CA LEU A 781 28.13 37.21 -27.63
C LEU A 781 27.24 38.20 -26.86
N THR A 782 26.98 39.40 -27.40
CA THR A 782 26.14 40.41 -26.76
C THR A 782 24.65 40.19 -27.08
N GLN A 783 23.76 40.64 -26.18
CA GLN A 783 22.30 40.46 -26.33
C GLN A 783 21.68 41.23 -27.49
N GLY A 784 22.43 42.10 -28.19
CA GLY A 784 21.93 42.86 -29.35
C GLY A 784 22.03 42.11 -30.69
N VAL A 785 22.64 40.93 -30.73
CA VAL A 785 22.82 40.13 -31.95
C VAL A 785 21.65 39.17 -32.14
N SER A 786 21.09 39.12 -33.36
CA SER A 786 20.01 38.18 -33.71
C SER A 786 20.41 36.73 -33.47
N LEU A 787 19.45 35.89 -33.06
CA LEU A 787 19.67 34.46 -32.86
C LEU A 787 20.19 33.77 -34.14
N THR A 788 19.67 34.19 -35.30
CA THR A 788 20.12 33.73 -36.63
C THR A 788 21.63 33.88 -36.80
N THR A 789 22.15 35.10 -36.61
CA THR A 789 23.58 35.39 -36.75
C THR A 789 24.43 34.54 -35.78
N GLN A 790 23.97 34.38 -34.53
CA GLN A 790 24.66 33.54 -33.55
C GLN A 790 24.69 32.06 -33.98
N MET A 791 23.56 31.53 -34.45
CA MET A 791 23.48 30.14 -34.94
C MET A 791 24.38 29.91 -36.16
N GLU A 792 24.39 30.82 -37.14
CA GLU A 792 25.28 30.71 -38.31
C GLU A 792 26.75 30.72 -37.91
N ARG A 793 27.17 31.73 -37.14
CA ARG A 793 28.58 31.97 -36.84
C ARG A 793 29.16 31.05 -35.77
N LEU A 794 28.36 30.60 -34.80
CA LEU A 794 28.85 29.79 -33.69
C LEU A 794 28.55 28.29 -33.83
N VAL A 795 27.52 27.90 -34.59
CA VAL A 795 27.11 26.48 -34.69
C VAL A 795 27.26 25.96 -36.12
N TYR A 796 26.57 26.55 -37.08
CA TYR A 796 26.47 25.99 -38.43
C TYR A 796 27.75 26.11 -39.26
N HIS A 797 28.34 27.30 -39.37
CA HIS A 797 29.58 27.49 -40.13
C HIS A 797 30.78 26.76 -39.51
N PRO A 798 31.00 26.80 -38.18
CA PRO A 798 32.06 26.01 -37.55
C PRO A 798 31.91 24.50 -37.81
N PHE A 799 30.69 23.96 -37.72
CA PHE A 799 30.44 22.55 -38.04
C PHE A 799 30.72 22.24 -39.52
N GLN A 800 30.26 23.08 -40.45
CA GLN A 800 30.56 22.91 -41.88
C GLN A 800 32.07 22.92 -42.17
N ALA A 801 32.81 23.83 -41.54
CA ALA A 801 34.25 23.94 -41.72
C ALA A 801 34.98 22.71 -41.17
N ALA A 802 34.54 22.18 -40.02
CA ALA A 802 35.03 20.93 -39.46
C ALA A 802 34.74 19.73 -40.39
N VAL A 803 33.54 19.67 -40.98
CA VAL A 803 33.18 18.62 -41.96
C VAL A 803 34.12 18.64 -43.16
N LYS A 804 34.40 19.81 -43.74
CA LYS A 804 35.33 19.97 -44.87
C LYS A 804 36.78 19.58 -44.54
N ARG A 805 37.20 19.66 -43.28
CA ARG A 805 38.59 19.39 -42.84
C ARG A 805 38.90 17.94 -42.44
N GLY A 806 37.95 17.01 -42.55
CA GLY A 806 38.23 15.58 -42.33
C GLY A 806 37.18 14.79 -41.55
N LEU A 807 36.08 15.41 -41.10
CA LEU A 807 34.97 14.71 -40.41
C LEU A 807 34.19 13.74 -41.34
N ILE A 808 34.51 13.72 -42.63
CA ILE A 808 33.91 12.85 -43.65
C ILE A 808 34.11 11.36 -43.28
N LEU A 809 35.27 10.97 -42.74
CA LEU A 809 35.53 9.57 -42.36
C LEU A 809 34.65 9.11 -41.19
N THR A 810 34.50 9.94 -40.15
CA THR A 810 33.66 9.64 -38.99
C THR A 810 32.19 9.54 -39.36
N THR A 811 31.71 10.40 -40.26
CA THR A 811 30.33 10.41 -40.75
C THR A 811 30.03 9.25 -41.70
N LEU A 812 31.01 8.80 -42.50
CA LEU A 812 30.91 7.58 -43.30
C LEU A 812 30.84 6.30 -42.46
N LEU A 813 31.58 6.24 -41.34
CA LEU A 813 31.65 5.05 -40.48
C LEU A 813 30.51 4.98 -39.45
N LYS A 814 30.14 6.12 -38.84
CA LYS A 814 29.19 6.16 -37.71
C LYS A 814 27.82 6.74 -38.07
N GLY A 815 27.70 7.48 -39.17
CA GLY A 815 26.46 8.16 -39.57
C GLY A 815 26.42 9.65 -39.19
N PRO A 816 25.26 10.33 -39.40
CA PRO A 816 25.09 11.76 -39.13
C PRO A 816 25.21 12.11 -37.64
N PHE A 817 25.59 13.36 -37.34
CA PHE A 817 25.52 13.93 -35.99
C PHE A 817 24.09 14.35 -35.65
N LEU A 818 23.74 14.36 -34.36
CA LEU A 818 22.39 14.69 -33.88
C LEU A 818 22.40 15.87 -32.90
N ILE A 819 21.50 16.82 -33.09
CA ILE A 819 21.11 17.81 -32.07
C ILE A 819 19.75 17.40 -31.50
N VAL A 820 19.63 17.36 -30.17
CA VAL A 820 18.37 17.05 -29.46
C VAL A 820 17.85 18.30 -28.76
N ILE A 821 16.62 18.69 -29.07
CA ILE A 821 15.94 19.84 -28.47
C ILE A 821 14.65 19.36 -27.84
N ASP A 822 14.52 19.52 -26.53
CA ASP A 822 13.35 19.12 -25.76
C ASP A 822 12.61 20.33 -25.19
N GLY A 823 11.28 20.26 -25.19
CA GLY A 823 10.41 21.24 -24.54
C GLY A 823 10.37 22.59 -25.27
N LEU A 824 10.45 22.63 -26.60
CA LEU A 824 10.45 23.90 -27.34
C LEU A 824 9.24 24.80 -27.00
N ASP A 825 8.09 24.20 -26.65
CA ASP A 825 6.87 24.87 -26.14
C ASP A 825 7.00 25.49 -24.73
N GLU A 826 8.05 25.12 -24.00
CA GLU A 826 8.36 25.67 -22.68
C GLU A 826 9.25 26.92 -22.73
N CYS A 827 9.70 27.31 -23.93
CA CYS A 827 10.43 28.56 -24.13
C CYS A 827 9.47 29.78 -24.12
N GLU A 828 9.86 30.81 -23.39
CA GLU A 828 9.11 32.06 -23.22
C GLU A 828 9.23 32.98 -24.45
N ASP A 829 10.28 32.81 -25.24
CA ASP A 829 10.63 33.66 -26.39
C ASP A 829 10.08 33.08 -27.70
N LYS A 830 8.78 33.30 -27.95
CA LYS A 830 8.10 32.79 -29.15
C LYS A 830 8.71 33.30 -30.45
N GLN A 831 9.12 34.57 -30.49
CA GLN A 831 9.73 35.16 -31.68
C GLN A 831 11.09 34.51 -31.97
N GLY A 832 11.90 34.27 -30.93
CA GLY A 832 13.16 33.53 -31.06
C GLY A 832 12.97 32.10 -31.56
N ILE A 833 11.90 31.40 -31.14
CA ILE A 833 11.54 30.06 -31.66
C ILE A 833 11.24 30.11 -33.16
N GLU A 834 10.41 31.06 -33.60
CA GLU A 834 10.06 31.23 -35.01
C GLU A 834 11.29 31.56 -35.86
N GLU A 835 12.16 32.46 -35.39
CA GLU A 835 13.43 32.82 -36.02
C GLU A 835 14.35 31.59 -36.15
N PHE A 836 14.49 30.81 -35.07
CA PHE A 836 15.29 29.59 -35.05
C PHE A 836 14.80 28.54 -36.05
N ILE A 837 13.50 28.21 -36.03
CA ILE A 837 12.91 27.19 -36.92
C ILE A 837 13.08 27.61 -38.38
N THR A 838 12.70 28.84 -38.71
CA THR A 838 12.79 29.37 -40.07
C THR A 838 14.21 29.29 -40.60
N HIS A 839 15.17 29.71 -39.77
CA HIS A 839 16.57 29.74 -40.16
C HIS A 839 17.20 28.34 -40.28
N MET A 840 16.86 27.41 -39.37
CA MET A 840 17.30 26.02 -39.45
C MET A 840 16.84 25.34 -40.75
N LEU A 841 15.58 25.56 -41.15
CA LEU A 841 15.03 24.97 -42.37
C LEU A 841 15.71 25.53 -43.62
N ASP A 842 15.98 26.84 -43.67
CA ASP A 842 16.73 27.46 -44.75
C ASP A 842 18.17 26.91 -44.85
N PHE A 843 18.82 26.67 -43.71
CA PHE A 843 20.13 26.04 -43.67
C PHE A 843 20.13 24.63 -44.30
N PHE A 844 19.19 23.77 -43.93
CA PHE A 844 19.09 22.43 -44.49
C PHE A 844 18.69 22.41 -45.96
N LYS A 845 17.93 23.41 -46.41
CA LYS A 845 17.62 23.62 -47.83
C LYS A 845 18.87 24.01 -48.63
N ARG A 846 19.73 24.88 -48.08
CA ARG A 846 21.01 25.27 -48.70
C ARG A 846 22.05 24.14 -48.70
N TYR A 847 22.03 23.29 -47.68
CA TYR A 847 23.02 22.23 -47.47
C TYR A 847 22.38 20.85 -47.27
N PRO A 848 21.69 20.28 -48.29
CA PRO A 848 20.91 19.05 -48.14
C PRO A 848 21.76 17.80 -47.86
N SER A 849 23.06 17.85 -48.11
CA SER A 849 23.98 16.72 -47.86
C SER A 849 24.79 16.86 -46.58
N ILE A 850 24.50 17.85 -45.73
CA ILE A 850 25.25 18.05 -44.49
C ILE A 850 24.96 16.90 -43.50
N PRO A 851 25.98 16.31 -42.84
CA PRO A 851 25.80 15.19 -41.92
C PRO A 851 25.31 15.61 -40.53
N LEU A 852 24.19 16.33 -40.48
CA LEU A 852 23.57 16.85 -39.27
C LEU A 852 22.06 16.60 -39.29
N ARG A 853 21.52 16.10 -38.18
CA ARG A 853 20.09 15.92 -37.91
C ARG A 853 19.67 16.73 -36.69
N VAL A 854 18.41 17.14 -36.64
CA VAL A 854 17.81 17.83 -35.49
C VAL A 854 16.53 17.11 -35.06
N PHE A 855 16.53 16.59 -33.84
CA PHE A 855 15.34 16.04 -33.20
C PHE A 855 14.74 17.11 -32.28
N ILE A 856 13.46 17.39 -32.45
CA ILE A 856 12.71 18.38 -31.67
C ILE A 856 11.54 17.66 -31.01
N ALA A 857 11.44 17.74 -29.68
CA ALA A 857 10.27 17.30 -28.94
C ALA A 857 9.52 18.49 -28.33
N SER A 858 8.23 18.62 -28.60
CA SER A 858 7.41 19.70 -28.04
C SER A 858 5.92 19.34 -27.99
N ARG A 859 5.09 20.22 -27.40
CA ARG A 859 3.64 20.22 -27.61
C ARG A 859 3.29 20.84 -28.97
N VAL A 860 2.06 20.60 -29.43
CA VAL A 860 1.49 21.22 -30.63
C VAL A 860 0.97 22.62 -30.29
N GLU A 861 1.87 23.60 -30.19
CA GLU A 861 1.49 25.02 -30.13
C GLU A 861 1.43 25.62 -31.53
N GLN A 862 0.47 26.51 -31.79
CA GLN A 862 0.21 27.05 -33.13
C GLN A 862 1.46 27.66 -33.79
N HIS A 863 2.25 28.43 -33.04
CA HIS A 863 3.44 29.10 -33.55
C HIS A 863 4.57 28.11 -33.94
N ILE A 864 4.67 26.96 -33.28
CA ILE A 864 5.63 25.89 -33.63
C ILE A 864 5.09 25.10 -34.83
N HIS A 865 3.82 24.69 -34.75
CA HIS A 865 3.17 23.89 -35.78
C HIS A 865 3.14 24.58 -37.14
N ALA A 866 2.82 25.88 -37.17
CA ALA A 866 2.78 26.67 -38.40
C ALA A 866 4.12 26.71 -39.15
N HIS A 867 5.25 26.56 -38.45
CA HIS A 867 6.59 26.63 -39.03
C HIS A 867 7.22 25.25 -39.30
N LEU A 868 6.80 24.19 -38.57
CA LEU A 868 7.34 22.84 -38.72
C LEU A 868 6.49 21.90 -39.58
N LYS A 869 5.22 22.23 -39.87
CA LYS A 869 4.39 21.47 -40.83
C LYS A 869 4.70 21.88 -42.28
N VAL A 870 5.91 21.57 -42.73
CA VAL A 870 6.40 21.90 -44.08
C VAL A 870 7.21 20.74 -44.68
N ASP A 871 7.38 20.74 -46.00
CA ASP A 871 8.22 19.78 -46.70
C ASP A 871 9.66 19.81 -46.16
N GLY A 872 10.21 18.65 -45.82
CA GLY A 872 11.57 18.51 -45.26
C GLY A 872 11.64 18.31 -43.74
N VAL A 873 10.49 18.33 -43.05
CA VAL A 873 10.35 17.92 -41.65
C VAL A 873 9.58 16.60 -41.57
N LEU A 874 10.12 15.63 -40.83
CA LEU A 874 9.39 14.41 -40.48
C LEU A 874 8.51 14.71 -39.25
N LEU A 875 7.23 14.37 -39.33
CA LEU A 875 6.27 14.51 -38.23
C LEU A 875 6.09 13.16 -37.53
N GLY A 876 6.10 13.17 -36.21
CA GLY A 876 5.83 11.98 -35.41
C GLY A 876 4.95 12.32 -34.24
N ASN A 877 3.89 11.55 -34.07
CA ASN A 877 2.97 11.71 -32.98
C ASN A 877 3.26 10.62 -31.93
N LEU A 878 3.60 11.04 -30.72
CA LEU A 878 3.80 10.11 -29.61
C LEU A 878 2.49 9.38 -29.24
N ASP A 879 1.34 9.95 -29.58
CA ASP A 879 0.04 9.33 -29.32
C ASP A 879 -0.22 8.13 -30.24
N ASP A 880 0.54 7.97 -31.33
CA ASP A 880 0.48 6.77 -32.19
C ASP A 880 1.10 5.53 -31.50
N TYR A 881 1.82 5.73 -30.39
CA TYR A 881 2.40 4.68 -29.58
C TYR A 881 1.55 4.51 -28.32
N SER A 882 0.78 3.41 -28.26
CA SER A 882 -0.09 3.09 -27.13
C SER A 882 0.69 3.18 -25.81
N PRO A 883 0.34 4.11 -24.90
CA PRO A 883 1.02 4.26 -23.63
C PRO A 883 0.55 3.24 -22.59
N ASP A 884 -0.59 2.57 -22.80
CA ASP A 884 -1.23 1.74 -21.77
C ASP A 884 -0.39 0.51 -21.43
N GLU A 885 0.16 -0.19 -22.42
CA GLU A 885 1.05 -1.34 -22.20
C GLU A 885 2.33 -0.93 -21.46
N ASP A 886 2.89 0.23 -21.79
CA ASP A 886 4.08 0.76 -21.13
C ASP A 886 3.79 1.20 -19.69
N ILE A 887 2.58 1.73 -19.42
CA ILE A 887 2.13 2.11 -18.08
C ILE A 887 1.84 0.88 -17.23
N ASP A 888 1.22 -0.16 -17.79
CA ASP A 888 1.06 -1.45 -17.14
C ASP A 888 2.42 -2.01 -16.71
N ALA A 889 3.39 -2.02 -17.63
CA ALA A 889 4.75 -2.47 -17.34
C ALA A 889 5.42 -1.62 -16.23
N PHE A 890 5.26 -0.30 -16.29
CA PHE A 890 5.77 0.62 -15.26
C PHE A 890 5.14 0.35 -13.88
N LEU A 891 3.81 0.26 -13.80
CA LEU A 891 3.10 0.04 -12.54
C LEU A 891 3.43 -1.33 -11.96
N GLN A 892 3.44 -2.37 -12.78
CA GLN A 892 3.73 -3.74 -12.34
C GLN A 892 5.13 -3.83 -11.74
N ALA A 893 6.14 -3.27 -12.43
CA ALA A 893 7.50 -3.25 -11.91
C ALA A 893 7.64 -2.39 -10.65
N SER A 894 6.93 -1.26 -10.58
CA SER A 894 6.97 -0.36 -9.42
C SER A 894 6.33 -1.00 -8.18
N PHE A 895 5.17 -1.65 -8.31
CA PHE A 895 4.55 -2.38 -7.21
C PHE A 895 5.36 -3.60 -6.78
N GLN A 896 5.99 -4.34 -7.71
CA GLN A 896 6.90 -5.42 -7.35
C GLN A 896 8.09 -4.97 -6.49
N VAL A 897 8.60 -3.76 -6.74
CA VAL A 897 9.66 -3.17 -5.89
C VAL A 897 9.10 -2.80 -4.52
N ALA A 898 7.92 -2.16 -4.47
CA ALA A 898 7.27 -1.80 -3.20
C ALA A 898 6.98 -3.03 -2.33
N VAL A 899 6.48 -4.12 -2.92
CA VAL A 899 6.25 -5.40 -2.24
C VAL A 899 7.53 -5.94 -1.59
N LYS A 900 8.70 -5.75 -2.20
CA LYS A 900 9.97 -6.22 -1.62
C LYS A 900 10.51 -5.33 -0.51
N GLN A 901 10.05 -4.08 -0.42
CA GLN A 901 10.62 -3.05 0.45
C GLN A 901 9.73 -2.70 1.64
N ASP A 902 8.42 -2.92 1.54
CA ASP A 902 7.45 -2.53 2.56
C ASP A 902 6.91 -3.75 3.34
N PRO A 903 7.23 -3.89 4.65
CA PRO A 903 6.77 -5.00 5.48
C PRO A 903 5.24 -5.09 5.62
N ILE A 904 4.52 -3.95 5.54
CA ILE A 904 3.06 -3.92 5.65
C ILE A 904 2.43 -4.58 4.43
N ILE A 905 2.95 -4.28 3.24
CA ILE A 905 2.48 -4.89 1.99
C ILE A 905 2.78 -6.40 1.98
N GLN A 906 3.93 -6.81 2.52
CA GLN A 906 4.31 -8.24 2.62
C GLN A 906 3.38 -9.02 3.54
N ALA A 907 3.11 -8.50 4.74
CA ALA A 907 2.20 -9.13 5.69
C ALA A 907 0.80 -9.30 5.10
N TYR A 908 0.27 -8.25 4.44
CA TYR A 908 -1.04 -8.31 3.79
C TYR A 908 -1.09 -9.37 2.69
N ILE A 909 -0.04 -9.47 1.86
CA ILE A 909 0.02 -10.46 0.77
C ILE A 909 0.06 -11.90 1.31
N HIS A 910 0.75 -12.13 2.42
CA HIS A 910 0.80 -13.45 3.06
C HIS A 910 -0.58 -13.94 3.49
N GLU A 911 -1.39 -13.04 4.04
CA GLU A 911 -2.71 -13.35 4.57
C GLU A 911 -3.82 -13.35 3.50
N HIS A 912 -3.79 -12.39 2.58
CA HIS A 912 -4.89 -12.13 1.62
C HIS A 912 -4.56 -12.52 0.17
N GLY A 913 -3.32 -12.92 -0.11
CA GLY A 913 -2.86 -13.29 -1.44
C GLY A 913 -2.35 -12.09 -2.27
N ASN A 914 -2.68 -12.01 -3.56
CA ASN A 914 -2.05 -11.03 -4.45
C ASN A 914 -2.52 -9.59 -4.22
N TRP A 915 -1.58 -8.65 -4.08
CA TRP A 915 -1.85 -7.21 -4.07
C TRP A 915 -0.79 -6.40 -4.85
N PRO A 916 -1.19 -5.39 -5.64
CA PRO A 916 -2.56 -5.11 -6.06
C PRO A 916 -3.14 -6.25 -6.92
N THR A 917 -4.45 -6.44 -6.91
CA THR A 917 -5.07 -7.50 -7.72
C THR A 917 -5.02 -7.13 -9.21
N MET A 918 -5.07 -8.14 -10.10
CA MET A 918 -5.13 -7.90 -11.55
C MET A 918 -6.30 -6.97 -11.97
N PRO A 919 -7.52 -7.09 -11.41
CA PRO A 919 -8.59 -6.12 -11.63
C PRO A 919 -8.24 -4.70 -11.20
N ASP A 920 -7.57 -4.52 -10.06
CA ASP A 920 -7.19 -3.20 -9.55
C ASP A 920 -6.11 -2.56 -10.41
N MET A 921 -5.11 -3.34 -10.84
CA MET A 921 -4.12 -2.90 -11.83
C MET A 921 -4.80 -2.42 -13.12
N GLY A 922 -5.72 -3.22 -13.66
CA GLY A 922 -6.47 -2.84 -14.86
C GLY A 922 -7.36 -1.60 -14.67
N LYS A 923 -7.87 -1.35 -13.45
CA LYS A 923 -8.59 -0.10 -13.12
C LYS A 923 -7.61 1.07 -13.03
N LEU A 924 -6.46 0.89 -12.39
CA LEU A 924 -5.42 1.91 -12.22
C LEU A 924 -4.92 2.40 -13.59
N THR A 925 -4.60 1.48 -14.50
CA THR A 925 -4.15 1.82 -15.86
C THR A 925 -5.22 2.59 -16.63
N ARG A 926 -6.49 2.14 -16.53
CA ARG A 926 -7.63 2.87 -17.11
C ARG A 926 -7.84 4.25 -16.48
N HIS A 927 -7.52 4.42 -15.20
CA HIS A 927 -7.62 5.70 -14.49
C HIS A 927 -6.50 6.67 -14.90
N ILE A 928 -5.30 6.14 -15.16
CA ILE A 928 -4.10 6.90 -15.51
C ILE A 928 -4.11 7.41 -16.97
N ARG A 929 -4.88 6.76 -17.87
CA ARG A 929 -5.11 7.12 -19.30
C ARG A 929 -3.86 7.66 -20.02
N GLY A 930 -2.78 6.89 -20.03
CA GLY A 930 -1.61 7.24 -20.83
C GLY A 930 -0.66 8.29 -20.23
N SER A 931 -0.90 8.80 -19.02
CA SER A 931 -0.06 9.83 -18.37
C SER A 931 0.94 9.21 -17.38
N PHE A 932 2.22 9.16 -17.76
CA PHE A 932 3.30 8.67 -16.86
C PHE A 932 3.49 9.54 -15.63
N VAL A 933 3.23 10.84 -15.74
CA VAL A 933 3.29 11.76 -14.59
C VAL A 933 2.21 11.39 -13.59
N LEU A 934 0.99 11.16 -14.05
CA LEU A 934 -0.11 10.74 -13.19
C LEU A 934 0.16 9.34 -12.62
N ALA A 935 0.68 8.41 -13.43
CA ALA A 935 1.06 7.06 -12.99
C ALA A 935 2.06 7.11 -11.83
N SER A 936 3.15 7.87 -12.00
CA SER A 936 4.18 8.00 -10.97
C SER A 936 3.66 8.69 -9.71
N THR A 937 2.81 9.70 -9.85
CA THR A 937 2.23 10.42 -8.71
C THR A 937 1.25 9.54 -7.94
N ILE A 938 0.34 8.84 -8.63
CA ILE A 938 -0.61 7.90 -8.04
C ILE A 938 0.13 6.77 -7.32
N PHE A 939 1.13 6.17 -7.98
CA PHE A 939 1.94 5.13 -7.36
C PHE A 939 2.59 5.63 -6.07
N LYS A 940 3.26 6.79 -6.11
CA LYS A 940 3.88 7.40 -4.92
C LYS A 940 2.88 7.68 -3.81
N PHE A 941 1.69 8.16 -4.15
CA PHE A 941 0.63 8.42 -3.17
C PHE A 941 0.13 7.13 -2.51
N ILE A 942 -0.03 6.05 -3.28
CA ILE A 942 -0.48 4.76 -2.74
C ILE A 942 0.56 4.19 -1.78
N VAL A 943 1.83 4.14 -2.18
CA VAL A 943 2.91 3.46 -1.43
C VAL A 943 3.64 4.38 -0.46
N GLN A 944 3.14 5.60 -0.21
CA GLN A 944 3.74 6.48 0.78
C GLN A 944 3.60 5.88 2.18
N PRO A 945 4.57 6.07 3.09
CA PRO A 945 4.44 5.66 4.48
C PRO A 945 3.21 6.29 5.16
N ALA A 946 2.66 5.63 6.19
CA ALA A 946 1.60 6.20 7.02
C ALA A 946 2.15 7.35 7.90
N THR A 947 1.35 8.40 8.10
CA THR A 947 1.71 9.59 8.91
C THR A 947 0.51 10.04 9.78
N GLU A 948 0.72 10.92 10.76
CA GLU A 948 -0.31 11.35 11.74
C GLU A 948 -1.44 12.09 11.04
N ALA A 949 -1.08 12.82 9.97
CA ALA A 949 -2.01 13.55 9.12
C ALA A 949 -2.79 12.63 8.17
N ASP A 950 -2.25 11.44 7.87
CA ASP A 950 -2.88 10.44 7.00
C ASP A 950 -2.44 9.03 7.43
N PRO A 951 -3.14 8.43 8.42
CA PRO A 951 -2.77 7.12 9.00
C PRO A 951 -3.13 5.94 8.09
N THR A 952 -3.60 6.22 6.87
CA THR A 952 -4.07 5.20 5.93
C THR A 952 -2.91 4.37 5.38
N THR A 953 -3.15 3.07 5.18
CA THR A 953 -2.20 2.15 4.57
C THR A 953 -2.27 2.21 3.04
N PRO A 954 -1.31 1.62 2.30
CA PRO A 954 -1.46 1.45 0.85
C PRO A 954 -2.77 0.74 0.44
N MET A 955 -3.28 -0.17 1.30
CA MET A 955 -4.52 -0.90 1.09
C MET A 955 -5.76 0.01 1.17
N ASP A 956 -5.72 1.02 2.03
CA ASP A 956 -6.78 2.02 2.18
C ASP A 956 -6.72 3.07 1.07
N ARG A 957 -5.50 3.49 0.70
CA ARG A 957 -5.29 4.51 -0.33
C ARG A 957 -5.60 4.00 -1.73
N LEU A 958 -5.33 2.74 -2.05
CA LEU A 958 -5.57 2.20 -3.40
C LEU A 958 -7.04 2.37 -3.85
N PRO A 959 -8.06 1.94 -3.08
CA PRO A 959 -9.48 2.21 -3.38
C PRO A 959 -9.78 3.71 -3.50
N LEU A 960 -9.28 4.52 -2.57
CA LEU A 960 -9.47 5.98 -2.62
C LEU A 960 -8.86 6.58 -3.88
N THR A 961 -7.70 6.10 -4.33
CA THR A 961 -7.01 6.63 -5.51
C THR A 961 -7.74 6.27 -6.79
N LEU A 962 -8.40 5.11 -6.81
CA LEU A 962 -9.34 4.74 -7.87
C LEU A 962 -10.58 5.64 -7.90
N GLU A 963 -10.88 6.36 -6.80
CA GLU A 963 -11.98 7.32 -6.67
C GLU A 963 -11.53 8.80 -6.76
N MET A 964 -10.25 9.10 -6.54
CA MET A 964 -9.67 10.46 -6.51
C MET A 964 -9.56 11.07 -7.92
N ASN A 965 -9.96 12.35 -8.03
CA ASN A 965 -9.93 13.12 -9.28
C ASN A 965 -9.15 14.45 -9.17
N GLY A 966 -7.89 14.43 -8.70
CA GLY A 966 -7.11 15.60 -8.26
C GLY A 966 -6.58 16.58 -9.33
N LEU A 967 -7.40 17.05 -10.28
CA LEU A 967 -7.01 18.06 -11.31
C LEU A 967 -7.92 19.30 -11.36
N ASP A 968 -8.83 19.45 -10.40
CA ASP A 968 -9.97 20.39 -10.46
C ASP A 968 -9.57 21.87 -10.48
N ASP A 969 -8.65 22.29 -9.62
CA ASP A 969 -8.18 23.68 -9.58
C ASP A 969 -7.47 24.07 -10.88
N LEU A 970 -6.74 23.13 -11.49
CA LEU A 970 -6.08 23.33 -12.77
C LEU A 970 -7.10 23.46 -13.91
N TYR A 971 -8.14 22.61 -13.91
CA TYR A 971 -9.23 22.72 -14.88
C TYR A 971 -9.96 24.06 -14.77
N ALA A 972 -10.32 24.48 -13.55
CA ALA A 972 -10.99 25.75 -13.31
C ALA A 972 -10.17 26.95 -13.83
N GLN A 973 -8.87 26.98 -13.55
CA GLN A 973 -7.97 28.04 -14.03
C GLN A 973 -7.84 28.10 -15.55
N ILE A 974 -7.80 26.96 -16.23
CA ILE A 974 -7.66 26.89 -17.68
C ILE A 974 -8.99 27.26 -18.36
N LEU A 975 -10.12 26.75 -17.85
CA LEU A 975 -11.45 27.05 -18.38
C LEU A 975 -11.82 28.54 -18.25
N ALA A 976 -11.41 29.19 -17.14
CA ALA A 976 -11.61 30.62 -16.90
C ALA A 976 -11.07 31.51 -18.03
N ARG A 977 -10.02 31.07 -18.73
CA ARG A 977 -9.42 31.82 -19.86
C ARG A 977 -10.36 31.99 -21.04
N SER A 978 -11.32 31.07 -21.21
CA SER A 978 -12.28 31.10 -22.32
C SER A 978 -13.65 31.69 -21.95
N GLN A 979 -13.89 31.93 -20.65
CA GLN A 979 -15.22 32.28 -20.11
C GLN A 979 -15.84 33.54 -20.73
N HIS A 980 -15.01 34.52 -21.10
CA HIS A 980 -15.46 35.79 -21.67
C HIS A 980 -15.73 35.73 -23.18
N LEU A 981 -15.41 34.60 -23.85
CA LEU A 981 -15.57 34.45 -25.29
C LEU A 981 -17.02 34.07 -25.64
N PRO A 982 -17.57 34.63 -26.74
CA PRO A 982 -18.87 34.21 -27.28
C PRO A 982 -18.92 32.70 -27.52
N HIS A 983 -20.05 32.08 -27.19
CA HIS A 983 -20.33 30.64 -27.35
C HIS A 983 -19.46 29.70 -26.49
N SER A 984 -18.62 30.22 -25.57
CA SER A 984 -17.71 29.40 -24.75
C SER A 984 -18.45 28.33 -23.95
N ARG A 985 -19.52 28.73 -23.26
CA ARG A 985 -20.35 27.82 -22.45
C ARG A 985 -21.00 26.75 -23.31
N GLU A 986 -21.56 27.10 -24.46
CA GLU A 986 -22.21 26.17 -25.37
C GLU A 986 -21.22 25.17 -25.97
N ILE A 987 -20.02 25.62 -26.35
CA ILE A 987 -18.97 24.76 -26.91
C ILE A 987 -18.44 23.78 -25.85
N ILE A 988 -18.10 24.26 -24.65
CA ILE A 988 -17.60 23.41 -23.55
C ILE A 988 -18.67 22.40 -23.11
N SER A 989 -19.91 22.86 -22.95
CA SER A 989 -21.04 21.99 -22.56
C SER A 989 -21.33 20.94 -23.63
N THR A 990 -21.18 21.29 -24.91
CA THR A 990 -21.30 20.35 -26.02
C THR A 990 -20.22 19.28 -25.92
N ILE A 991 -18.95 19.68 -25.87
CA ILE A 991 -17.81 18.75 -25.82
C ILE A 991 -17.89 17.82 -24.60
N ALA A 992 -18.27 18.35 -23.44
CA ALA A 992 -18.41 17.57 -22.21
C ALA A 992 -19.47 16.46 -22.31
N LEU A 993 -20.54 16.70 -23.07
CA LEU A 993 -21.71 15.80 -23.14
C LEU A 993 -21.80 15.01 -24.44
N LEU A 994 -20.90 15.21 -25.42
CA LEU A 994 -20.87 14.44 -26.65
C LEU A 994 -20.64 12.94 -26.34
N LEU A 995 -21.49 12.08 -26.90
CA LEU A 995 -21.39 10.62 -26.78
C LEU A 995 -20.34 10.03 -27.73
N ARG A 996 -19.90 10.82 -28.71
CA ARG A 996 -18.80 10.55 -29.62
C ARG A 996 -18.14 11.88 -30.00
N PRO A 997 -16.79 11.98 -29.95
CA PRO A 997 -16.06 13.15 -30.40
C PRO A 997 -16.46 13.58 -31.82
N LEU A 998 -16.42 14.90 -32.06
CA LEU A 998 -16.70 15.51 -33.36
C LEU A 998 -15.54 16.43 -33.77
N PRO A 999 -15.28 16.59 -35.09
CA PRO A 999 -14.31 17.55 -35.57
C PRO A 999 -14.84 18.98 -35.38
N ILE A 1000 -13.96 19.98 -35.52
CA ILE A 1000 -14.31 21.42 -35.42
C ILE A 1000 -15.51 21.77 -36.30
N VAL A 1001 -15.48 21.32 -37.57
CA VAL A 1001 -16.57 21.55 -38.53
C VAL A 1001 -17.87 20.89 -38.04
N GLY A 1002 -17.76 19.68 -37.47
CA GLY A 1002 -18.89 18.95 -36.89
C GLY A 1002 -19.54 19.70 -35.74
N ILE A 1003 -18.75 20.20 -34.78
CA ILE A 1003 -19.26 21.01 -33.65
C ILE A 1003 -19.86 22.33 -34.14
N SER A 1004 -19.20 23.00 -35.09
CA SER A 1004 -19.71 24.27 -35.64
C SER A 1004 -21.04 24.09 -36.36
N THR A 1005 -21.20 22.99 -37.11
CA THR A 1005 -22.44 22.64 -37.81
C THR A 1005 -23.53 22.27 -36.81
N LEU A 1006 -23.19 21.48 -35.78
CA LEU A 1006 -24.13 21.07 -34.74
C LEU A 1006 -24.69 22.28 -33.97
N LEU A 1007 -23.83 23.22 -33.60
CA LEU A 1007 -24.22 24.43 -32.85
C LEU A 1007 -24.78 25.56 -33.74
N GLY A 1008 -24.64 25.47 -35.06
CA GLY A 1008 -25.05 26.52 -35.99
C GLY A 1008 -24.21 27.81 -35.89
N ILE A 1009 -22.93 27.69 -35.50
CA ILE A 1009 -21.99 28.82 -35.36
C ILE A 1009 -20.84 28.69 -36.36
N LYS A 1010 -20.02 29.74 -36.52
CA LYS A 1010 -18.91 29.68 -37.47
C LYS A 1010 -17.74 28.88 -36.89
N ALA A 1011 -17.07 28.07 -37.72
CA ALA A 1011 -15.95 27.22 -37.29
C ALA A 1011 -14.82 28.01 -36.58
N PHE A 1012 -14.56 29.26 -36.99
CA PHE A 1012 -13.56 30.09 -36.31
C PHE A 1012 -13.96 30.46 -34.87
N GLU A 1013 -15.25 30.51 -34.54
CA GLU A 1013 -15.73 30.80 -33.19
C GLU A 1013 -15.47 29.62 -32.27
N VAL A 1014 -15.62 28.39 -32.79
CA VAL A 1014 -15.21 27.14 -32.12
C VAL A 1014 -13.70 27.14 -31.89
N ILE A 1015 -12.90 27.39 -32.93
CA ILE A 1015 -11.45 27.43 -32.84
C ILE A 1015 -10.98 28.46 -31.80
N ARG A 1016 -11.55 29.66 -31.82
CA ARG A 1016 -11.18 30.74 -30.88
C ARG A 1016 -11.34 30.33 -29.42
N VAL A 1017 -12.40 29.59 -29.08
CA VAL A 1017 -12.60 29.06 -27.72
C VAL A 1017 -11.59 27.95 -27.43
N LEU A 1018 -11.43 27.01 -28.36
CA LEU A 1018 -10.58 25.84 -28.16
C LEU A 1018 -9.08 26.15 -28.09
N LEU A 1019 -8.60 27.18 -28.79
CA LEU A 1019 -7.22 27.66 -28.66
C LEU A 1019 -6.87 28.06 -27.23
N ASN A 1020 -7.83 28.56 -26.45
CA ASN A 1020 -7.63 28.90 -25.04
C ASN A 1020 -7.65 27.69 -24.10
N LEU A 1021 -8.06 26.52 -24.60
CA LEU A 1021 -8.25 25.28 -23.84
C LEU A 1021 -7.30 24.16 -24.29
N GLN A 1022 -6.32 24.43 -25.17
CA GLN A 1022 -5.37 23.44 -25.71
C GLN A 1022 -4.57 22.69 -24.63
N ALA A 1023 -4.46 23.26 -23.44
CA ALA A 1023 -3.82 22.59 -22.31
C ALA A 1023 -4.61 21.38 -21.80
N ILE A 1024 -5.93 21.31 -22.04
CA ILE A 1024 -6.84 20.28 -21.51
C ILE A 1024 -7.75 19.66 -22.58
N ILE A 1025 -7.76 20.20 -23.79
CA ILE A 1025 -8.48 19.68 -24.96
C ILE A 1025 -7.51 19.57 -26.14
N HIS A 1026 -7.50 18.42 -26.81
CA HIS A 1026 -6.78 18.23 -28.06
C HIS A 1026 -7.56 18.86 -29.23
N VAL A 1027 -6.92 19.78 -29.93
CA VAL A 1027 -7.50 20.52 -31.06
C VAL A 1027 -6.71 20.16 -32.31
N PRO A 1028 -7.26 19.31 -33.20
CA PRO A 1028 -6.60 18.96 -34.45
C PRO A 1028 -6.47 20.18 -35.37
N GLY A 1029 -5.51 20.16 -36.29
CA GLY A 1029 -5.31 21.26 -37.24
C GLY A 1029 -6.55 21.49 -38.12
N ILE A 1030 -6.76 22.71 -38.61
CA ILE A 1030 -7.98 23.08 -39.40
C ILE A 1030 -8.12 22.23 -40.68
N GLU A 1031 -6.99 21.77 -41.23
CA GLU A 1031 -6.90 20.91 -42.42
C GLU A 1031 -7.00 19.42 -42.09
N GLU A 1032 -7.01 19.05 -40.80
CA GLU A 1032 -7.08 17.67 -40.34
C GLU A 1032 -8.53 17.31 -40.01
N GLU A 1033 -8.99 16.19 -40.56
CA GLU A 1033 -10.27 15.56 -40.27
C GLU A 1033 -10.37 14.99 -38.83
N GLY A 1034 -9.52 15.44 -37.91
CA GLY A 1034 -9.42 14.91 -36.55
C GLY A 1034 -10.61 15.32 -35.67
N ASP A 1035 -10.98 14.45 -34.74
CA ASP A 1035 -11.98 14.75 -33.73
C ASP A 1035 -11.38 15.54 -32.56
N ILE A 1036 -12.20 16.40 -31.93
CA ILE A 1036 -11.82 17.11 -30.70
C ILE A 1036 -11.96 16.15 -29.52
N THR A 1037 -10.87 15.92 -28.78
CA THR A 1037 -10.85 14.99 -27.64
C THR A 1037 -10.40 15.68 -26.36
N LEU A 1038 -10.91 15.22 -25.23
CA LEU A 1038 -10.44 15.69 -23.91
C LEU A 1038 -9.07 15.06 -23.63
N CYS A 1039 -8.11 15.84 -23.16
CA CYS A 1039 -6.80 15.33 -22.78
C CYS A 1039 -6.85 14.40 -21.56
N HIS A 1040 -7.90 14.54 -20.73
CA HIS A 1040 -8.12 13.69 -19.57
C HIS A 1040 -9.63 13.52 -19.29
N THR A 1041 -10.01 12.34 -18.83
CA THR A 1041 -11.41 11.96 -18.57
C THR A 1041 -12.00 12.62 -17.34
N SER A 1042 -11.19 12.86 -16.30
CA SER A 1042 -11.66 13.59 -15.12
C SER A 1042 -12.08 15.03 -15.41
N LEU A 1043 -11.74 15.60 -16.59
CA LEU A 1043 -12.29 16.88 -17.04
C LEU A 1043 -13.78 16.75 -17.38
N GLY A 1044 -14.21 15.64 -17.97
CA GLY A 1044 -15.63 15.36 -18.20
C GLY A 1044 -16.38 15.20 -16.88
N ASP A 1045 -15.80 14.47 -15.92
CA ASP A 1045 -16.38 14.30 -14.58
C ASP A 1045 -16.43 15.62 -13.80
N PHE A 1046 -15.36 16.43 -13.88
CA PHE A 1046 -15.33 17.77 -13.32
C PHE A 1046 -16.47 18.62 -13.87
N LEU A 1047 -16.61 18.70 -15.20
CA LEU A 1047 -17.64 19.50 -15.88
C LEU A 1047 -19.06 19.01 -15.59
N THR A 1048 -19.26 17.73 -15.23
CA THR A 1048 -20.59 17.14 -14.99
C THR A 1048 -20.94 16.96 -13.51
N ILE A 1049 -20.09 17.40 -12.57
CA ILE A 1049 -20.34 17.34 -11.12
C ILE A 1049 -20.33 18.75 -10.52
N LYS A 1050 -21.47 19.22 -10.03
CA LYS A 1050 -21.67 20.60 -9.54
C LYS A 1050 -20.76 20.99 -8.38
N SER A 1051 -20.52 20.09 -7.44
CA SER A 1051 -19.64 20.34 -6.28
C SER A 1051 -18.17 20.52 -6.68
N ARG A 1052 -17.77 20.02 -7.85
CA ARG A 1052 -16.39 20.07 -8.36
C ARG A 1052 -16.16 21.27 -9.26
N SER A 1053 -17.02 21.48 -10.25
CA SER A 1053 -16.83 22.54 -11.25
C SER A 1053 -17.41 23.89 -10.89
N GLY A 1054 -18.30 23.95 -9.89
CA GLY A 1054 -18.94 25.20 -9.45
C GLY A 1054 -19.56 25.96 -10.62
N PHE A 1055 -18.94 27.07 -11.02
CA PHE A 1055 -19.39 27.90 -12.14
C PHE A 1055 -19.32 27.20 -13.51
N PHE A 1056 -18.39 26.26 -13.70
CA PHE A 1056 -18.20 25.54 -14.97
C PHE A 1056 -19.10 24.30 -15.11
N PHE A 1057 -19.97 24.05 -14.14
CA PHE A 1057 -20.88 22.90 -14.16
C PHE A 1057 -21.81 22.94 -15.36
N VAL A 1058 -21.83 21.84 -16.10
CA VAL A 1058 -22.74 21.56 -17.21
C VAL A 1058 -23.95 20.82 -16.65
N PRO A 1059 -25.12 21.48 -16.54
CA PRO A 1059 -26.29 20.85 -15.98
C PRO A 1059 -26.85 19.76 -16.93
N PRO A 1060 -27.46 18.69 -16.40
CA PRO A 1060 -28.13 17.68 -17.22
C PRO A 1060 -29.17 18.24 -18.21
N SER A 1061 -29.76 19.40 -17.91
CA SER A 1061 -30.67 20.12 -18.81
C SER A 1061 -30.02 20.58 -20.11
N PHE A 1062 -28.69 20.64 -20.21
CA PHE A 1062 -28.02 20.93 -21.48
C PHE A 1062 -28.21 19.81 -22.52
N HIS A 1063 -28.56 18.58 -22.10
CA HIS A 1063 -28.98 17.54 -23.04
C HIS A 1063 -30.24 17.90 -23.85
N LEU A 1064 -31.12 18.77 -23.32
CA LEU A 1064 -32.24 19.32 -24.07
C LEU A 1064 -31.74 20.13 -25.27
N HIS A 1065 -30.76 21.01 -25.05
CA HIS A 1065 -30.13 21.82 -26.09
C HIS A 1065 -29.41 20.94 -27.13
N LEU A 1066 -28.65 19.94 -26.70
CA LEU A 1066 -27.99 19.01 -27.62
C LEU A 1066 -28.98 18.20 -28.45
N SER A 1067 -30.11 17.77 -27.86
CA SER A 1067 -31.15 17.08 -28.61
C SER A 1067 -31.79 18.00 -29.66
N TYR A 1068 -31.98 19.28 -29.34
CA TYR A 1068 -32.42 20.27 -30.31
C TYR A 1068 -31.39 20.49 -31.42
N TYR A 1069 -30.11 20.67 -31.09
CA TYR A 1069 -29.03 20.83 -32.07
C TYR A 1069 -28.91 19.64 -33.00
N CYS A 1070 -29.01 18.41 -32.46
CA CYS A 1070 -29.07 17.19 -33.26
C CYS A 1070 -30.27 17.19 -34.21
N PHE A 1071 -31.47 17.50 -33.70
CA PHE A 1071 -32.69 17.55 -34.51
C PHE A 1071 -32.60 18.59 -35.62
N SER A 1072 -32.18 19.81 -35.28
CA SER A 1072 -31.98 20.92 -36.20
C SER A 1072 -30.95 20.59 -37.27
N THR A 1073 -29.85 19.92 -36.90
CA THR A 1073 -28.82 19.48 -37.86
C THR A 1073 -29.36 18.44 -38.83
N ILE A 1074 -30.08 17.41 -38.34
CA ILE A 1074 -30.74 16.42 -39.21
C ILE A 1074 -31.73 17.12 -40.16
N PHE A 1075 -32.40 18.14 -39.68
CA PHE A 1075 -33.41 18.89 -40.42
C PHE A 1075 -32.79 19.78 -41.52
N ASN A 1076 -31.64 20.39 -41.23
CA ASN A 1076 -31.04 21.44 -42.06
C ASN A 1076 -29.94 20.94 -43.00
N THR A 1077 -29.28 19.84 -42.65
CA THR A 1077 -28.16 19.28 -43.42
C THR A 1077 -28.52 17.88 -43.92
N PRO A 1078 -28.21 17.52 -45.18
CA PRO A 1078 -28.53 16.19 -45.71
C PRO A 1078 -27.52 15.10 -45.30
N ASP A 1079 -26.27 15.47 -45.03
CA ASP A 1079 -25.14 14.58 -44.76
C ASP A 1079 -24.02 15.28 -43.94
N GLY A 1080 -22.98 14.51 -43.56
CA GLY A 1080 -21.81 14.99 -42.81
C GLY A 1080 -21.75 14.50 -41.35
N ARG A 1081 -20.60 14.62 -40.69
CA ARG A 1081 -20.39 14.03 -39.34
C ARG A 1081 -21.37 14.54 -38.28
N ALA A 1082 -21.75 15.81 -38.34
CA ALA A 1082 -22.76 16.38 -37.43
C ALA A 1082 -24.16 15.79 -37.70
N HIS A 1083 -24.51 15.57 -38.97
CA HIS A 1083 -25.75 14.91 -39.37
C HIS A 1083 -25.79 13.46 -38.88
N ASP A 1084 -24.70 12.71 -39.08
CA ASP A 1084 -24.58 11.31 -38.64
C ASP A 1084 -24.66 11.20 -37.11
N TYR A 1085 -23.96 12.09 -36.41
CA TYR A 1085 -24.04 12.19 -34.96
C TYR A 1085 -25.47 12.49 -34.51
N GLY A 1086 -26.12 13.47 -35.12
CA GLY A 1086 -27.50 13.81 -34.83
C GLY A 1086 -28.42 12.60 -34.98
N LYS A 1087 -28.32 11.89 -36.11
CA LYS A 1087 -29.10 10.67 -36.39
C LYS A 1087 -28.88 9.59 -35.33
N GLN A 1088 -27.63 9.35 -34.96
CA GLN A 1088 -27.28 8.28 -34.03
C GLN A 1088 -27.66 8.61 -32.57
N TYR A 1089 -27.45 9.86 -32.13
CA TYR A 1089 -27.43 10.20 -30.70
C TYR A 1089 -28.56 11.12 -30.22
N PHE A 1090 -29.43 11.63 -31.11
CA PHE A 1090 -30.61 12.43 -30.74
C PHE A 1090 -31.47 11.75 -29.65
N LYS A 1091 -31.77 10.44 -29.81
CA LYS A 1091 -32.57 9.69 -28.82
C LYS A 1091 -31.89 9.61 -27.46
N ALA A 1092 -30.56 9.47 -27.46
CA ALA A 1092 -29.77 9.29 -26.25
C ALA A 1092 -29.74 10.58 -25.43
N HIS A 1093 -29.49 11.74 -26.04
CA HIS A 1093 -29.55 13.03 -25.35
C HIS A 1093 -30.95 13.32 -24.81
N ARG A 1094 -32.00 13.08 -25.61
CA ARG A 1094 -33.38 13.25 -25.15
C ARG A 1094 -33.70 12.34 -23.96
N ARG A 1095 -33.25 11.07 -23.97
CA ARG A 1095 -33.42 10.14 -22.85
C ARG A 1095 -32.67 10.60 -21.61
N ALA A 1096 -31.42 11.04 -21.76
CA ALA A 1096 -30.61 11.56 -20.66
C ALA A 1096 -31.28 12.74 -19.96
N PHE A 1097 -31.83 13.70 -20.73
CA PHE A 1097 -32.65 14.78 -20.16
C PHE A 1097 -33.87 14.23 -19.39
N SER A 1098 -34.62 13.30 -19.97
CA SER A 1098 -35.83 12.75 -19.33
C SER A 1098 -35.59 11.92 -18.06
N GLN A 1099 -34.40 11.33 -17.91
CA GLN A 1099 -34.06 10.49 -16.76
C GLN A 1099 -33.44 11.29 -15.61
N LEU A 1100 -32.72 12.37 -15.93
CA LEU A 1100 -31.94 13.15 -14.97
C LEU A 1100 -32.69 14.38 -14.41
N SER A 1101 -33.83 14.75 -15.00
CA SER A 1101 -34.66 15.87 -14.51
C SER A 1101 -35.80 15.39 -13.61
N GLU A 1102 -35.98 16.04 -12.44
CA GLU A 1102 -37.18 15.87 -11.62
C GLU A 1102 -38.42 16.47 -12.31
N ALA A 1103 -39.62 15.93 -12.04
CA ALA A 1103 -40.83 16.27 -12.79
C ALA A 1103 -41.24 17.77 -12.73
N ARG A 1104 -40.96 18.48 -11.63
CA ARG A 1104 -41.26 19.94 -11.52
C ARG A 1104 -40.17 20.81 -12.18
N ASP A 1105 -38.91 20.44 -12.05
CA ASP A 1105 -37.80 21.13 -12.71
C ASP A 1105 -37.87 20.93 -14.23
N PHE A 1106 -38.44 19.82 -14.69
CA PHE A 1106 -38.60 19.48 -16.10
C PHE A 1106 -39.39 20.53 -16.91
N LEU A 1107 -40.57 20.96 -16.44
CA LEU A 1107 -41.38 21.96 -17.15
C LEU A 1107 -40.69 23.33 -17.11
N SER A 1108 -40.07 23.67 -15.98
CA SER A 1108 -39.26 24.89 -15.82
C SER A 1108 -38.11 24.94 -16.82
N GLU A 1109 -37.38 23.85 -17.01
CA GLU A 1109 -36.27 23.75 -17.98
C GLU A 1109 -36.74 23.89 -19.44
N ILE A 1110 -37.92 23.33 -19.77
CA ILE A 1110 -38.54 23.54 -21.09
C ILE A 1110 -38.95 25.01 -21.26
N ASP A 1111 -39.55 25.62 -20.25
CA ASP A 1111 -39.97 27.02 -20.33
C ASP A 1111 -38.76 27.97 -20.38
N GLN A 1112 -37.66 27.64 -19.69
CA GLN A 1112 -36.38 28.35 -19.82
C GLN A 1112 -35.78 28.18 -21.22
N PHE A 1113 -35.80 26.97 -21.78
CA PHE A 1113 -35.39 26.72 -23.16
C PHE A 1113 -36.23 27.54 -24.15
N LYS A 1114 -37.54 27.68 -23.90
CA LYS A 1114 -38.45 28.52 -24.69
C LYS A 1114 -38.18 30.02 -24.51
N ALA A 1115 -37.91 30.48 -23.29
CA ALA A 1115 -37.65 31.88 -22.97
C ALA A 1115 -36.31 32.38 -23.54
N GLY A 1116 -35.32 31.50 -23.64
CA GLY A 1116 -33.95 31.83 -24.02
C GLY A 1116 -33.70 32.13 -25.51
N GLN A 1117 -34.67 31.92 -26.42
CA GLN A 1117 -34.40 32.04 -27.87
C GLN A 1117 -35.46 32.81 -28.70
N PRO A 1118 -35.59 34.15 -28.56
CA PRO A 1118 -36.64 34.87 -29.28
C PRO A 1118 -36.28 35.36 -30.71
N GLN A 1119 -35.02 35.31 -31.20
CA GLN A 1119 -34.67 36.11 -32.41
C GLN A 1119 -33.76 35.51 -33.50
N LEU A 1120 -33.14 34.32 -33.34
CA LEU A 1120 -32.11 33.82 -34.30
C LEU A 1120 -32.31 32.38 -34.81
N VAL A 1121 -33.46 31.79 -34.54
CA VAL A 1121 -33.71 30.36 -34.77
C VAL A 1121 -34.49 30.12 -36.06
N ASP A 1122 -34.08 29.12 -36.83
CA ASP A 1122 -34.89 28.52 -37.89
C ASP A 1122 -36.21 28.01 -37.28
N ARG A 1123 -37.29 28.75 -37.51
CA ARG A 1123 -38.56 28.60 -36.77
C ARG A 1123 -39.18 27.23 -36.96
N LEU A 1124 -39.01 26.62 -38.14
CA LEU A 1124 -39.59 25.32 -38.44
C LEU A 1124 -38.94 24.17 -37.64
N PRO A 1125 -37.61 23.92 -37.71
CA PRO A 1125 -36.95 22.89 -36.89
C PRO A 1125 -37.22 23.05 -35.39
N TYR A 1126 -37.31 24.29 -34.89
CA TYR A 1126 -37.60 24.57 -33.49
C TYR A 1126 -39.00 24.15 -33.06
N HIS A 1127 -40.02 24.62 -33.77
CA HIS A 1127 -41.40 24.25 -33.46
C HIS A 1127 -41.65 22.74 -33.70
N ALA A 1128 -41.03 22.16 -34.73
CA ALA A 1128 -41.07 20.73 -35.00
C ALA A 1128 -40.38 19.90 -33.90
N PHE A 1129 -39.22 20.35 -33.40
CA PHE A 1129 -38.52 19.72 -32.29
C PHE A 1129 -39.36 19.76 -31.01
N LEU A 1130 -39.87 20.94 -30.62
CA LEU A 1130 -40.71 21.09 -29.42
C LEU A 1130 -41.98 20.24 -29.53
N CYS A 1131 -42.66 20.26 -30.68
CA CYS A 1131 -43.82 19.40 -30.92
C CYS A 1131 -43.46 17.92 -30.74
N SER A 1132 -42.38 17.45 -31.38
CA SER A 1132 -41.94 16.05 -31.31
C SER A 1132 -41.51 15.64 -29.92
N MET A 1133 -40.80 16.50 -29.21
CA MET A 1133 -40.36 16.29 -27.85
C MET A 1133 -41.57 16.21 -26.90
N LEU A 1134 -42.41 17.25 -26.86
CA LEU A 1134 -43.61 17.32 -26.00
C LEU A 1134 -44.55 16.14 -26.25
N PHE A 1135 -44.74 15.75 -27.52
CA PHE A 1135 -45.56 14.58 -27.85
C PHE A 1135 -45.01 13.29 -27.25
N ASN A 1136 -43.71 13.04 -27.41
CA ASN A 1136 -43.09 11.85 -26.82
C ASN A 1136 -43.12 11.87 -25.28
N MET A 1137 -43.06 13.05 -24.68
CA MET A 1137 -43.13 13.22 -23.22
C MET A 1137 -44.48 12.78 -22.64
N LEU A 1138 -45.57 12.91 -23.40
CA LEU A 1138 -46.90 12.42 -23.00
C LEU A 1138 -46.94 10.91 -22.73
N PHE A 1139 -45.93 10.15 -23.16
CA PHE A 1139 -45.89 8.69 -23.07
C PHE A 1139 -44.70 8.15 -22.24
N LEU A 1140 -44.03 8.98 -21.43
CA LEU A 1140 -42.98 8.49 -20.54
C LEU A 1140 -43.53 7.61 -19.39
N VAL A 1141 -42.66 6.71 -18.91
CA VAL A 1141 -42.95 5.63 -17.94
C VAL A 1141 -43.42 6.12 -16.56
N LYS A 1142 -43.11 7.37 -16.15
CA LYS A 1142 -43.59 7.93 -14.88
C LYS A 1142 -44.97 8.61 -15.03
N PRO A 1143 -45.93 8.38 -14.13
CA PRO A 1143 -47.19 9.13 -14.12
C PRO A 1143 -46.91 10.60 -13.77
N GLN A 1144 -47.32 11.51 -14.65
CA GLN A 1144 -47.28 12.96 -14.39
C GLN A 1144 -48.61 13.42 -13.79
N PRO A 1145 -48.64 14.52 -13.02
CA PRO A 1145 -49.88 15.19 -12.65
C PRO A 1145 -50.77 15.44 -13.88
N LEU A 1146 -52.09 15.38 -13.66
CA LEU A 1146 -53.09 15.55 -14.73
C LEU A 1146 -52.94 16.92 -15.43
N ASP A 1147 -52.62 17.97 -14.67
CA ASP A 1147 -52.44 19.33 -15.18
C ASP A 1147 -51.21 19.46 -16.10
N ASP A 1148 -50.09 18.82 -15.74
CA ASP A 1148 -48.86 18.81 -16.54
C ASP A 1148 -49.07 18.08 -17.88
N SER A 1149 -49.82 16.98 -17.83
CA SER A 1149 -50.21 16.21 -19.02
C SER A 1149 -51.07 17.04 -19.99
N LEU A 1150 -51.98 17.86 -19.45
CA LEU A 1150 -52.84 18.73 -20.23
C LEU A 1150 -52.06 19.92 -20.81
N TYR A 1151 -51.12 20.49 -20.05
CA TYR A 1151 -50.18 21.50 -20.51
C TYR A 1151 -49.31 20.98 -21.66
N LEU A 1152 -48.68 19.82 -21.51
CA LEU A 1152 -47.85 19.21 -22.56
C LEU A 1152 -48.64 18.95 -23.84
N LEU A 1153 -49.89 18.48 -23.72
CA LEU A 1153 -50.74 18.20 -24.87
C LEU A 1153 -51.16 19.48 -25.61
N THR A 1154 -51.61 20.50 -24.88
CA THR A 1154 -52.02 21.79 -25.46
C THR A 1154 -50.83 22.56 -26.04
N GLU A 1155 -49.68 22.54 -25.38
CA GLU A 1155 -48.47 23.15 -25.91
C GLU A 1155 -47.94 22.38 -27.13
N CYS A 1156 -47.99 21.04 -27.13
CA CYS A 1156 -47.62 20.22 -28.29
C CYS A 1156 -48.44 20.59 -29.54
N THR A 1157 -49.76 20.74 -29.43
CA THR A 1157 -50.61 21.15 -30.56
C THR A 1157 -50.34 22.57 -31.03
N LYS A 1158 -50.05 23.47 -30.11
CA LYS A 1158 -49.67 24.84 -30.44
C LYS A 1158 -48.36 24.87 -31.22
N GLN A 1159 -47.35 24.09 -30.80
CA GLN A 1159 -46.08 23.98 -31.50
C GLN A 1159 -46.24 23.32 -32.89
N LEU A 1160 -47.16 22.35 -33.04
CA LEU A 1160 -47.53 21.80 -34.36
C LEU A 1160 -48.11 22.88 -35.28
N ALA A 1161 -49.04 23.70 -34.79
CA ALA A 1161 -49.64 24.79 -35.57
C ALA A 1161 -48.59 25.82 -36.00
N LEU A 1162 -47.71 26.21 -35.08
CA LEU A 1162 -46.62 27.14 -35.36
C LEU A 1162 -45.62 26.58 -36.37
N ALA A 1163 -45.29 25.27 -36.30
CA ALA A 1163 -44.48 24.61 -37.30
C ALA A 1163 -45.16 24.60 -38.68
N ALA A 1164 -46.46 24.30 -38.73
CA ALA A 1164 -47.26 24.29 -39.95
C ALA A 1164 -47.33 25.65 -40.65
N GLU A 1165 -47.35 26.73 -39.89
CA GLU A 1165 -47.44 28.10 -40.39
C GLU A 1165 -46.09 28.64 -40.90
N CYS A 1166 -44.97 28.00 -40.56
CA CYS A 1166 -43.67 28.29 -41.17
C CYS A 1166 -43.73 27.90 -42.64
N SER A 1167 -43.83 28.88 -43.54
CA SER A 1167 -43.99 28.68 -45.00
C SER A 1167 -42.74 28.07 -45.66
N ASP A 1168 -42.43 26.83 -45.34
CA ASP A 1168 -41.18 26.16 -45.67
C ASP A 1168 -41.43 24.71 -46.12
N CYS A 1169 -40.94 24.39 -47.32
CA CYS A 1169 -41.09 23.09 -47.96
C CYS A 1169 -40.50 21.92 -47.16
N ARG A 1170 -39.56 22.18 -46.24
CA ARG A 1170 -38.96 21.17 -45.37
C ARG A 1170 -39.95 20.59 -44.37
N ILE A 1171 -41.12 21.19 -44.17
CA ILE A 1171 -42.15 20.62 -43.30
C ILE A 1171 -42.60 19.23 -43.76
N GLN A 1172 -42.58 19.00 -45.08
CA GLN A 1172 -42.88 17.71 -45.67
C GLN A 1172 -41.85 16.63 -45.26
N LEU A 1173 -40.57 17.01 -45.07
CA LEU A 1173 -39.54 16.08 -44.57
C LEU A 1173 -39.83 15.63 -43.13
N TRP A 1174 -40.44 16.46 -42.31
CA TRP A 1174 -40.82 16.11 -40.93
C TRP A 1174 -42.11 15.31 -40.85
N LEU A 1175 -43.08 15.61 -41.72
CA LEU A 1175 -44.41 14.97 -41.70
C LEU A 1175 -44.49 13.65 -42.50
N GLU A 1176 -43.68 13.47 -43.55
CA GLU A 1176 -43.79 12.32 -44.46
C GLU A 1176 -42.61 11.34 -44.40
N LYS A 1177 -41.37 11.81 -44.21
CA LYS A 1177 -40.26 10.89 -43.99
C LYS A 1177 -40.37 10.41 -42.56
N ASP A 1178 -40.29 9.10 -42.35
CA ASP A 1178 -40.02 8.50 -41.05
C ASP A 1178 -38.70 9.05 -40.53
N ILE A 1179 -38.68 10.26 -39.96
CA ILE A 1179 -37.63 10.68 -39.05
C ILE A 1179 -37.85 9.71 -37.88
N PRO A 1180 -37.00 8.68 -37.70
CA PRO A 1180 -37.36 7.40 -37.07
C PRO A 1180 -37.44 7.47 -35.54
N TYR A 1181 -38.21 8.41 -35.01
CA TYR A 1181 -38.19 8.82 -33.60
C TYR A 1181 -39.56 8.83 -32.92
N PHE A 1182 -40.64 8.48 -33.63
CA PHE A 1182 -42.01 8.48 -33.09
C PHE A 1182 -42.56 7.13 -32.61
N ILE A 1183 -41.82 6.02 -32.74
CA ILE A 1183 -42.39 4.70 -32.40
C ILE A 1183 -42.13 4.36 -30.93
N MET A 1184 -43.14 4.56 -30.10
CA MET A 1184 -43.38 3.71 -28.93
C MET A 1184 -44.54 2.77 -29.25
N THR A 1185 -44.24 1.48 -29.30
CA THR A 1185 -45.21 0.40 -29.30
C THR A 1185 -45.82 0.29 -27.90
N GLU A 1186 -47.16 0.25 -27.83
CA GLU A 1186 -47.97 -0.26 -26.71
C GLU A 1186 -48.10 0.58 -25.42
N LEU A 1187 -48.50 1.86 -25.51
CA LEU A 1187 -49.03 2.58 -24.33
C LEU A 1187 -50.35 3.30 -24.67
N THR A 1188 -51.41 2.98 -23.93
CA THR A 1188 -52.72 3.64 -24.01
C THR A 1188 -52.85 4.59 -22.81
N ARG A 1189 -53.08 5.89 -23.02
CA ARG A 1189 -53.27 6.89 -21.94
C ARG A 1189 -54.61 7.61 -22.12
N THR A 1190 -55.42 7.62 -21.07
CA THR A 1190 -56.69 8.36 -20.98
C THR A 1190 -56.46 9.75 -20.42
N PHE A 1191 -57.03 10.78 -21.04
CA PHE A 1191 -56.95 12.15 -20.56
C PHE A 1191 -58.36 12.69 -20.28
N GLN A 1192 -58.55 13.29 -19.11
CA GLN A 1192 -59.72 14.12 -18.83
C GLN A 1192 -59.42 15.55 -19.31
N LEU A 1193 -60.15 16.02 -20.33
CA LEU A 1193 -59.93 17.35 -20.91
C LEU A 1193 -60.86 18.37 -20.24
N THR A 1194 -60.31 19.49 -19.80
CA THR A 1194 -61.11 20.68 -19.47
C THR A 1194 -61.69 21.29 -20.75
N GLU A 1195 -62.82 22.00 -20.63
CA GLU A 1195 -63.45 22.66 -21.79
C GLU A 1195 -62.50 23.64 -22.50
N ASN A 1196 -61.65 24.33 -21.74
CA ASN A 1196 -60.66 25.26 -22.27
C ASN A 1196 -59.54 24.54 -23.04
N ALA A 1197 -59.00 23.44 -22.50
CA ALA A 1197 -57.98 22.66 -23.19
C ALA A 1197 -58.53 22.04 -24.47
N TYR A 1198 -59.76 21.53 -24.46
CA TYR A 1198 -60.43 21.01 -25.66
C TYR A 1198 -60.56 22.09 -26.75
N LYS A 1199 -60.99 23.31 -26.40
CA LYS A 1199 -61.11 24.43 -27.36
C LYS A 1199 -59.75 24.82 -27.93
N ALA A 1200 -58.71 24.89 -27.10
CA ALA A 1200 -57.34 25.19 -27.55
C ALA A 1200 -56.81 24.12 -28.52
N LEU A 1201 -56.98 22.84 -28.18
CA LEU A 1201 -56.58 21.72 -29.03
C LEU A 1201 -57.28 21.76 -30.40
N GLN A 1202 -58.59 21.97 -30.39
CA GLN A 1202 -59.39 22.06 -31.62
C GLN A 1202 -58.93 23.23 -32.49
N HIS A 1203 -58.69 24.40 -31.89
CA HIS A 1203 -58.24 25.60 -32.59
C HIS A 1203 -56.87 25.40 -33.24
N ASP A 1204 -55.87 24.92 -32.47
CA ASP A 1204 -54.51 24.78 -32.98
C ASP A 1204 -54.38 23.67 -34.03
N LEU A 1205 -55.13 22.58 -33.89
CA LEU A 1205 -55.15 21.55 -34.93
C LEU A 1205 -55.86 22.00 -36.21
N GLN A 1206 -56.87 22.85 -36.10
CA GLN A 1206 -57.49 23.47 -37.27
C GLN A 1206 -56.51 24.41 -37.97
N ARG A 1207 -55.76 25.23 -37.21
CA ARG A 1207 -54.67 26.07 -37.76
C ARG A 1207 -53.62 25.24 -38.50
N ALA A 1208 -53.13 24.17 -37.88
CA ALA A 1208 -52.18 23.27 -38.50
C ALA A 1208 -52.74 22.66 -39.81
N SER A 1209 -53.98 22.18 -39.78
CA SER A 1209 -54.64 21.59 -40.94
C SER A 1209 -54.83 22.58 -42.09
N THR A 1210 -55.02 23.86 -41.81
CA THR A 1210 -55.15 24.90 -42.85
C THR A 1210 -53.80 25.30 -43.46
N ALA A 1211 -52.71 25.21 -42.69
CA ALA A 1211 -51.39 25.64 -43.12
C ALA A 1211 -50.59 24.52 -43.82
N ILE A 1212 -50.86 23.24 -43.51
CA ILE A 1212 -50.21 22.09 -44.16
C ILE A 1212 -50.67 21.96 -45.62
N PRO A 1213 -49.75 21.92 -46.60
CA PRO A 1213 -50.11 21.76 -48.02
C PRO A 1213 -50.90 20.48 -48.30
N ALA A 1214 -51.86 20.53 -49.23
CA ALA A 1214 -52.72 19.39 -49.60
C ALA A 1214 -51.96 18.17 -50.17
N SER A 1215 -50.69 18.34 -50.56
CA SER A 1215 -49.80 17.26 -50.99
C SER A 1215 -49.36 16.35 -49.83
N VAL A 1216 -49.47 16.81 -48.58
CA VAL A 1216 -49.11 16.05 -47.39
C VAL A 1216 -50.29 15.22 -46.91
N CYS A 1217 -50.12 13.91 -46.84
CA CYS A 1217 -51.18 13.00 -46.40
C CYS A 1217 -51.42 13.12 -44.88
N LEU A 1218 -52.30 14.03 -44.46
CA LEU A 1218 -52.69 14.25 -43.06
C LEU A 1218 -53.22 12.98 -42.34
N SER A 1219 -53.59 11.93 -43.08
CA SER A 1219 -54.03 10.67 -42.50
C SER A 1219 -52.93 9.90 -41.75
N SER A 1220 -51.64 10.24 -41.90
CA SER A 1220 -50.54 9.64 -41.13
C SER A 1220 -50.29 10.33 -39.78
N LEU A 1221 -50.78 11.56 -39.58
CA LEU A 1221 -50.61 12.31 -38.33
C LEU A 1221 -51.53 11.75 -37.23
N ILE A 1222 -50.92 11.09 -36.24
CA ILE A 1222 -51.60 10.50 -35.07
C ILE A 1222 -52.51 11.54 -34.38
N LEU A 1223 -52.04 12.78 -34.22
CA LEU A 1223 -52.84 13.88 -33.63
C LEU A 1223 -54.12 14.23 -34.41
N TYR A 1224 -54.07 14.18 -35.74
CA TYR A 1224 -55.22 14.50 -36.59
C TYR A 1224 -56.30 13.41 -36.50
N ARG A 1225 -55.90 12.14 -36.34
CA ARG A 1225 -56.82 11.01 -36.10
C ARG A 1225 -57.49 11.06 -34.73
N ILE A 1226 -56.79 11.54 -33.69
CA ILE A 1226 -57.31 11.63 -32.31
C ILE A 1226 -58.53 12.57 -32.21
N ILE A 1227 -58.58 13.65 -33.01
CA ILE A 1227 -59.70 14.62 -32.98
C ILE A 1227 -60.86 14.25 -33.91
N GLN A 1228 -60.63 13.43 -34.94
CA GLN A 1228 -61.69 12.96 -35.85
C GLN A 1228 -62.65 11.95 -35.18
N LEU A 1229 -62.39 11.51 -33.94
CA LEU A 1229 -63.31 10.73 -33.11
C LEU A 1229 -64.51 11.59 -32.66
N LYS A 1230 -65.45 11.80 -33.57
CA LYS A 1230 -66.67 12.60 -33.37
C LYS A 1230 -67.79 11.89 -32.58
N THR A 1231 -67.52 10.77 -31.90
CA THR A 1231 -68.56 9.98 -31.23
C THR A 1231 -68.16 9.57 -29.80
N PRO A 1232 -69.01 9.83 -28.79
CA PRO A 1232 -68.79 9.30 -27.45
C PRO A 1232 -68.93 7.78 -27.50
N ILE A 1233 -67.87 7.06 -27.12
CA ILE A 1233 -67.85 5.60 -27.10
C ILE A 1233 -68.83 5.13 -26.01
N GLN A 1234 -69.87 4.40 -26.39
CA GLN A 1234 -70.74 3.66 -25.47
C GLN A 1234 -69.92 2.55 -24.80
N LEU A 1235 -69.77 2.60 -23.47
CA LEU A 1235 -69.19 1.49 -22.71
C LEU A 1235 -70.21 0.33 -22.60
N PRO A 1236 -69.84 -0.94 -22.84
CA PRO A 1236 -70.71 -2.07 -22.55
C PRO A 1236 -70.88 -2.24 -21.04
N ARG A 1237 -72.13 -2.43 -20.62
CA ARG A 1237 -72.52 -2.86 -19.27
C ARG A 1237 -71.76 -4.14 -18.89
N ILE A 1238 -70.93 -4.09 -17.84
CA ILE A 1238 -70.77 -5.09 -16.77
C ILE A 1238 -69.90 -4.43 -15.69
N LEU A 1239 -70.57 -3.90 -14.66
CA LEU A 1239 -70.26 -3.99 -13.23
C LEU A 1239 -71.26 -3.10 -12.49
N GLY A 1240 -71.75 -3.62 -11.37
CA GLY A 1240 -72.97 -3.17 -10.70
C GLY A 1240 -72.93 -1.73 -10.16
N GLN A 1241 -74.15 -1.20 -10.06
CA GLN A 1241 -74.58 0.01 -9.37
C GLN A 1241 -73.69 0.47 -8.19
N GLN A 1242 -73.25 1.74 -8.23
CA GLN A 1242 -73.60 2.75 -7.23
C GLN A 1242 -73.18 4.16 -7.71
N ALA A 1243 -73.94 5.17 -7.26
CA ALA A 1243 -73.94 6.58 -7.63
C ALA A 1243 -72.54 7.21 -7.84
N PHE A 1244 -72.33 8.11 -8.81
CA PHE A 1244 -72.47 9.55 -8.56
C PHE A 1244 -72.86 10.33 -9.83
N SER A 1245 -73.92 11.11 -9.69
CA SER A 1245 -74.38 12.20 -10.56
C SER A 1245 -73.47 13.42 -10.50
N ASN A 1246 -73.48 14.22 -11.58
CA ASN A 1246 -72.85 15.53 -11.79
C ASN A 1246 -71.33 15.57 -12.01
N ARG A 1247 -70.88 15.48 -13.28
CA ARG A 1247 -69.70 16.22 -13.75
C ARG A 1247 -69.85 16.70 -15.20
N LYS A 1248 -69.60 18.00 -15.40
CA LYS A 1248 -69.37 18.65 -16.70
C LYS A 1248 -67.95 18.32 -17.21
N GLU A 1249 -67.59 17.05 -17.29
CA GLU A 1249 -66.26 16.60 -17.73
C GLU A 1249 -66.46 15.51 -18.80
N LYS A 1250 -65.89 15.72 -19.98
CA LYS A 1250 -65.91 14.72 -21.07
C LYS A 1250 -64.63 13.89 -20.98
N GLU A 1251 -64.78 12.59 -20.70
CA GLU A 1251 -63.67 11.64 -20.76
C GLU A 1251 -63.35 11.26 -22.22
N PHE A 1252 -62.08 11.38 -22.63
CA PHE A 1252 -61.61 10.94 -23.93
C PHE A 1252 -60.48 9.91 -23.76
N VAL A 1253 -60.62 8.76 -24.42
CA VAL A 1253 -59.60 7.72 -24.49
C VAL A 1253 -58.73 7.96 -25.72
N ILE A 1254 -57.43 8.25 -25.53
CA ILE A 1254 -56.46 8.28 -26.63
C ILE A 1254 -55.89 6.86 -26.77
N ALA A 1255 -56.43 6.08 -27.72
CA ALA A 1255 -55.92 4.75 -28.07
C ALA A 1255 -55.01 4.81 -29.31
N PRO A 1256 -53.84 4.14 -29.34
CA PRO A 1256 -53.07 3.96 -30.56
C PRO A 1256 -53.82 3.01 -31.50
N LEU A 1257 -54.43 3.53 -32.56
CA LEU A 1257 -54.89 2.70 -33.66
C LEU A 1257 -53.68 2.30 -34.53
N LEU A 1258 -53.20 1.08 -34.28
CA LEU A 1258 -52.51 0.14 -35.17
C LEU A 1258 -51.65 0.72 -36.30
N LEU A 1259 -50.33 0.45 -36.25
CA LEU A 1259 -49.54 0.02 -37.41
C LEU A 1259 -48.28 -0.73 -36.95
N SER A 1260 -48.39 -2.05 -36.79
CA SER A 1260 -47.35 -2.96 -37.27
C SER A 1260 -47.96 -3.71 -38.46
N GLY A 1261 -47.31 -3.63 -39.61
CA GLY A 1261 -47.59 -4.49 -40.76
C GLY A 1261 -48.59 -3.96 -41.79
N ILE A 1262 -48.15 -3.02 -42.63
CA ILE A 1262 -48.45 -3.20 -44.06
C ILE A 1262 -47.49 -4.29 -44.55
N SER A 1263 -47.96 -5.53 -44.40
CA SER A 1263 -47.38 -6.67 -45.08
C SER A 1263 -47.43 -6.43 -46.59
N ILE A 1264 -46.33 -6.73 -47.26
CA ILE A 1264 -46.23 -6.85 -48.73
C ILE A 1264 -47.28 -7.85 -49.31
N SER A 1265 -48.02 -8.60 -48.46
CA SER A 1265 -49.17 -9.41 -48.87
C SER A 1265 -50.47 -8.62 -49.13
N THR A 1266 -50.73 -7.48 -48.46
CA THR A 1266 -51.96 -6.70 -48.69
C THR A 1266 -51.88 -5.86 -49.97
N VAL A 1267 -50.67 -5.50 -50.40
CA VAL A 1267 -50.41 -4.85 -51.71
C VAL A 1267 -50.61 -5.83 -52.87
N ARG A 1268 -50.59 -7.16 -52.63
CA ARG A 1268 -50.97 -8.15 -53.65
C ARG A 1268 -52.48 -8.36 -53.78
N GLN A 1269 -53.28 -8.11 -52.73
CA GLN A 1269 -54.75 -8.19 -52.83
C GLN A 1269 -55.40 -6.93 -53.42
N ILE A 1270 -54.82 -5.74 -53.24
CA ILE A 1270 -55.36 -4.49 -53.83
C ILE A 1270 -54.93 -4.28 -55.30
N LYS A 1271 -54.00 -5.10 -55.82
CA LYS A 1271 -53.79 -5.23 -57.27
C LYS A 1271 -54.84 -6.10 -57.99
N SER A 1272 -55.84 -6.65 -57.28
CA SER A 1272 -56.86 -7.52 -57.87
C SER A 1272 -58.27 -6.93 -58.00
N LEU A 1273 -58.50 -5.65 -57.65
CA LEU A 1273 -59.82 -5.01 -57.77
C LEU A 1273 -59.79 -3.62 -58.44
N ARG A 1274 -59.03 -3.52 -59.53
CA ARG A 1274 -59.30 -2.59 -60.65
C ARG A 1274 -58.76 -3.19 -61.95
N TYR A 1275 -59.50 -4.12 -62.54
CA TYR A 1275 -59.90 -4.08 -63.95
C TYR A 1275 -61.10 -5.02 -64.13
N GLU A 1276 -62.07 -4.57 -64.94
CA GLU A 1276 -63.44 -5.08 -65.18
C GLU A 1276 -64.46 -4.62 -64.12
N SER A 1277 -65.44 -3.76 -64.38
CA SER A 1277 -65.96 -3.20 -65.64
C SER A 1277 -66.88 -2.00 -65.34
N SER A 1278 -67.03 -1.12 -66.35
CA SER A 1278 -67.96 0.02 -66.53
C SER A 1278 -67.88 1.21 -65.58
#